data_AF-A0A9P4S844-F1
#
_entry.id   AF-A0A9P4S844-F1
#
_cell.length_a   1.000
_cell.length_b   1.000
_cell.length_c   1.000
_cell.angle_alpha   90.00
_cell.angle_beta   90.00
_cell.angle_gamma   90.00
#
_symmetry.space_group_name_H-M   'P 1'
#
loop_
_entity.id
_entity.type
_entity.pdbx_description
1 polymer ?
#
loop_
_entity_poly.entity_id
_entity_poly.type
_entity_poly.pdbx_seq_one_letter_code
_entity_poly.pdbx_strand_id
1 'polypeptide(L)'
;MGKSEEPSSMRKWHSDVIKIAAKHQPINSKLEDFPLEQLCLLTNSYLRLQGVECQLSSNTGDIIASLLQDHSARVDARNDAAIVATIHLMPRSIGRACLRSVFDYSKTNSPDVCQYLRTIVLARIANPTVVDQPESNCAQALLDLFRKEFPLPGPRIQDYFKNLREVECPALLLFKEVHSIPRKSCVRVRKSLLSYKQQQKWLQAFIESRWMTELSQESPVIHILDAEFPEWRIWSKWRPNTNRISNWEDFTNDQRRTLVDIIALEGPDYAHNTETSLRHGLSLESSPSQMKTLLIDYTSKDYLSMADHILAILDRVQQSGGPAINFFIQTCVGKPVTSSTLSILELLCSQGEPEVFNRWNQLVNAKSNSVKLTALSQVLPLIDCNTLSEIENSPLSSKEFQDVITYAQTALSRQLHDGRSGSNLGMKLCELGHALQNSPSFLSSLDEKTKDFVDLLPDKDEIKTLFDLRESNQLSKPKKGSFSLEDVSRRFLLSRLCGVGTVDSGLLEAVNVFLAVESQRPDSIRKAISLMIVQRPHIDKEIRQSCLDQLKYLRDGLIERMTCLLDKDTDMACVHFASLIAEKRSLRECDCWKRWLRCMIEQRGSLLLRNLSRNLPLKSWFKWIENLELAFGPMPPRFDVIPTINEGLFQWSTFLWETYGDVLVRLQARSGARSTLDWILLQDSEMTRELLSLMDSPPQDNRRPIYDTVVKGLLADGRNAVTIRDSLSQLTKASKLGVNSCLRLAKRHEEDSEPIAATTLAIWLQSEELTPVDRALLQNVAALLNIRSQGTESSSAAIFAVLKRDFADILEKGRHLEYLRRGLTAHDAARTNTLIKRLEGSSHTEDAFINIPSSHLDVIEQIDTYEFELVFPLLNLKPLRAKALAIDENVRMLILRLRTPRKLAPVEFCVHFHPSDDEAGDQRHRHRRVTIMGKEPQYQSCSARDTRTLYQVNRLIVRLLSTGFESLKDTYEKVAAGLDSMNRTCIICGKDLGAKLWRSTTCSVLCYQMFNDSPIETLLNDLYMDPPVVDLLLTAVFAAAKLKRTDIDLLDGCPISRVNLPIVLDGIPPIHSFGTGYYRKLIRRLDQEQQRLLSWVCNNYQGFILSAPSSMRVPSMPGTQFILANGNPERERAFAAHVAEHGSQVVFHGTSMDRLYSILRHGLLITTDTPLMVHGAVAGVGIYLADEPSKSLVYSPISSGWSQGSFSNVLLLLGVELAGPVSVNEMYVISDPTRIMVRYIFMCPAGSQIPIAAHITPAMQITFNMLRSGLA
;
A
#
# COMPACT_ATOMS: atom_id res chain seq x y z
N MET A 1 -39.88 -72.88 -56.77
CA MET A 1 -40.80 -71.76 -57.04
C MET A 1 -40.04 -70.47 -56.82
N GLY A 2 -39.99 -69.62 -57.85
CA GLY A 2 -38.97 -68.59 -58.03
C GLY A 2 -39.00 -67.48 -56.98
N LYS A 3 -37.82 -67.17 -56.42
CA LYS A 3 -37.54 -65.86 -55.84
C LYS A 3 -37.63 -64.87 -57.00
N SER A 4 -38.69 -64.07 -57.08
CA SER A 4 -38.70 -62.91 -57.96
C SER A 4 -37.56 -62.01 -57.50
N GLU A 5 -36.56 -61.81 -58.35
CA GLU A 5 -35.52 -60.83 -58.09
C GLU A 5 -36.17 -59.46 -57.92
N GLU A 6 -36.02 -58.88 -56.73
CA GLU A 6 -36.47 -57.53 -56.42
C GLU A 6 -35.87 -56.55 -57.44
N PRO A 7 -36.68 -55.68 -58.10
CA PRO A 7 -36.19 -54.78 -59.12
C PRO A 7 -35.04 -53.89 -58.62
N SER A 8 -33.97 -53.76 -59.40
CA SER A 8 -32.79 -52.95 -59.04
C SER A 8 -33.15 -51.49 -58.67
N SER A 9 -34.23 -50.94 -59.23
CA SER A 9 -34.75 -49.60 -58.92
C SER A 9 -35.33 -49.49 -57.50
N MET A 10 -36.02 -50.53 -57.02
CA MET A 10 -36.67 -50.58 -55.70
C MET A 10 -35.63 -50.67 -54.58
N ARG A 11 -34.63 -51.54 -54.72
CA ARG A 11 -33.48 -51.62 -53.78
C ARG A 11 -32.74 -50.29 -53.64
N LYS A 12 -32.55 -49.59 -54.76
CA LYS A 12 -31.88 -48.28 -54.78
C LYS A 12 -32.69 -47.24 -54.02
N TRP A 13 -34.01 -47.16 -54.25
CA TRP A 13 -34.89 -46.26 -53.52
C TRP A 13 -34.83 -46.50 -52.01
N HIS A 14 -34.94 -47.74 -51.55
CA HIS A 14 -34.83 -48.06 -50.12
C HIS A 14 -33.49 -47.65 -49.52
N SER A 15 -32.37 -47.92 -50.21
CA SER A 15 -31.04 -47.52 -49.72
C SER A 15 -30.88 -46.01 -49.64
N ASP A 16 -31.41 -45.27 -50.62
CA ASP A 16 -31.25 -43.81 -50.69
C ASP A 16 -32.12 -43.10 -49.66
N VAL A 17 -33.35 -43.57 -49.43
CA VAL A 17 -34.23 -43.10 -48.35
C VAL A 17 -33.59 -43.31 -46.98
N ILE A 18 -33.03 -44.51 -46.70
CA ILE A 18 -32.33 -44.80 -45.44
C ILE A 18 -31.11 -43.89 -45.25
N LYS A 19 -30.29 -43.71 -46.30
CA LYS A 19 -29.09 -42.85 -46.24
C LYS A 19 -29.43 -41.38 -45.98
N ILE A 20 -30.48 -40.86 -46.63
CA ILE A 20 -30.89 -39.46 -46.45
C ILE A 20 -31.54 -39.26 -45.08
N ALA A 21 -32.35 -40.21 -44.62
CA ALA A 21 -32.95 -40.20 -43.29
C ALA A 21 -31.92 -40.36 -42.16
N ALA A 22 -30.82 -41.10 -42.38
CA ALA A 22 -29.75 -41.29 -41.40
C ALA A 22 -28.85 -40.04 -41.24
N LYS A 23 -28.68 -39.23 -42.30
CA LYS A 23 -27.87 -38.01 -42.28
C LYS A 23 -28.50 -36.85 -41.49
N HIS A 24 -29.82 -36.85 -41.35
CA HIS A 24 -30.58 -35.80 -40.68
C HIS A 24 -31.12 -36.36 -39.36
N GLN A 25 -30.40 -36.17 -38.25
CA GLN A 25 -30.76 -36.73 -36.95
C GLN A 25 -32.16 -36.27 -36.46
N PRO A 26 -32.88 -37.08 -35.65
CA PRO A 26 -34.32 -36.84 -35.43
C PRO A 26 -34.66 -35.69 -34.47
N ILE A 27 -33.76 -35.33 -33.53
CA ILE A 27 -34.19 -34.65 -32.29
C ILE A 27 -33.92 -33.12 -32.28
N ASN A 28 -32.88 -32.61 -32.96
CA ASN A 28 -32.43 -31.21 -32.82
C ASN A 28 -32.34 -30.38 -34.13
N SER A 29 -32.64 -30.95 -35.30
CA SER A 29 -32.62 -30.18 -36.57
C SER A 29 -33.87 -29.33 -36.72
N LYS A 30 -33.77 -28.09 -37.22
CA LYS A 30 -34.94 -27.26 -37.52
C LYS A 30 -35.82 -27.96 -38.55
N LEU A 31 -37.12 -27.64 -38.58
CA LEU A 31 -38.03 -28.24 -39.57
C LEU A 31 -37.57 -27.99 -41.01
N GLU A 32 -36.94 -26.83 -41.22
CA GLU A 32 -36.31 -26.35 -42.46
C GLU A 32 -35.12 -27.21 -42.94
N ASP A 33 -34.44 -27.92 -42.02
CA ASP A 33 -33.28 -28.76 -42.34
C ASP A 33 -33.69 -30.17 -42.81
N PHE A 34 -34.99 -30.50 -42.85
CA PHE A 34 -35.45 -31.80 -43.30
C PHE A 34 -35.45 -31.87 -44.84
N PRO A 35 -34.84 -32.90 -45.48
CA PRO A 35 -34.66 -32.99 -46.92
C PRO A 35 -35.94 -33.43 -47.65
N LEU A 36 -37.05 -32.71 -47.44
CA LEU A 36 -38.38 -33.07 -47.93
C LEU A 36 -38.41 -33.18 -49.46
N GLU A 37 -37.96 -32.13 -50.15
CA GLU A 37 -37.96 -32.08 -51.62
C GLU A 37 -37.08 -33.19 -52.21
N GLN A 38 -35.91 -33.43 -51.60
CA GLN A 38 -34.99 -34.49 -52.01
C GLN A 38 -35.64 -35.88 -51.88
N LEU A 39 -36.37 -36.14 -50.78
CA LEU A 39 -37.08 -37.40 -50.56
C LEU A 39 -38.24 -37.60 -51.56
N CYS A 40 -39.05 -36.57 -51.81
CA CYS A 40 -40.13 -36.62 -52.80
C CYS A 40 -39.59 -36.90 -54.22
N LEU A 41 -38.43 -36.32 -54.57
CA LEU A 41 -37.76 -36.53 -55.87
C LEU A 41 -37.28 -37.97 -56.07
N LEU A 42 -36.85 -38.67 -55.01
CA LEU A 42 -36.48 -40.09 -55.11
C LEU A 42 -37.66 -40.96 -55.53
N THR A 43 -38.83 -40.73 -54.92
CA THR A 43 -40.06 -41.46 -55.25
C THR A 43 -40.53 -41.14 -56.66
N ASN A 44 -40.48 -39.87 -57.07
CA ASN A 44 -40.80 -39.48 -58.44
C ASN A 44 -39.85 -40.15 -59.46
N SER A 45 -38.57 -40.23 -59.15
CA SER A 45 -37.57 -40.90 -60.00
C SER A 45 -37.80 -42.41 -60.07
N TYR A 46 -38.17 -43.04 -58.96
CA TYR A 46 -38.55 -44.45 -58.91
C TYR A 46 -39.77 -44.74 -59.78
N LEU A 47 -40.84 -43.95 -59.67
CA LEU A 47 -42.07 -44.15 -60.46
C LEU A 47 -41.85 -43.94 -61.97
N ARG A 48 -41.02 -42.97 -62.37
CA ARG A 48 -40.61 -42.80 -63.78
C ARG A 48 -39.90 -44.02 -64.33
N LEU A 49 -39.04 -44.67 -63.53
CA LEU A 49 -38.37 -45.92 -63.90
C LEU A 49 -39.33 -47.13 -63.93
N GLN A 50 -40.52 -47.02 -63.32
CA GLN A 50 -41.60 -48.02 -63.41
C GLN A 50 -42.59 -47.72 -64.55
N GLY A 51 -42.34 -46.69 -65.37
CA GLY A 51 -43.18 -46.33 -66.51
C GLY A 51 -44.51 -45.66 -66.13
N VAL A 52 -44.62 -45.11 -64.91
CA VAL A 52 -45.83 -44.46 -64.40
C VAL A 52 -45.64 -42.93 -64.43
N GLU A 53 -46.57 -42.21 -65.05
CA GLU A 53 -46.58 -40.74 -64.96
C GLU A 53 -46.91 -40.28 -63.53
N CYS A 54 -46.28 -39.19 -63.08
CA CYS A 54 -46.45 -38.61 -61.74
C CYS A 54 -47.83 -37.96 -61.51
N GLN A 55 -48.91 -38.61 -61.94
CA GLN A 55 -50.31 -38.23 -61.70
C GLN A 55 -51.02 -39.34 -60.91
N LEU A 56 -51.99 -38.95 -60.07
CA LEU A 56 -52.79 -39.87 -59.25
C LEU A 56 -53.64 -40.79 -60.13
N SER A 57 -53.20 -42.04 -60.30
CA SER A 57 -53.99 -43.13 -60.89
C SER A 57 -54.17 -44.26 -59.85
N SER A 58 -55.17 -45.13 -60.01
CA SER A 58 -55.37 -46.28 -59.10
C SER A 58 -54.13 -47.18 -59.03
N ASN A 59 -53.43 -47.35 -60.14
CA ASN A 59 -52.19 -48.13 -60.21
C ASN A 59 -51.03 -47.49 -59.44
N THR A 60 -50.97 -46.16 -59.34
CA THR A 60 -49.93 -45.45 -58.57
C THR A 60 -50.06 -45.72 -57.06
N GLY A 61 -51.30 -45.83 -56.57
CA GLY A 61 -51.59 -46.12 -55.16
C GLY A 61 -51.12 -47.51 -54.73
N ASP A 62 -51.39 -48.54 -55.54
CA ASP A 62 -51.00 -49.93 -55.24
C ASP A 62 -49.47 -50.12 -55.26
N ILE A 63 -48.77 -49.44 -56.19
CA ILE A 63 -47.30 -49.46 -56.27
C ILE A 63 -46.67 -48.81 -55.04
N ILE A 64 -47.20 -47.66 -54.59
CA ILE A 64 -46.72 -46.98 -53.38
C ILE A 64 -47.00 -47.81 -52.12
N ALA A 65 -48.17 -48.44 -52.03
CA ALA A 65 -48.53 -49.31 -50.91
C ALA A 65 -47.59 -50.53 -50.81
N SER A 66 -47.30 -51.19 -51.93
CA SER A 66 -46.32 -52.29 -51.98
C SER A 66 -44.90 -51.81 -51.64
N LEU A 67 -44.50 -50.63 -52.12
CA LEU A 67 -43.19 -50.04 -51.83
C LEU A 67 -43.02 -49.73 -50.33
N LEU A 68 -44.06 -49.21 -49.68
CA LEU A 68 -44.04 -48.95 -48.23
C LEU A 68 -44.06 -50.23 -47.41
N GLN A 69 -44.84 -51.23 -47.83
CA GLN A 69 -44.89 -52.54 -47.18
C GLN A 69 -43.51 -53.22 -47.21
N ASP A 70 -42.85 -53.24 -48.37
CA ASP A 70 -41.51 -53.80 -48.54
C ASP A 70 -40.43 -52.99 -47.80
N HIS A 71 -40.56 -51.67 -47.74
CA HIS A 71 -39.66 -50.83 -46.94
C HIS A 71 -39.77 -51.19 -45.45
N SER A 72 -41.00 -51.35 -44.98
CA SER A 72 -41.31 -51.53 -43.57
C SER A 72 -40.89 -52.90 -43.01
N ALA A 73 -40.67 -53.89 -43.87
CA ALA A 73 -40.13 -55.21 -43.53
C ALA A 73 -38.60 -55.21 -43.29
N ARG A 74 -37.90 -54.09 -43.52
CA ARG A 74 -36.43 -53.98 -43.40
C ARG A 74 -36.00 -53.65 -41.97
N VAL A 75 -34.83 -54.15 -41.57
CA VAL A 75 -34.28 -54.00 -40.20
C VAL A 75 -33.96 -52.53 -39.86
N ASP A 76 -33.52 -51.74 -40.83
CA ASP A 76 -33.16 -50.32 -40.66
C ASP A 76 -34.21 -49.35 -41.23
N ALA A 77 -35.46 -49.80 -41.35
CA ALA A 77 -36.53 -49.02 -41.98
C ALA A 77 -36.85 -47.74 -41.20
N ARG A 78 -36.92 -46.62 -41.92
CA ARG A 78 -37.37 -45.32 -41.40
C ARG A 78 -38.72 -45.00 -42.03
N ASN A 79 -39.77 -45.63 -41.47
CA ASN A 79 -41.13 -45.55 -41.99
C ASN A 79 -41.66 -44.11 -42.06
N ASP A 80 -41.24 -43.24 -41.13
CA ASP A 80 -41.49 -41.80 -41.16
C ASP A 80 -40.98 -41.13 -42.44
N ALA A 81 -39.71 -41.37 -42.80
CA ALA A 81 -39.08 -40.78 -43.98
C ALA A 81 -39.64 -41.36 -45.28
N ALA A 82 -39.94 -42.66 -45.31
CA ALA A 82 -40.55 -43.35 -46.45
C ALA A 82 -41.98 -42.84 -46.72
N ILE A 83 -42.77 -42.62 -45.68
CA ILE A 83 -44.12 -42.06 -45.81
C ILE A 83 -44.05 -40.62 -46.29
N VAL A 84 -43.18 -39.78 -45.70
CA VAL A 84 -42.99 -38.39 -46.16
C VAL A 84 -42.50 -38.33 -47.62
N ALA A 85 -41.64 -39.25 -48.05
CA ALA A 85 -41.16 -39.34 -49.42
C ALA A 85 -42.26 -39.71 -50.44
N THR A 86 -43.39 -40.26 -50.01
CA THR A 86 -44.43 -40.83 -50.89
C THR A 86 -45.78 -40.12 -50.78
N ILE A 87 -46.00 -39.35 -49.71
CA ILE A 87 -47.30 -38.76 -49.35
C ILE A 87 -47.81 -37.70 -50.33
N HIS A 88 -46.93 -37.03 -51.08
CA HIS A 88 -47.30 -36.06 -52.14
C HIS A 88 -48.07 -36.71 -53.30
N LEU A 89 -48.05 -38.04 -53.39
CA LEU A 89 -48.73 -38.81 -54.44
C LEU A 89 -49.91 -39.64 -53.91
N MET A 90 -50.30 -39.46 -52.66
CA MET A 90 -51.37 -40.26 -52.03
C MET A 90 -52.71 -39.52 -51.97
N PRO A 91 -53.84 -40.24 -52.16
CA PRO A 91 -55.17 -39.76 -51.77
C PRO A 91 -55.29 -39.55 -50.25
N ARG A 92 -56.17 -38.62 -49.82
CA ARG A 92 -56.40 -38.25 -48.41
C ARG A 92 -56.65 -39.46 -47.49
N SER A 93 -57.44 -40.44 -47.90
CA SER A 93 -57.76 -41.63 -47.08
C SER A 93 -56.53 -42.51 -46.83
N ILE A 94 -55.74 -42.80 -47.88
CA ILE A 94 -54.55 -43.65 -47.83
C ILE A 94 -53.41 -42.93 -47.09
N GLY A 95 -53.19 -41.64 -47.38
CA GLY A 95 -52.16 -40.84 -46.69
C GLY A 95 -52.41 -40.74 -45.18
N ARG A 96 -53.67 -40.56 -44.75
CA ARG A 96 -54.03 -40.53 -43.33
C ARG A 96 -53.86 -41.89 -42.65
N ALA A 97 -54.17 -42.99 -43.34
CA ALA A 97 -53.93 -44.35 -42.83
C ALA A 97 -52.42 -44.64 -42.67
N CYS A 98 -51.60 -44.23 -43.64
CA CYS A 98 -50.15 -44.37 -43.57
C CYS A 98 -49.56 -43.55 -42.43
N LEU A 99 -49.97 -42.28 -42.25
CA LEU A 99 -49.50 -41.46 -41.14
C LEU A 99 -49.80 -42.11 -39.78
N ARG A 100 -51.00 -42.67 -39.58
CA ARG A 100 -51.34 -43.39 -38.35
C ARG A 100 -50.45 -44.61 -38.11
N SER A 101 -50.07 -45.32 -39.17
CA SER A 101 -49.17 -46.48 -39.06
C SER A 101 -47.76 -46.13 -38.58
N VAL A 102 -47.32 -44.86 -38.71
CA VAL A 102 -46.04 -44.38 -38.14
C VAL A 102 -46.02 -44.53 -36.63
N PHE A 103 -47.19 -44.41 -35.98
CA PHE A 103 -47.33 -44.53 -34.54
C PHE A 103 -47.50 -45.99 -34.07
N ASP A 104 -47.93 -46.90 -34.96
CA ASP A 104 -48.36 -48.28 -34.64
C ASP A 104 -47.24 -49.35 -34.76
N TYR A 105 -45.97 -48.96 -34.92
CA TYR A 105 -44.87 -49.92 -35.12
C TYR A 105 -44.37 -50.57 -33.81
N SER A 106 -44.64 -51.87 -33.68
CA SER A 106 -44.61 -52.68 -32.46
C SER A 106 -43.28 -53.40 -32.14
N LYS A 107 -42.10 -52.76 -32.29
CA LYS A 107 -40.82 -53.46 -32.02
C LYS A 107 -39.70 -52.73 -31.25
N THR A 108 -39.86 -51.50 -30.78
CA THR A 108 -38.87 -50.86 -29.90
C THR A 108 -39.55 -50.06 -28.79
N ASN A 109 -39.01 -50.13 -27.58
CA ASN A 109 -39.51 -49.44 -26.38
C ASN A 109 -39.92 -47.98 -26.69
N SER A 110 -41.22 -47.70 -26.53
CA SER A 110 -41.94 -46.41 -26.67
C SER A 110 -41.92 -45.75 -28.07
N PRO A 111 -43.10 -45.41 -28.66
CA PRO A 111 -43.17 -44.65 -29.91
C PRO A 111 -42.59 -43.24 -29.75
N ASP A 112 -41.75 -42.80 -30.69
CA ASP A 112 -41.18 -41.44 -30.71
C ASP A 112 -42.27 -40.43 -31.15
N VAL A 113 -42.95 -39.87 -30.15
CA VAL A 113 -44.01 -38.87 -30.34
C VAL A 113 -43.50 -37.62 -31.08
N CYS A 114 -42.22 -37.26 -30.91
CA CYS A 114 -41.61 -36.12 -31.59
C CYS A 114 -41.50 -36.36 -33.09
N GLN A 115 -40.99 -37.52 -33.45
CA GLN A 115 -40.86 -37.97 -34.84
C GLN A 115 -42.24 -38.05 -35.51
N TYR A 116 -43.23 -38.55 -34.79
CA TYR A 116 -44.62 -38.61 -35.26
C TYR A 116 -45.22 -37.22 -35.53
N LEU A 117 -45.15 -36.29 -34.58
CA LEU A 117 -45.67 -34.92 -34.75
C LEU A 117 -44.96 -34.18 -35.89
N ARG A 118 -43.63 -34.34 -36.01
CA ARG A 118 -42.85 -33.78 -37.13
C ARG A 118 -43.30 -34.33 -38.48
N THR A 119 -43.61 -35.62 -38.54
CA THR A 119 -44.10 -36.30 -39.76
C THR A 119 -45.44 -35.71 -40.22
N ILE A 120 -46.35 -35.37 -39.29
CA ILE A 120 -47.63 -34.70 -39.61
C ILE A 120 -47.39 -33.32 -40.23
N VAL A 121 -46.49 -32.51 -39.66
CA VAL A 121 -46.17 -31.18 -40.19
C VAL A 121 -45.54 -31.28 -41.58
N LEU A 122 -44.60 -32.20 -41.79
CA LEU A 122 -43.97 -32.41 -43.09
C LEU A 122 -44.95 -32.96 -44.14
N ALA A 123 -45.88 -33.82 -43.73
CA ALA A 123 -46.94 -34.35 -44.59
C ALA A 123 -47.87 -33.25 -45.10
N ARG A 124 -48.19 -32.25 -44.28
CA ARG A 124 -48.95 -31.06 -44.70
C ARG A 124 -48.21 -30.28 -45.80
N ILE A 125 -46.91 -30.06 -45.61
CA ILE A 125 -46.07 -29.34 -46.58
C ILE A 125 -46.01 -30.11 -47.91
N ALA A 126 -45.88 -31.43 -47.84
CA ALA A 126 -45.81 -32.30 -49.02
C ALA A 126 -47.16 -32.47 -49.74
N ASN A 127 -48.26 -32.56 -48.98
CA ASN A 127 -49.60 -32.73 -49.53
C ASN A 127 -50.67 -32.05 -48.65
N PRO A 128 -51.09 -30.82 -49.04
CA PRO A 128 -52.15 -30.09 -48.34
C PRO A 128 -53.51 -30.80 -48.30
N THR A 129 -53.75 -31.83 -49.12
CA THR A 129 -55.04 -32.53 -49.12
C THR A 129 -55.14 -33.62 -48.05
N VAL A 130 -54.01 -34.11 -47.51
CA VAL A 130 -53.94 -35.24 -46.57
C VAL A 130 -54.05 -34.79 -45.10
N VAL A 131 -53.39 -33.68 -44.76
CA VAL A 131 -53.42 -33.05 -43.42
C VAL A 131 -53.94 -31.62 -43.56
N ASP A 132 -54.88 -31.25 -42.71
CA ASP A 132 -55.47 -29.90 -42.71
C ASP A 132 -54.55 -28.90 -41.99
N GLN A 133 -54.67 -27.61 -42.34
CA GLN A 133 -53.82 -26.57 -41.74
C GLN A 133 -53.98 -26.47 -40.20
N PRO A 134 -55.20 -26.49 -39.63
CA PRO A 134 -55.37 -26.45 -38.17
C PRO A 134 -54.77 -27.69 -37.47
N GLU A 135 -54.84 -28.88 -38.10
CA GLU A 135 -54.30 -30.12 -37.56
C GLU A 135 -52.75 -30.11 -37.57
N SER A 136 -52.16 -29.54 -38.62
CA SER A 136 -50.71 -29.30 -38.70
C SER A 136 -50.24 -28.25 -37.69
N ASN A 137 -50.99 -27.15 -37.49
CA ASN A 137 -50.67 -26.14 -36.49
C ASN A 137 -50.71 -26.72 -35.06
N CYS A 138 -51.68 -27.59 -34.78
CA CYS A 138 -51.72 -28.34 -33.53
C CYS A 138 -50.49 -29.23 -33.35
N ALA A 139 -50.07 -29.97 -34.38
CA ALA A 139 -48.88 -30.80 -34.32
C ALA A 139 -47.60 -29.99 -34.08
N GLN A 140 -47.48 -28.81 -34.71
CA GLN A 140 -46.38 -27.89 -34.50
C GLN A 140 -46.37 -27.32 -33.06
N ALA A 141 -47.51 -26.88 -32.54
CA ALA A 141 -47.61 -26.39 -31.17
C ALA A 141 -47.26 -27.48 -30.13
N LEU A 142 -47.66 -28.72 -30.36
CA LEU A 142 -47.29 -29.86 -29.51
C LEU A 142 -45.79 -30.20 -29.60
N LEU A 143 -45.20 -30.08 -30.79
CA LEU A 143 -43.76 -30.28 -31.01
C LEU A 143 -42.94 -29.21 -30.26
N ASP A 144 -43.39 -27.95 -30.31
CA ASP A 144 -42.78 -26.84 -29.58
C ASP A 144 -42.93 -26.99 -28.06
N LEU A 145 -44.06 -27.53 -27.58
CA LEU A 145 -44.25 -27.86 -26.16
C LEU A 145 -43.36 -29.01 -25.69
N PHE A 146 -43.11 -30.00 -26.57
CA PHE A 146 -42.25 -31.14 -26.30
C PHE A 146 -40.77 -30.74 -26.23
N ARG A 147 -40.30 -29.90 -27.15
CA ARG A 147 -38.94 -29.36 -27.15
C ARG A 147 -38.77 -28.42 -25.95
N LYS A 148 -37.95 -28.82 -24.97
CA LYS A 148 -37.72 -28.05 -23.72
C LYS A 148 -36.95 -26.73 -23.93
N GLU A 149 -36.75 -26.30 -25.17
CA GLU A 149 -35.91 -25.16 -25.57
C GLU A 149 -36.63 -23.81 -25.47
N PHE A 150 -37.95 -23.80 -25.36
CA PHE A 150 -38.73 -22.55 -25.24
C PHE A 150 -38.98 -22.18 -23.76
N PRO A 151 -38.63 -20.95 -23.32
CA PRO A 151 -38.65 -20.56 -21.91
C PRO A 151 -40.07 -20.40 -21.32
N LEU A 152 -41.10 -20.17 -22.15
CA LEU A 152 -42.47 -19.86 -21.73
C LEU A 152 -43.50 -20.79 -22.43
N PRO A 153 -43.95 -21.89 -21.78
CA PRO A 153 -44.92 -22.82 -22.36
C PRO A 153 -46.35 -22.30 -22.49
N GLY A 154 -46.75 -21.28 -21.72
CA GLY A 154 -48.13 -20.78 -21.67
C GLY A 154 -48.73 -20.39 -23.03
N PRO A 155 -48.11 -19.46 -23.79
CA PRO A 155 -48.60 -19.04 -25.09
C PRO A 155 -48.74 -20.18 -26.11
N ARG A 156 -47.88 -21.20 -26.04
CA ARG A 156 -47.93 -22.37 -26.94
C ARG A 156 -49.06 -23.33 -26.60
N ILE A 157 -49.44 -23.42 -25.33
CA ILE A 157 -50.65 -24.15 -24.91
C ILE A 157 -51.89 -23.45 -25.46
N GLN A 158 -51.94 -22.12 -25.41
CA GLN A 158 -53.02 -21.33 -26.00
C GLN A 158 -53.12 -21.58 -27.51
N ASP A 159 -51.99 -21.51 -28.22
CA ASP A 159 -51.92 -21.80 -29.66
C ASP A 159 -52.49 -23.19 -29.97
N TYR A 160 -52.07 -24.23 -29.23
CA TYR A 160 -52.57 -25.60 -29.42
C TYR A 160 -54.10 -25.69 -29.26
N PHE A 161 -54.66 -25.19 -28.15
CA PHE A 161 -56.10 -25.29 -27.90
C PHE A 161 -56.94 -24.40 -28.81
N LYS A 162 -56.41 -23.26 -29.27
CA LYS A 162 -57.06 -22.42 -30.26
C LYS A 162 -57.17 -23.15 -31.60
N ASN A 163 -56.06 -23.69 -32.10
CA ASN A 163 -56.05 -24.44 -33.36
C ASN A 163 -56.89 -25.72 -33.27
N LEU A 164 -56.93 -26.40 -32.11
CA LEU A 164 -57.70 -27.64 -31.95
C LEU A 164 -59.21 -27.45 -32.13
N ARG A 165 -59.74 -26.26 -31.80
CA ARG A 165 -61.16 -25.91 -32.02
C ARG A 165 -61.51 -25.76 -33.50
N GLU A 166 -60.53 -25.45 -34.34
CA GLU A 166 -60.68 -25.27 -35.79
C GLU A 166 -60.48 -26.59 -36.55
N VAL A 167 -60.14 -27.69 -35.87
CA VAL A 167 -59.95 -29.02 -36.50
C VAL A 167 -61.28 -29.77 -36.57
N GLU A 168 -61.79 -30.03 -37.77
CA GLU A 168 -63.02 -30.81 -37.99
C GLU A 168 -62.89 -32.28 -37.55
N CYS A 169 -61.71 -32.89 -37.75
CA CYS A 169 -61.45 -34.29 -37.37
C CYS A 169 -59.99 -34.49 -36.93
N PRO A 170 -59.67 -34.44 -35.62
CA PRO A 170 -58.29 -34.50 -35.09
C PRO A 170 -57.72 -35.93 -35.09
N ALA A 171 -58.09 -36.71 -36.10
CA ALA A 171 -57.89 -38.14 -36.22
C ALA A 171 -56.42 -38.58 -36.14
N LEU A 172 -55.47 -37.68 -36.40
CA LEU A 172 -54.02 -37.90 -36.28
C LEU A 172 -53.45 -37.52 -34.90
N LEU A 173 -54.20 -36.79 -34.07
CA LEU A 173 -53.77 -36.29 -32.77
C LEU A 173 -54.34 -37.08 -31.58
N LEU A 174 -55.23 -38.06 -31.82
CA LEU A 174 -55.99 -38.79 -30.80
C LEU A 174 -55.20 -39.85 -30.01
N PHE A 175 -53.88 -39.91 -30.15
CA PHE A 175 -53.05 -40.89 -29.44
C PHE A 175 -52.83 -40.49 -27.97
N LYS A 176 -52.88 -41.46 -27.06
CA LYS A 176 -52.80 -41.22 -25.61
C LYS A 176 -51.52 -40.48 -25.21
N GLU A 177 -50.42 -40.80 -25.88
CA GLU A 177 -49.09 -40.21 -25.65
C GLU A 177 -49.05 -38.75 -26.12
N VAL A 178 -49.74 -38.43 -27.23
CA VAL A 178 -49.90 -37.06 -27.76
C VAL A 178 -50.78 -36.23 -26.81
N HIS A 179 -51.89 -36.80 -26.33
CA HIS A 179 -52.74 -36.18 -25.31
C HIS A 179 -52.04 -35.96 -23.96
N SER A 180 -50.93 -36.66 -23.68
CA SER A 180 -50.15 -36.46 -22.45
C SER A 180 -49.30 -35.18 -22.47
N ILE A 181 -48.98 -34.63 -23.65
CA ILE A 181 -48.11 -33.45 -23.80
C ILE A 181 -48.75 -32.20 -23.19
N PRO A 182 -50.02 -31.82 -23.51
CA PRO A 182 -50.65 -30.65 -22.90
C PRO A 182 -50.74 -30.74 -21.37
N ARG A 183 -51.05 -31.93 -20.81
CA ARG A 183 -51.08 -32.14 -19.34
C ARG A 183 -49.72 -31.90 -18.70
N LYS A 184 -48.66 -32.52 -19.22
CA LYS A 184 -47.28 -32.32 -18.73
C LYS A 184 -46.83 -30.86 -18.86
N SER A 185 -47.27 -30.18 -19.92
CA SER A 185 -46.98 -28.76 -20.14
C SER A 185 -47.73 -27.85 -19.17
N CYS A 186 -48.99 -28.13 -18.81
CA CYS A 186 -49.70 -27.41 -17.75
C CYS A 186 -49.02 -27.56 -16.38
N VAL A 187 -48.49 -28.75 -16.04
CA VAL A 187 -47.65 -28.94 -14.84
C VAL A 187 -46.37 -28.10 -14.91
N ARG A 188 -45.77 -27.96 -16.10
CA ARG A 188 -44.59 -27.12 -16.33
C ARG A 188 -44.91 -25.64 -16.14
N VAL A 189 -46.01 -25.15 -16.70
CA VAL A 189 -46.53 -23.79 -16.49
C VAL A 189 -46.75 -23.51 -15.00
N ARG A 190 -47.40 -24.43 -14.27
CA ARG A 190 -47.59 -24.31 -12.81
C ARG A 190 -46.27 -24.14 -12.08
N LYS A 191 -45.28 -24.98 -12.38
CA LYS A 191 -43.94 -24.89 -11.77
C LYS A 191 -43.26 -23.56 -12.11
N SER A 192 -43.34 -23.11 -13.36
CA SER A 192 -42.79 -21.82 -13.80
C SER A 192 -43.45 -20.64 -13.09
N LEU A 193 -44.78 -20.60 -13.01
CA LEU A 193 -45.54 -19.54 -12.35
C LEU A 193 -45.26 -19.49 -10.83
N LEU A 194 -45.19 -20.64 -10.17
CA LEU A 194 -44.81 -20.70 -8.76
C LEU A 194 -43.36 -20.25 -8.53
N SER A 195 -42.46 -20.59 -9.44
CA SER A 195 -41.06 -20.11 -9.42
C SER A 195 -40.97 -18.60 -9.63
N TYR A 196 -41.71 -18.03 -10.58
CA TYR A 196 -41.74 -16.58 -10.81
C TYR A 196 -42.37 -15.83 -9.65
N LYS A 197 -43.41 -16.38 -9.01
CA LYS A 197 -43.97 -15.88 -7.76
C LYS A 197 -42.91 -15.85 -6.65
N GLN A 198 -42.19 -16.95 -6.44
CA GLN A 198 -41.14 -17.03 -5.41
C GLN A 198 -40.01 -16.01 -5.68
N GLN A 199 -39.72 -15.72 -6.94
CA GLN A 199 -38.71 -14.75 -7.36
C GLN A 199 -39.25 -13.31 -7.49
N GLN A 200 -40.55 -13.07 -7.26
CA GLN A 200 -41.21 -11.77 -7.49
C GLN A 200 -40.98 -11.22 -8.91
N LYS A 201 -40.97 -12.10 -9.92
CA LYS A 201 -40.82 -11.76 -11.35
C LYS A 201 -42.19 -11.64 -12.00
N TRP A 202 -42.92 -10.58 -11.66
CA TRP A 202 -44.31 -10.43 -12.08
C TRP A 202 -44.51 -10.25 -13.58
N LEU A 203 -43.58 -9.61 -14.31
CA LEU A 203 -43.72 -9.52 -15.78
C LEU A 203 -43.67 -10.91 -16.44
N GLN A 204 -42.66 -11.72 -16.10
CA GLN A 204 -42.54 -13.10 -16.62
C GLN A 204 -43.74 -13.97 -16.21
N ALA A 205 -44.21 -13.82 -14.97
CA ALA A 205 -45.41 -14.52 -14.51
C ALA A 205 -46.66 -14.09 -15.30
N PHE A 206 -46.80 -12.80 -15.59
CA PHE A 206 -47.92 -12.25 -16.33
C PHE A 206 -47.94 -12.72 -17.78
N ILE A 207 -46.79 -12.72 -18.48
CA ILE A 207 -46.68 -13.25 -19.85
C ILE A 207 -47.08 -14.73 -19.89
N GLU A 208 -46.62 -15.52 -18.91
CA GLU A 208 -46.88 -16.96 -18.83
C GLU A 208 -48.35 -17.29 -18.47
N SER A 209 -49.05 -16.42 -17.74
CA SER A 209 -50.43 -16.65 -17.29
C SER A 209 -51.51 -15.93 -18.10
N ARG A 210 -51.17 -14.91 -18.90
CA ARG A 210 -52.14 -14.02 -19.57
C ARG A 210 -53.21 -14.78 -20.37
N TRP A 211 -52.84 -15.83 -21.10
CA TRP A 211 -53.77 -16.62 -21.90
C TRP A 211 -54.91 -17.27 -21.08
N MET A 212 -54.69 -17.50 -19.79
CA MET A 212 -55.72 -18.06 -18.89
C MET A 212 -56.87 -17.07 -18.68
N THR A 213 -56.62 -15.78 -18.86
CA THR A 213 -57.64 -14.72 -18.75
C THR A 213 -58.60 -14.70 -19.94
N GLU A 214 -58.19 -15.28 -21.08
CA GLU A 214 -58.91 -15.30 -22.35
C GLU A 214 -59.69 -16.63 -22.56
N LEU A 215 -59.70 -17.51 -21.55
CA LEU A 215 -60.36 -18.82 -21.63
C LEU A 215 -61.89 -18.70 -21.48
N SER A 216 -62.62 -19.17 -22.50
CA SER A 216 -64.07 -19.40 -22.42
C SER A 216 -64.40 -20.58 -21.49
N GLN A 217 -65.55 -20.55 -20.81
CA GLN A 217 -65.96 -21.62 -19.86
C GLN A 217 -66.07 -23.01 -20.52
N GLU A 218 -66.28 -23.08 -21.83
CA GLU A 218 -66.38 -24.31 -22.62
C GLU A 218 -65.02 -24.85 -23.10
N SER A 219 -63.90 -24.25 -22.67
CA SER A 219 -62.58 -24.65 -23.16
C SER A 219 -62.15 -26.03 -22.64
N PRO A 220 -61.76 -26.98 -23.50
CA PRO A 220 -61.34 -28.32 -23.08
C PRO A 220 -60.05 -28.32 -22.22
N VAL A 221 -59.28 -27.23 -22.23
CA VAL A 221 -58.11 -27.04 -21.35
C VAL A 221 -58.49 -26.87 -19.88
N ILE A 222 -59.73 -26.44 -19.57
CA ILE A 222 -60.18 -26.18 -18.20
C ILE A 222 -60.14 -27.47 -17.37
N HIS A 223 -60.61 -28.59 -17.92
CA HIS A 223 -60.55 -29.87 -17.23
C HIS A 223 -59.11 -30.32 -16.93
N ILE A 224 -58.15 -29.96 -17.80
CA ILE A 224 -56.72 -30.26 -17.60
C ILE A 224 -56.14 -29.33 -16.53
N LEU A 225 -56.46 -28.04 -16.57
CA LEU A 225 -56.03 -27.06 -15.57
C LEU A 225 -56.61 -27.37 -14.18
N ASP A 226 -57.87 -27.80 -14.10
CA ASP A 226 -58.52 -28.21 -12.84
C ASP A 226 -57.86 -29.43 -12.22
N ALA A 227 -57.41 -30.38 -13.04
CA ALA A 227 -56.71 -31.58 -12.56
C ALA A 227 -55.24 -31.32 -12.18
N GLU A 228 -54.50 -30.57 -12.99
CA GLU A 228 -53.03 -30.46 -12.88
C GLU A 228 -52.55 -29.14 -12.23
N PHE A 229 -53.36 -28.06 -12.31
CA PHE A 229 -53.02 -26.73 -11.82
C PHE A 229 -54.22 -25.99 -11.19
N PRO A 230 -54.76 -26.43 -10.03
CA PRO A 230 -55.99 -25.86 -9.46
C PRO A 230 -55.93 -24.35 -9.17
N GLU A 231 -54.73 -23.80 -8.90
CA GLU A 231 -54.54 -22.38 -8.60
C GLU A 231 -54.66 -21.47 -9.85
N TRP A 232 -54.87 -22.02 -11.05
CA TRP A 232 -54.96 -21.26 -12.30
C TRP A 232 -56.03 -20.15 -12.29
N ARG A 233 -57.11 -20.32 -11.50
CA ARG A 233 -58.18 -19.32 -11.35
C ARG A 233 -57.72 -18.02 -10.68
N ILE A 234 -56.68 -18.08 -9.86
CA ILE A 234 -56.08 -16.89 -9.24
C ILE A 234 -55.34 -16.10 -10.32
N TRP A 235 -54.57 -16.80 -11.15
CA TRP A 235 -53.83 -16.22 -12.26
C TRP A 235 -54.73 -15.71 -13.39
N SER A 236 -55.88 -16.34 -13.62
CA SER A 236 -56.85 -15.88 -14.62
C SER A 236 -57.60 -14.61 -14.20
N LYS A 237 -57.71 -14.34 -12.89
CA LYS A 237 -58.31 -13.10 -12.35
C LYS A 237 -57.31 -11.96 -12.19
N TRP A 238 -56.02 -12.27 -12.07
CA TRP A 238 -54.97 -11.28 -11.88
C TRP A 238 -54.92 -10.24 -13.01
N ARG A 239 -54.95 -8.96 -12.66
CA ARG A 239 -54.81 -7.80 -13.56
C ARG A 239 -53.81 -6.81 -12.94
N PRO A 240 -52.49 -7.05 -13.10
CA PRO A 240 -51.47 -6.12 -12.62
C PRO A 240 -51.40 -4.86 -13.50
N ASN A 241 -50.88 -3.78 -12.95
CA ASN A 241 -50.40 -2.64 -13.71
C ASN A 241 -49.16 -3.04 -14.52
N THR A 242 -49.34 -3.18 -15.84
CA THR A 242 -48.30 -3.67 -16.76
C THR A 242 -47.09 -2.73 -16.86
N ASN A 243 -47.31 -1.42 -16.79
CA ASN A 243 -46.23 -0.43 -16.82
C ASN A 243 -45.34 -0.55 -15.58
N ARG A 244 -45.97 -0.73 -14.41
CA ARG A 244 -45.28 -0.91 -13.12
C ARG A 244 -44.44 -2.19 -13.09
N ILE A 245 -45.04 -3.34 -13.39
CA ILE A 245 -44.30 -4.62 -13.36
C ILE A 245 -43.20 -4.69 -14.43
N SER A 246 -43.33 -3.94 -15.52
CA SER A 246 -42.29 -3.78 -16.55
C SER A 246 -41.12 -2.95 -16.02
N ASN A 247 -41.39 -1.79 -15.43
CA ASN A 247 -40.36 -0.94 -14.84
C ASN A 247 -39.60 -1.65 -13.70
N TRP A 248 -40.31 -2.52 -12.98
CA TRP A 248 -39.70 -3.30 -11.92
C TRP A 248 -38.86 -4.49 -12.42
N GLU A 249 -38.78 -4.79 -13.73
CA GLU A 249 -37.83 -5.80 -14.24
C GLU A 249 -36.37 -5.44 -13.94
N ASP A 250 -36.06 -4.15 -13.84
CA ASP A 250 -34.72 -3.64 -13.61
C ASP A 250 -34.23 -3.78 -12.15
N PHE A 251 -35.11 -4.17 -11.22
CA PHE A 251 -34.70 -4.42 -9.84
C PHE A 251 -33.73 -5.59 -9.74
N THR A 252 -32.63 -5.36 -9.01
CA THR A 252 -31.67 -6.39 -8.65
C THR A 252 -32.30 -7.48 -7.78
N ASN A 253 -31.72 -8.68 -7.76
CA ASN A 253 -32.23 -9.79 -6.95
C ASN A 253 -32.31 -9.45 -5.46
N ASP A 254 -31.37 -8.65 -4.94
CA ASP A 254 -31.35 -8.25 -3.52
C ASP A 254 -32.41 -7.19 -3.22
N GLN A 255 -32.63 -6.23 -4.11
CA GLN A 255 -33.74 -5.28 -4.00
C GLN A 255 -35.09 -5.99 -4.01
N ARG A 256 -35.31 -6.96 -4.91
CA ARG A 256 -36.54 -7.76 -4.95
C ARG A 256 -36.78 -8.56 -3.67
N ARG A 257 -35.72 -9.15 -3.10
CA ARG A 257 -35.82 -9.87 -1.81
C ARG A 257 -36.22 -8.94 -0.67
N THR A 258 -35.70 -7.72 -0.68
CA THR A 258 -35.96 -6.75 0.39
C THR A 258 -37.33 -6.08 0.25
N LEU A 259 -37.78 -5.83 -0.98
CA LEU A 259 -39.08 -5.23 -1.31
C LEU A 259 -40.19 -6.26 -1.50
N VAL A 260 -39.98 -7.52 -1.08
CA VAL A 260 -40.86 -8.66 -1.39
C VAL A 260 -42.32 -8.41 -1.05
N ASP A 261 -42.61 -7.83 0.13
CA ASP A 261 -44.00 -7.59 0.58
C ASP A 261 -44.64 -6.41 -0.18
N ILE A 262 -43.84 -5.40 -0.56
CA ILE A 262 -44.31 -4.22 -1.31
C ILE A 262 -44.59 -4.58 -2.76
N ILE A 263 -43.68 -5.31 -3.40
CA ILE A 263 -43.82 -5.80 -4.78
C ILE A 263 -44.95 -6.83 -4.88
N ALA A 264 -45.20 -7.61 -3.82
CA ALA A 264 -46.30 -8.58 -3.78
C ALA A 264 -47.69 -7.92 -3.87
N LEU A 265 -47.84 -6.64 -3.51
CA LEU A 265 -49.09 -5.88 -3.65
C LEU A 265 -49.63 -5.87 -5.09
N GLU A 266 -48.73 -5.85 -6.07
CA GLU A 266 -49.08 -5.91 -7.50
C GLU A 266 -49.20 -7.36 -8.03
N GLY A 267 -48.92 -8.35 -7.19
CA GLY A 267 -49.04 -9.77 -7.50
C GLY A 267 -50.48 -10.29 -7.44
N PRO A 268 -50.71 -11.58 -7.80
CA PRO A 268 -52.03 -12.20 -7.72
C PRO A 268 -52.55 -12.29 -6.29
N ASP A 269 -53.88 -12.16 -6.12
CA ASP A 269 -54.55 -12.29 -4.81
C ASP A 269 -54.62 -13.76 -4.37
N TYR A 270 -53.56 -14.21 -3.70
CA TYR A 270 -53.53 -15.53 -3.05
C TYR A 270 -54.16 -15.53 -1.65
N ALA A 271 -54.54 -14.37 -1.12
CA ALA A 271 -55.11 -14.25 0.21
C ALA A 271 -56.61 -14.60 0.18
N HIS A 272 -57.35 -14.08 -0.80
CA HIS A 272 -58.80 -14.23 -0.89
C HIS A 272 -59.26 -14.90 -2.20
N ASN A 273 -58.39 -14.98 -3.22
CA ASN A 273 -58.67 -15.61 -4.52
C ASN A 273 -59.85 -14.97 -5.29
N THR A 274 -60.25 -13.76 -4.91
CA THR A 274 -61.43 -13.05 -5.45
C THR A 274 -61.04 -11.85 -6.26
N GLU A 275 -59.97 -11.15 -5.88
CA GLU A 275 -59.64 -9.83 -6.41
C GLU A 275 -58.60 -9.86 -7.53
N THR A 276 -58.49 -8.72 -8.22
CA THR A 276 -57.62 -8.56 -9.39
C THR A 276 -56.13 -8.43 -9.04
N SER A 277 -55.78 -8.15 -7.79
CA SER A 277 -54.40 -8.19 -7.27
C SER A 277 -54.42 -8.20 -5.74
N LEU A 278 -53.28 -8.53 -5.12
CA LEU A 278 -53.17 -8.60 -3.66
C LEU A 278 -53.54 -7.26 -2.99
N ARG A 279 -53.20 -6.11 -3.57
CA ARG A 279 -53.58 -4.79 -3.02
C ARG A 279 -55.09 -4.59 -2.92
N HIS A 280 -55.87 -5.08 -3.89
CA HIS A 280 -57.33 -4.98 -3.85
C HIS A 280 -57.97 -6.02 -2.92
N GLY A 281 -57.28 -7.15 -2.70
CA GLY A 281 -57.72 -8.21 -1.79
C GLY A 281 -57.57 -7.88 -0.30
N LEU A 282 -56.78 -6.87 0.07
CA LEU A 282 -56.52 -6.53 1.47
C LEU A 282 -57.57 -5.55 2.00
N SER A 283 -58.59 -6.06 2.69
CA SER A 283 -59.58 -5.25 3.43
C SER A 283 -59.16 -5.02 4.89
N LEU A 284 -59.70 -3.97 5.54
CA LEU A 284 -59.46 -3.62 6.96
C LEU A 284 -59.74 -4.76 7.96
N GLU A 285 -60.53 -5.78 7.59
CA GLU A 285 -60.85 -6.93 8.45
C GLU A 285 -59.84 -8.09 8.34
N SER A 286 -58.94 -8.02 7.36
CA SER A 286 -57.91 -9.04 7.10
C SER A 286 -56.66 -8.71 7.92
N SER A 287 -56.33 -9.52 8.92
CA SER A 287 -55.19 -9.24 9.82
C SER A 287 -53.86 -9.05 9.03
N PRO A 288 -53.05 -8.02 9.35
CA PRO A 288 -51.75 -7.73 8.70
C PRO A 288 -50.63 -8.72 9.04
N SER A 289 -50.97 -9.92 9.52
CA SER A 289 -50.04 -10.99 9.86
C SER A 289 -49.29 -11.60 8.65
N GLN A 290 -49.63 -11.22 7.43
CA GLN A 290 -48.97 -11.70 6.20
C GLN A 290 -47.89 -10.76 5.63
N MET A 291 -47.84 -9.48 6.04
CA MET A 291 -46.77 -8.54 5.63
C MET A 291 -45.79 -8.35 6.79
N LYS A 292 -44.65 -9.04 6.74
CA LYS A 292 -43.66 -9.01 7.83
C LYS A 292 -42.80 -7.75 7.80
N THR A 293 -42.76 -7.00 6.69
CA THR A 293 -41.81 -5.89 6.50
C THR A 293 -42.40 -4.47 6.49
N LEU A 294 -43.72 -4.29 6.35
CA LEU A 294 -44.36 -2.97 6.39
C LEU A 294 -45.09 -2.78 7.74
N LEU A 295 -44.49 -2.00 8.63
CA LEU A 295 -45.18 -1.45 9.80
C LEU A 295 -45.88 -0.17 9.31
N ILE A 296 -47.16 -0.25 8.93
CA ILE A 296 -47.93 0.95 8.58
C ILE A 296 -48.56 1.46 9.88
N ASP A 297 -48.34 2.74 10.20
CA ASP A 297 -48.96 3.36 11.36
C ASP A 297 -50.46 3.50 11.13
N TYR A 298 -51.25 2.65 11.81
CA TYR A 298 -52.69 2.49 11.60
C TYR A 298 -53.46 3.66 12.20
N THR A 299 -53.57 4.77 11.45
CA THR A 299 -54.45 5.89 11.82
C THR A 299 -55.38 6.35 10.71
N SER A 300 -55.18 5.97 9.44
CA SER A 300 -56.07 6.35 8.33
C SER A 300 -57.08 5.25 7.97
N LYS A 301 -58.32 5.66 7.71
CA LYS A 301 -59.45 4.78 7.33
C LYS A 301 -59.36 4.23 5.89
N ASP A 302 -58.22 4.37 5.20
CA ASP A 302 -58.09 4.07 3.77
C ASP A 302 -56.73 3.43 3.42
N TYR A 303 -56.62 2.12 3.69
CA TYR A 303 -55.43 1.31 3.41
C TYR A 303 -55.09 1.27 1.91
N LEU A 304 -56.10 1.25 1.03
CA LEU A 304 -55.90 1.18 -0.41
C LEU A 304 -55.22 2.45 -0.93
N SER A 305 -55.65 3.62 -0.46
CA SER A 305 -55.02 4.91 -0.78
C SER A 305 -53.56 4.96 -0.32
N MET A 306 -53.24 4.46 0.88
CA MET A 306 -51.86 4.38 1.37
C MET A 306 -51.01 3.41 0.55
N ALA A 307 -51.53 2.22 0.23
CA ALA A 307 -50.82 1.23 -0.58
C ALA A 307 -50.53 1.78 -1.99
N ASP A 308 -51.52 2.45 -2.61
CA ASP A 308 -51.34 3.10 -3.91
C ASP A 308 -50.33 4.25 -3.85
N HIS A 309 -50.29 5.01 -2.74
CA HIS A 309 -49.30 6.08 -2.54
C HIS A 309 -47.87 5.52 -2.40
N ILE A 310 -47.68 4.46 -1.61
CA ILE A 310 -46.39 3.78 -1.46
C ILE A 310 -45.90 3.23 -2.80
N LEU A 311 -46.79 2.62 -3.58
CA LEU A 311 -46.47 2.09 -4.91
C LEU A 311 -46.14 3.20 -5.90
N ALA A 312 -46.87 4.32 -5.88
CA ALA A 312 -46.60 5.48 -6.72
C ALA A 312 -45.23 6.12 -6.41
N ILE A 313 -44.84 6.19 -5.13
CA ILE A 313 -43.51 6.67 -4.73
C ILE A 313 -42.43 5.68 -5.18
N LEU A 314 -42.63 4.38 -5.01
CA LEU A 314 -41.69 3.37 -5.50
C LEU A 314 -41.48 3.46 -7.02
N ASP A 315 -42.55 3.76 -7.77
CA ASP A 315 -42.47 3.98 -9.22
C ASP A 315 -41.62 5.21 -9.58
N ARG A 316 -41.78 6.33 -8.84
CA ARG A 316 -40.95 7.55 -9.04
C ARG A 316 -39.50 7.35 -8.59
N VAL A 317 -39.29 6.61 -7.51
CA VAL A 317 -37.98 6.24 -6.98
C VAL A 317 -37.22 5.35 -7.97
N GLN A 318 -37.90 4.40 -8.61
CA GLN A 318 -37.30 3.54 -9.64
C GLN A 318 -36.79 4.37 -10.83
N GLN A 319 -37.53 5.39 -11.25
CA GLN A 319 -37.10 6.32 -12.32
C GLN A 319 -35.87 7.16 -11.92
N SER A 320 -35.68 7.40 -10.62
CA SER A 320 -34.56 8.16 -10.06
C SER A 320 -33.28 7.32 -9.87
N GLY A 321 -33.33 6.00 -10.09
CA GLY A 321 -32.18 5.10 -10.09
C GLY A 321 -31.84 4.44 -8.75
N GLY A 322 -30.74 3.66 -8.74
CA GLY A 322 -30.33 2.79 -7.63
C GLY A 322 -30.21 3.46 -6.24
N PRO A 323 -29.60 4.65 -6.11
CA PRO A 323 -29.50 5.37 -4.83
C PRO A 323 -30.85 5.67 -4.18
N ALA A 324 -31.84 6.08 -4.99
CA ALA A 324 -33.18 6.39 -4.52
C ALA A 324 -33.88 5.12 -3.99
N ILE A 325 -33.73 3.99 -4.68
CA ILE A 325 -34.31 2.70 -4.28
C ILE A 325 -33.72 2.24 -2.93
N ASN A 326 -32.41 2.39 -2.75
CA ASN A 326 -31.75 2.02 -1.50
C ASN A 326 -32.22 2.89 -0.33
N PHE A 327 -32.41 4.20 -0.57
CA PHE A 327 -32.94 5.11 0.45
C PHE A 327 -34.40 4.80 0.79
N PHE A 328 -35.24 4.48 -0.20
CA PHE A 328 -36.60 3.99 0.02
C PHE A 328 -36.61 2.72 0.89
N ILE A 329 -35.73 1.75 0.59
CA ILE A 329 -35.58 0.53 1.41
C ILE A 329 -35.20 0.88 2.86
N GLN A 330 -34.20 1.73 3.07
CA GLN A 330 -33.73 2.11 4.42
C GLN A 330 -34.79 2.82 5.27
N THR A 331 -35.73 3.49 4.62
CA THR A 331 -36.69 4.37 5.29
C THR A 331 -38.07 3.73 5.43
N CYS A 332 -38.50 2.94 4.43
CA CYS A 332 -39.84 2.37 4.38
C CYS A 332 -39.92 0.87 4.69
N VAL A 333 -38.80 0.13 4.66
CA VAL A 333 -38.79 -1.32 4.94
C VAL A 333 -38.36 -1.57 6.39
N GLY A 334 -39.19 -2.25 7.18
CA GLY A 334 -38.93 -2.62 8.57
C GLY A 334 -39.07 -1.48 9.59
N LYS A 335 -39.59 -0.31 9.17
CA LYS A 335 -39.83 0.87 10.02
C LYS A 335 -41.27 1.40 9.83
N PRO A 336 -41.84 2.11 10.83
CA PRO A 336 -43.14 2.75 10.69
C PRO A 336 -43.10 3.79 9.56
N VAL A 337 -43.89 3.59 8.50
CA VAL A 337 -44.00 4.55 7.39
C VAL A 337 -44.95 5.68 7.81
N THR A 338 -44.41 6.88 8.00
CA THR A 338 -45.19 8.09 8.35
C THR A 338 -45.45 8.97 7.13
N SER A 339 -46.47 9.82 7.20
CA SER A 339 -46.77 10.81 6.15
C SER A 339 -45.55 11.71 5.86
N SER A 340 -44.85 12.18 6.89
CA SER A 340 -43.64 13.00 6.77
C SER A 340 -42.51 12.28 6.00
N THR A 341 -42.37 10.96 6.19
CA THR A 341 -41.37 10.15 5.47
C THR A 341 -41.67 10.08 3.98
N LEU A 342 -42.95 9.93 3.63
CA LEU A 342 -43.40 9.89 2.24
C LEU A 342 -43.29 11.26 1.57
N SER A 343 -43.59 12.36 2.28
CA SER A 343 -43.39 13.72 1.80
C SER A 343 -41.91 14.04 1.49
N ILE A 344 -40.98 13.57 2.32
CA ILE A 344 -39.53 13.74 2.06
C ILE A 344 -39.13 12.98 0.79
N LEU A 345 -39.56 11.72 0.64
CA LEU A 345 -39.26 10.92 -0.54
C LEU A 345 -39.85 11.54 -1.82
N GLU A 346 -41.07 12.06 -1.74
CA GLU A 346 -41.74 12.71 -2.86
C GLU A 346 -41.03 14.00 -3.29
N LEU A 347 -40.61 14.82 -2.31
CA LEU A 347 -39.86 16.04 -2.57
C LEU A 347 -38.48 15.75 -3.18
N LEU A 348 -37.75 14.74 -2.68
CA LEU A 348 -36.45 14.37 -3.25
C LEU A 348 -36.60 13.83 -4.68
N CYS A 349 -37.69 13.11 -4.98
CA CYS A 349 -37.97 12.63 -6.34
C CYS A 349 -38.33 13.77 -7.30
N SER A 350 -38.98 14.85 -6.84
CA SER A 350 -39.37 15.98 -7.70
C SER A 350 -38.20 16.85 -8.17
N GLN A 351 -37.05 16.77 -7.50
CA GLN A 351 -35.83 17.52 -7.85
C GLN A 351 -34.94 16.82 -8.91
N GLY A 352 -35.25 15.57 -9.29
CA GLY A 352 -34.73 14.92 -10.51
C GLY A 352 -33.24 14.51 -10.56
N GLU A 353 -32.42 14.81 -9.54
CA GLU A 353 -30.97 14.54 -9.53
C GLU A 353 -30.63 13.32 -8.64
N PRO A 354 -30.12 12.19 -9.20
CA PRO A 354 -29.78 10.99 -8.42
C PRO A 354 -28.72 11.23 -7.33
N GLU A 355 -27.86 12.24 -7.50
CA GLU A 355 -26.86 12.62 -6.51
C GLU A 355 -27.46 13.15 -5.21
N VAL A 356 -28.67 13.74 -5.27
CA VAL A 356 -29.36 14.29 -4.11
C VAL A 356 -29.64 13.20 -3.08
N PHE A 357 -30.05 12.00 -3.51
CA PHE A 357 -30.30 10.88 -2.60
C PHE A 357 -29.03 10.41 -1.89
N ASN A 358 -27.89 10.38 -2.58
CA ASN A 358 -26.61 10.02 -1.96
C ASN A 358 -26.16 11.05 -0.93
N ARG A 359 -26.23 12.34 -1.27
CA ARG A 359 -25.84 13.46 -0.41
C ARG A 359 -26.79 13.59 0.79
N TRP A 360 -28.09 13.39 0.58
CA TRP A 360 -29.09 13.33 1.63
C TRP A 360 -28.85 12.15 2.58
N ASN A 361 -28.55 10.97 2.05
CA ASN A 361 -28.25 9.80 2.89
C ASN A 361 -26.97 9.99 3.72
N GLN A 362 -25.98 10.72 3.19
CA GLN A 362 -24.80 11.14 3.96
C GLN A 362 -25.17 12.10 5.09
N LEU A 363 -26.10 13.04 4.86
CA LEU A 363 -26.60 13.96 5.88
C LEU A 363 -27.31 13.22 7.01
N VAL A 364 -28.27 12.35 6.67
CA VAL A 364 -29.08 11.59 7.64
C VAL A 364 -28.22 10.63 8.47
N ASN A 365 -27.23 9.99 7.86
CA ASN A 365 -26.36 9.01 8.55
C ASN A 365 -25.07 9.63 9.14
N ALA A 366 -24.90 10.96 9.07
CA ALA A 366 -23.68 11.60 9.52
C ALA A 366 -23.52 11.48 11.05
N LYS A 367 -22.54 10.66 11.47
CA LYS A 367 -22.20 10.45 12.89
C LYS A 367 -21.43 11.61 13.53
N SER A 368 -20.92 12.57 12.74
CA SER A 368 -20.15 13.71 13.23
C SER A 368 -20.57 15.02 12.56
N ASN A 369 -20.46 16.12 13.31
CA ASN A 369 -20.82 17.45 12.82
C ASN A 369 -19.94 17.91 11.65
N SER A 370 -18.70 17.40 11.51
CA SER A 370 -17.86 17.69 10.34
C SER A 370 -18.35 17.04 9.05
N VAL A 371 -18.92 15.82 9.15
CA VAL A 371 -19.54 15.14 8.01
C VAL A 371 -20.88 15.79 7.69
N LYS A 372 -21.68 16.16 8.71
CA LYS A 372 -22.90 16.96 8.55
C LYS A 372 -22.60 18.26 7.81
N LEU A 373 -21.57 19.00 8.21
CA LEU A 373 -21.20 20.27 7.59
C LEU A 373 -20.85 20.12 6.09
N THR A 374 -20.17 19.04 5.71
CA THR A 374 -19.83 18.77 4.31
C THR A 374 -21.07 18.35 3.51
N ALA A 375 -21.93 17.52 4.11
CA ALA A 375 -23.17 17.09 3.46
C ALA A 375 -24.13 18.28 3.28
N LEU A 376 -24.24 19.17 4.28
CA LEU A 376 -25.09 20.36 4.22
C LEU A 376 -24.68 21.31 3.09
N SER A 377 -23.38 21.62 2.93
CA SER A 377 -22.93 22.50 1.85
C SER A 377 -23.18 21.93 0.46
N GLN A 378 -23.28 20.60 0.33
CA GLN A 378 -23.53 19.90 -0.92
C GLN A 378 -25.01 19.66 -1.23
N VAL A 379 -25.87 19.63 -0.19
CA VAL A 379 -27.32 19.39 -0.29
C VAL A 379 -28.07 20.69 -0.49
N LEU A 380 -27.71 21.77 0.21
CA LEU A 380 -28.41 23.07 0.14
C LEU A 380 -28.56 23.64 -1.27
N PRO A 381 -27.55 23.59 -2.16
CA PRO A 381 -27.70 24.13 -3.52
C PRO A 381 -28.64 23.32 -4.42
N LEU A 382 -28.99 22.10 -4.01
CA LEU A 382 -29.71 21.13 -4.85
C LEU A 382 -31.17 20.96 -4.44
N ILE A 383 -31.63 21.58 -3.35
CA ILE A 383 -32.99 21.38 -2.84
C ILE A 383 -33.64 22.71 -2.45
N ASP A 384 -34.93 22.85 -2.77
CA ASP A 384 -35.77 23.92 -2.22
C ASP A 384 -35.98 23.70 -0.71
N CYS A 385 -35.23 24.47 0.08
CA CYS A 385 -35.18 24.34 1.53
C CYS A 385 -36.44 24.85 2.23
N ASN A 386 -37.31 25.62 1.54
CA ASN A 386 -38.54 26.15 2.13
C ASN A 386 -39.49 25.02 2.49
N THR A 387 -39.75 24.12 1.54
CA THR A 387 -40.66 22.97 1.72
C THR A 387 -40.13 21.97 2.75
N LEU A 388 -38.80 21.87 2.92
CA LEU A 388 -38.17 20.96 3.87
C LEU A 388 -38.18 21.44 5.32
N SER A 389 -38.16 22.75 5.54
CA SER A 389 -38.22 23.34 6.89
C SER A 389 -39.61 23.19 7.54
N GLU A 390 -40.65 23.00 6.74
CA GLU A 390 -42.04 22.81 7.18
C GLU A 390 -42.35 21.34 7.52
N ILE A 391 -41.49 20.39 7.13
CA ILE A 391 -41.67 18.96 7.43
C ILE A 391 -41.19 18.67 8.85
N GLU A 392 -42.10 18.20 9.69
CA GLU A 392 -41.84 17.79 11.06
C GLU A 392 -40.80 16.63 11.10
N ASN A 393 -39.73 16.78 11.88
CA ASN A 393 -38.57 15.88 11.98
C ASN A 393 -37.62 15.86 10.76
N SER A 394 -37.60 16.90 9.93
CA SER A 394 -36.59 17.08 8.89
C SER A 394 -35.18 17.25 9.49
N PRO A 395 -34.13 16.59 8.94
CA PRO A 395 -32.73 16.76 9.36
C PRO A 395 -32.15 18.15 9.01
N LEU A 396 -32.95 19.01 8.36
CA LEU A 396 -32.64 20.40 8.03
C LEU A 396 -33.47 21.38 8.88
N SER A 397 -33.64 21.07 10.16
CA SER A 397 -34.21 22.05 11.09
C SER A 397 -33.26 23.24 11.26
N SER A 398 -33.82 24.47 11.36
CA SER A 398 -33.04 25.70 11.55
C SER A 398 -32.11 25.62 12.78
N LYS A 399 -32.55 24.93 13.82
CA LYS A 399 -31.78 24.67 15.05
C LYS A 399 -30.58 23.75 14.83
N GLU A 400 -30.76 22.61 14.17
CA GLU A 400 -29.64 21.69 13.91
C GLU A 400 -28.58 22.32 12.99
N PHE A 401 -29.02 23.16 12.06
CA PHE A 401 -28.13 23.88 11.16
C PHE A 401 -27.25 24.90 11.92
N GLN A 402 -27.84 25.66 12.83
CA GLN A 402 -27.14 26.59 13.72
C GLN A 402 -26.14 25.86 14.65
N ASP A 403 -26.51 24.69 15.16
CA ASP A 403 -25.63 23.87 16.01
C ASP A 403 -24.38 23.39 15.25
N VAL A 404 -24.53 23.02 13.96
CA VAL A 404 -23.42 22.59 13.10
C VAL A 404 -22.47 23.76 12.80
N ILE A 405 -22.99 24.95 12.48
CA ILE A 405 -22.18 26.16 12.25
C ILE A 405 -21.44 26.53 13.54
N THR A 406 -22.13 26.61 14.67
CA THR A 406 -21.53 26.96 15.97
C THR A 406 -20.43 25.97 16.36
N TYR A 407 -20.67 24.67 16.17
CA TYR A 407 -19.66 23.64 16.39
C TYR A 407 -18.43 23.86 15.52
N ALA A 408 -18.62 24.11 14.23
CA ALA A 408 -17.54 24.26 13.27
C ALA A 408 -16.72 25.52 13.52
N GLN A 409 -17.37 26.65 13.82
CA GLN A 409 -16.70 27.90 14.20
C GLN A 409 -15.90 27.72 15.50
N THR A 410 -16.46 27.03 16.50
CA THR A 410 -15.74 26.73 17.75
C THR A 410 -14.54 25.81 17.51
N ALA A 411 -14.70 24.79 16.67
CA ALA A 411 -13.63 23.85 16.34
C ALA A 411 -12.52 24.51 15.50
N LEU A 412 -12.87 25.38 14.54
CA LEU A 412 -11.91 26.15 13.75
C LEU A 412 -11.15 27.12 14.64
N SER A 413 -11.84 27.86 15.51
CA SER A 413 -11.22 28.75 16.48
C SER A 413 -10.17 28.03 17.34
N ARG A 414 -10.49 26.84 17.87
CA ARG A 414 -9.51 26.01 18.59
C ARG A 414 -8.32 25.59 17.73
N GLN A 415 -8.54 25.16 16.49
CA GLN A 415 -7.45 24.77 15.59
C GLN A 415 -6.52 25.94 15.27
N LEU A 416 -7.08 27.13 15.03
CA LEU A 416 -6.35 28.36 14.78
C LEU A 416 -5.54 28.80 16.01
N HIS A 417 -6.07 28.63 17.23
CA HIS A 417 -5.35 28.91 18.48
C HIS A 417 -4.24 27.89 18.79
N ASP A 418 -4.45 26.61 18.47
CA ASP A 418 -3.49 25.51 18.68
C ASP A 418 -2.33 25.50 17.67
N GLY A 419 -2.26 26.46 16.74
CA GLY A 419 -1.22 26.50 15.70
C GLY A 419 -1.43 25.46 14.57
N ARG A 420 -2.61 24.83 14.47
CA ARG A 420 -2.93 23.88 13.39
C ARG A 420 -3.51 24.62 12.19
N SER A 421 -3.26 24.17 10.96
CA SER A 421 -3.70 24.85 9.72
C SER A 421 -5.16 25.33 9.74
N GLY A 422 -6.12 24.44 10.05
CA GLY A 422 -7.54 24.77 10.00
C GLY A 422 -8.12 24.94 8.58
N SER A 423 -7.30 24.84 7.53
CA SER A 423 -7.68 25.05 6.12
C SER A 423 -8.89 24.22 5.71
N ASN A 424 -8.88 22.92 5.97
CA ASN A 424 -9.98 22.03 5.63
C ASN A 424 -11.32 22.42 6.28
N LEU A 425 -11.31 22.87 7.54
CA LEU A 425 -12.54 23.24 8.24
C LEU A 425 -13.00 24.66 7.86
N GLY A 426 -12.05 25.59 7.68
CA GLY A 426 -12.32 26.95 7.23
C GLY A 426 -12.85 27.02 5.80
N MET A 427 -12.27 26.25 4.88
CA MET A 427 -12.76 26.17 3.49
C MET A 427 -14.17 25.58 3.43
N LYS A 428 -14.47 24.55 4.24
CA LYS A 428 -15.82 23.98 4.28
C LYS A 428 -16.85 24.90 4.91
N LEU A 429 -16.48 25.68 5.93
CA LEU A 429 -17.33 26.74 6.50
C LEU A 429 -17.62 27.84 5.48
N CYS A 430 -16.61 28.22 4.70
CA CYS A 430 -16.76 29.16 3.59
C CYS A 430 -17.71 28.60 2.51
N GLU A 431 -17.56 27.33 2.11
CA GLU A 431 -18.45 26.67 1.14
C GLU A 431 -19.90 26.60 1.64
N LEU A 432 -20.11 26.29 2.93
CA LEU A 432 -21.43 26.33 3.54
C LEU A 432 -22.03 27.73 3.53
N GLY A 433 -21.24 28.76 3.86
CA GLY A 433 -21.65 30.15 3.84
C GLY A 433 -22.07 30.64 2.45
N HIS A 434 -21.30 30.30 1.41
CA HIS A 434 -21.66 30.60 0.02
C HIS A 434 -22.89 29.79 -0.44
N ALA A 435 -23.05 28.54 0.00
CA ALA A 435 -24.26 27.76 -0.27
C ALA A 435 -25.51 28.46 0.33
N LEU A 436 -25.40 29.06 1.52
CA LEU A 436 -26.48 29.83 2.14
C LEU A 436 -26.80 31.15 1.41
N GLN A 437 -25.79 31.84 0.88
CA GLN A 437 -26.02 33.05 0.05
C GLN A 437 -26.88 32.73 -1.18
N ASN A 438 -26.72 31.52 -1.74
CA ASN A 438 -27.50 31.03 -2.87
C ASN A 438 -28.90 30.50 -2.49
N SER A 439 -29.26 30.52 -1.20
CA SER A 439 -30.56 30.07 -0.69
C SER A 439 -31.20 31.14 0.23
N PRO A 440 -31.56 32.33 -0.32
CA PRO A 440 -31.95 33.50 0.47
C PRO A 440 -33.23 33.29 1.30
N SER A 441 -34.15 32.44 0.84
CA SER A 441 -35.38 32.12 1.55
C SER A 441 -35.11 31.31 2.83
N PHE A 442 -34.18 30.35 2.79
CA PHE A 442 -33.76 29.60 3.97
C PHE A 442 -32.93 30.47 4.92
N LEU A 443 -32.03 31.32 4.41
CA LEU A 443 -31.23 32.26 5.19
C LEU A 443 -32.10 33.21 6.04
N SER A 444 -33.26 33.62 5.51
CA SER A 444 -34.23 34.47 6.23
C SER A 444 -34.80 33.83 7.50
N SER A 445 -34.85 32.49 7.54
CA SER A 445 -35.36 31.70 8.67
C SER A 445 -34.35 31.47 9.80
N LEU A 446 -33.07 31.83 9.58
CA LEU A 446 -31.97 31.64 10.54
C LEU A 446 -31.81 32.85 11.48
N ASP A 447 -30.99 32.70 12.53
CA ASP A 447 -30.74 33.74 13.53
C ASP A 447 -29.79 34.84 13.01
N GLU A 448 -29.85 36.03 13.64
CA GLU A 448 -29.06 37.19 13.21
C GLU A 448 -27.55 36.93 13.23
N LYS A 449 -27.03 36.09 14.14
CA LYS A 449 -25.60 35.75 14.15
C LYS A 449 -25.15 34.97 12.93
N THR A 450 -26.02 34.10 12.39
CA THR A 450 -25.72 33.34 11.17
C THR A 450 -25.80 34.25 9.94
N LYS A 451 -26.72 35.23 9.95
CA LYS A 451 -26.80 36.25 8.89
C LYS A 451 -25.57 37.15 8.89
N ASP A 452 -25.15 37.64 10.05
CA ASP A 452 -23.91 38.44 10.20
C ASP A 452 -22.67 37.68 9.70
N PHE A 453 -22.58 36.37 10.01
CA PHE A 453 -21.51 35.51 9.47
C PHE A 453 -21.54 35.46 7.94
N VAL A 454 -22.72 35.32 7.34
CA VAL A 454 -22.87 35.23 5.89
C VAL A 454 -22.56 36.56 5.19
N ASP A 455 -22.92 37.68 5.80
CA ASP A 455 -22.68 39.02 5.26
C ASP A 455 -21.21 39.46 5.35
N LEU A 456 -20.47 38.94 6.35
CA LEU A 456 -19.06 39.27 6.59
C LEU A 456 -18.08 38.28 5.94
N LEU A 457 -18.57 37.31 5.14
CA LEU A 457 -17.76 36.29 4.46
C LEU A 457 -16.82 36.93 3.42
N PRO A 458 -15.50 36.71 3.53
CA PRO A 458 -14.54 37.04 2.48
C PRO A 458 -14.64 36.10 1.28
N ASP A 459 -14.04 36.51 0.15
CA ASP A 459 -14.00 35.69 -1.05
C ASP A 459 -13.24 34.37 -0.82
N LYS A 460 -13.67 33.30 -1.50
CA LYS A 460 -13.08 31.95 -1.37
C LYS A 460 -11.58 31.96 -1.68
N ASP A 461 -11.14 32.76 -2.65
CA ASP A 461 -9.74 32.87 -3.04
C ASP A 461 -8.90 33.65 -2.02
N GLU A 462 -9.48 34.64 -1.33
CA GLU A 462 -8.82 35.38 -0.24
C GLU A 462 -8.56 34.45 0.96
N ILE A 463 -9.56 33.66 1.35
CA ILE A 463 -9.45 32.70 2.46
C ILE A 463 -8.43 31.63 2.14
N LYS A 464 -8.46 31.08 0.92
CA LYS A 464 -7.48 30.10 0.46
C LYS A 464 -6.06 30.66 0.50
N THR A 465 -5.87 31.86 -0.02
CA THR A 465 -4.56 32.55 0.00
C THR A 465 -4.04 32.72 1.43
N LEU A 466 -4.90 33.11 2.37
CA LEU A 466 -4.52 33.26 3.78
C LEU A 466 -4.18 31.93 4.48
N PHE A 467 -4.86 30.83 4.15
CA PHE A 467 -4.50 29.50 4.64
C PHE A 467 -3.21 28.98 4.00
N ASP A 468 -3.00 29.16 2.69
CA ASP A 468 -1.77 28.79 1.97
C ASP A 468 -0.55 29.54 2.52
N LEU A 469 -0.72 30.83 2.82
CA LEU A 469 0.27 31.68 3.47
C LEU A 469 0.62 31.21 4.89
N ARG A 470 -0.35 30.64 5.61
CA ARG A 470 -0.15 30.11 6.95
C ARG A 470 0.53 28.74 6.92
N GLU A 471 0.18 27.86 5.98
CA GLU A 471 0.81 26.54 5.81
C GLU A 471 2.27 26.67 5.34
N SER A 472 2.56 27.61 4.44
CA SER A 472 3.93 27.87 3.95
C SER A 472 4.89 28.44 5.01
N ASN A 473 4.37 29.03 6.10
CA ASN A 473 5.19 29.66 7.15
C ASN A 473 5.28 28.90 8.48
N GLN A 474 4.78 27.66 8.57
CA GLN A 474 4.82 26.84 9.80
C GLN A 474 6.24 26.43 10.28
N LEU A 475 7.30 26.82 9.57
CA LEU A 475 8.70 26.54 9.94
C LEU A 475 9.41 27.69 10.67
N SER A 476 8.76 28.84 10.86
CA SER A 476 9.42 30.04 11.41
C SER A 476 8.88 30.38 12.80
N LYS A 477 9.59 30.00 13.87
CA LYS A 477 9.22 30.43 15.23
C LYS A 477 9.30 31.96 15.34
N PRO A 478 8.25 32.65 15.84
CA PRO A 478 8.33 34.09 16.06
C PRO A 478 9.40 34.40 17.11
N LYS A 479 10.33 35.31 16.78
CA LYS A 479 11.17 35.95 17.79
C LYS A 479 10.28 36.81 18.69
N LYS A 480 10.53 36.78 20.01
CA LYS A 480 9.75 37.54 21.01
C LYS A 480 9.66 39.02 20.60
N GLY A 481 8.44 39.50 20.34
CA GLY A 481 8.13 40.92 20.12
C GLY A 481 7.79 41.34 18.68
N SER A 482 7.87 40.46 17.68
CA SER A 482 7.44 40.75 16.29
C SER A 482 6.13 40.02 15.93
N PHE A 483 5.19 40.72 15.29
CA PHE A 483 4.00 40.08 14.70
C PHE A 483 4.43 39.04 13.66
N SER A 484 3.98 37.81 13.77
CA SER A 484 4.20 36.81 12.73
C SER A 484 3.17 36.95 11.61
N LEU A 485 3.50 36.54 10.38
CA LEU A 485 2.51 36.45 9.31
C LEU A 485 1.38 35.44 9.66
N GLU A 486 1.69 34.47 10.52
CA GLU A 486 0.71 33.60 11.17
C GLU A 486 -0.26 34.39 12.06
N ASP A 487 0.19 35.37 12.85
CA ASP A 487 -0.69 36.15 13.72
C ASP A 487 -1.65 37.06 12.96
N VAL A 488 -1.20 37.64 11.84
CA VAL A 488 -2.04 38.50 10.98
C VAL A 488 -3.15 37.67 10.31
N SER A 489 -2.77 36.56 9.66
CA SER A 489 -3.72 35.65 9.02
C SER A 489 -4.69 35.02 10.04
N ARG A 490 -4.18 34.57 11.20
CA ARG A 490 -4.98 33.99 12.29
C ARG A 490 -6.04 34.96 12.83
N ARG A 491 -5.67 36.23 13.13
CA ARG A 491 -6.61 37.24 13.65
C ARG A 491 -7.70 37.57 12.63
N PHE A 492 -7.36 37.66 11.35
CA PHE A 492 -8.33 37.92 10.28
C PHE A 492 -9.30 36.74 10.11
N LEU A 493 -8.81 35.50 10.04
CA LEU A 493 -9.63 34.29 9.91
C LEU A 493 -10.54 34.06 11.14
N LEU A 494 -10.06 34.35 12.35
CA LEU A 494 -10.88 34.27 13.57
C LEU A 494 -12.03 35.28 13.55
N SER A 495 -11.79 36.51 13.11
CA SER A 495 -12.83 37.54 13.05
C SER A 495 -13.86 37.23 11.97
N ARG A 496 -13.41 36.86 10.76
CA ARG A 496 -14.29 36.68 9.59
C ARG A 496 -15.00 35.33 9.50
N LEU A 497 -14.36 34.22 9.91
CA LEU A 497 -14.96 32.89 9.83
C LEU A 497 -15.54 32.38 11.15
N CYS A 498 -15.05 32.85 12.29
CA CYS A 498 -15.49 32.39 13.61
C CYS A 498 -16.28 33.45 14.39
N GLY A 499 -16.37 34.69 13.90
CA GLY A 499 -17.02 35.79 14.62
C GLY A 499 -16.28 36.21 15.90
N VAL A 500 -14.97 35.92 16.01
CA VAL A 500 -14.15 36.15 17.21
C VAL A 500 -13.12 37.25 16.96
N GLY A 501 -13.26 38.37 17.66
CA GLY A 501 -12.32 39.50 17.63
C GLY A 501 -12.66 40.57 16.59
N THR A 502 -11.95 41.69 16.64
CA THR A 502 -12.15 42.86 15.76
C THR A 502 -10.97 43.02 14.79
N VAL A 503 -11.29 43.42 13.55
CA VAL A 503 -10.30 43.81 12.54
C VAL A 503 -10.03 45.30 12.67
N ASP A 504 -8.84 45.67 13.16
CA ASP A 504 -8.38 47.07 13.21
C ASP A 504 -7.88 47.55 11.82
N SER A 505 -7.77 48.87 11.63
CA SER A 505 -7.39 49.46 10.33
C SER A 505 -5.98 49.06 9.89
N GLY A 506 -5.06 48.85 10.84
CA GLY A 506 -3.70 48.38 10.55
C GLY A 506 -3.65 46.92 10.11
N LEU A 507 -4.50 46.05 10.69
CA LEU A 507 -4.65 44.66 10.30
C LEU A 507 -5.26 44.55 8.89
N LEU A 508 -6.25 45.39 8.59
CA LEU A 508 -6.86 45.45 7.26
C LEU A 508 -5.87 45.96 6.21
N GLU A 509 -5.10 47.01 6.51
CA GLU A 509 -4.05 47.53 5.62
C GLU A 509 -2.96 46.48 5.38
N ALA A 510 -2.54 45.75 6.42
CA ALA A 510 -1.58 44.65 6.29
C ALA A 510 -2.10 43.52 5.39
N VAL A 511 -3.33 43.03 5.61
CA VAL A 511 -3.95 41.97 4.81
C VAL A 511 -4.11 42.41 3.35
N ASN A 512 -4.55 43.65 3.09
CA ASN A 512 -4.71 44.18 1.75
C ASN A 512 -3.37 44.31 0.99
N VAL A 513 -2.31 44.75 1.68
CA VAL A 513 -0.96 44.79 1.11
C VAL A 513 -0.47 43.38 0.78
N PHE A 514 -0.76 42.37 1.62
CA PHE A 514 -0.40 40.98 1.32
C PHE A 514 -1.14 40.42 0.11
N LEU A 515 -2.45 40.63 0.02
CA LEU A 515 -3.26 40.20 -1.13
C LEU A 515 -2.83 40.93 -2.43
N ALA A 516 -2.46 42.20 -2.34
CA ALA A 516 -1.94 42.97 -3.48
C ALA A 516 -0.55 42.49 -3.96
N VAL A 517 0.32 42.06 -3.04
CA VAL A 517 1.63 41.48 -3.39
C VAL A 517 1.44 40.08 -4.01
N GLU A 518 0.55 39.24 -3.46
CA GLU A 518 0.26 37.90 -3.97
C GLU A 518 -0.32 37.92 -5.40
N SER A 519 -1.26 38.82 -5.66
CA SER A 519 -1.97 38.91 -6.95
C SER A 519 -1.09 39.38 -8.12
N GLN A 520 0.01 40.09 -7.86
CA GLN A 520 0.87 40.64 -8.91
C GLN A 520 2.09 39.74 -9.21
N ARG A 521 2.75 39.19 -8.19
CA ARG A 521 3.82 38.17 -8.32
C ARG A 521 3.99 37.38 -7.00
N PRO A 522 3.97 36.04 -7.02
CA PRO A 522 4.22 35.23 -5.83
C PRO A 522 5.73 35.18 -5.51
N ASP A 523 6.33 36.32 -5.16
CA ASP A 523 7.74 36.39 -4.76
C ASP A 523 7.85 36.44 -3.23
N SER A 524 8.31 35.33 -2.66
CA SER A 524 8.56 35.16 -1.22
C SER A 524 9.45 36.24 -0.60
N ILE A 525 10.38 36.81 -1.35
CA ILE A 525 11.40 37.75 -0.85
C ILE A 525 10.80 39.14 -0.63
N ARG A 526 9.97 39.60 -1.57
CA ARG A 526 9.25 40.87 -1.46
C ARG A 526 8.23 40.86 -0.33
N LYS A 527 7.60 39.71 -0.08
CA LYS A 527 6.70 39.52 1.08
C LYS A 527 7.45 39.67 2.41
N ALA A 528 8.63 39.05 2.53
CA ALA A 528 9.46 39.11 3.73
C ALA A 528 9.91 40.54 4.06
N ILE A 529 10.43 41.30 3.08
CA ILE A 529 10.88 42.67 3.32
C ILE A 529 9.72 43.63 3.63
N SER A 530 8.54 43.40 3.03
CA SER A 530 7.35 44.24 3.24
C SER A 530 6.83 44.12 4.68
N LEU A 531 6.78 42.90 5.23
CA LEU A 531 6.52 42.65 6.65
C LEU A 531 7.49 43.42 7.54
N MET A 532 8.78 43.34 7.24
CA MET A 532 9.81 43.93 8.08
C MET A 532 9.76 45.46 8.08
N ILE A 533 9.34 46.08 6.96
CA ILE A 533 9.13 47.53 6.88
C ILE A 533 7.91 47.92 7.73
N VAL A 534 6.79 47.21 7.59
CA VAL A 534 5.55 47.48 8.34
C VAL A 534 5.72 47.28 9.85
N GLN A 535 6.57 46.34 10.27
CA GLN A 535 6.79 45.97 11.67
C GLN A 535 7.71 46.91 12.48
N ARG A 536 8.19 48.02 11.90
CA ARG A 536 9.08 48.99 12.58
C ARG A 536 8.36 50.32 12.86
N PRO A 537 7.52 50.39 13.91
CA PRO A 537 6.72 51.58 14.22
C PRO A 537 7.57 52.81 14.58
N HIS A 538 8.81 52.60 15.05
CA HIS A 538 9.76 53.65 15.43
C HIS A 538 10.32 54.46 14.25
N ILE A 539 10.20 53.92 13.03
CA ILE A 539 10.54 54.65 11.80
C ILE A 539 9.32 55.48 11.40
N ASP A 540 9.50 56.66 10.83
CA ASP A 540 8.36 57.49 10.47
C ASP A 540 7.44 56.84 9.41
N LYS A 541 6.13 57.10 9.46
CA LYS A 541 5.12 56.51 8.55
C LYS A 541 5.42 56.85 7.09
N GLU A 542 5.86 58.08 6.82
CA GLU A 542 6.17 58.55 5.46
C GLU A 542 7.39 57.81 4.89
N ILE A 543 8.37 57.52 5.74
CA ILE A 543 9.56 56.74 5.35
C ILE A 543 9.18 55.30 5.02
N ARG A 544 8.32 54.66 5.83
CA ARG A 544 7.85 53.28 5.57
C ARG A 544 7.08 53.16 4.27
N GLN A 545 6.13 54.07 4.01
CA GLN A 545 5.36 54.07 2.78
C GLN A 545 6.24 54.32 1.55
N SER A 546 7.15 55.30 1.63
CA SER A 546 8.11 55.57 0.57
C SER A 546 9.02 54.37 0.27
N CYS A 547 9.46 53.63 1.30
CA CYS A 547 10.25 52.41 1.12
C CYS A 547 9.44 51.27 0.46
N LEU A 548 8.17 51.07 0.87
CA LEU A 548 7.29 50.05 0.28
C LEU A 548 6.98 50.32 -1.20
N ASP A 549 6.75 51.58 -1.57
CA ASP A 549 6.53 51.96 -2.96
C ASP A 549 7.78 51.79 -3.82
N GLN A 550 8.95 52.06 -3.27
CA GLN A 550 10.22 51.86 -3.97
C GLN A 550 10.52 50.39 -4.24
N LEU A 551 10.04 49.44 -3.43
CA LEU A 551 10.26 48.01 -3.67
C LEU A 551 9.81 47.60 -5.07
N LYS A 552 8.73 48.17 -5.60
CA LYS A 552 8.18 47.87 -6.94
C LYS A 552 9.20 48.03 -8.07
N TYR A 553 10.18 48.93 -7.91
CA TYR A 553 11.14 49.31 -8.94
C TYR A 553 12.55 48.72 -8.71
N LEU A 554 12.79 48.09 -7.56
CA LEU A 554 14.07 47.45 -7.24
C LEU A 554 14.15 46.06 -7.85
N ARG A 555 15.35 45.63 -8.27
CA ARG A 555 15.60 44.28 -8.81
C ARG A 555 15.63 43.25 -7.69
N ASP A 556 15.16 42.02 -7.94
CA ASP A 556 14.99 40.97 -6.92
C ASP A 556 16.28 40.68 -6.14
N GLY A 557 17.42 40.52 -6.82
CA GLY A 557 18.71 40.29 -6.16
C GLY A 557 19.20 41.46 -5.28
N LEU A 558 18.69 42.67 -5.49
CA LEU A 558 18.94 43.79 -4.58
C LEU A 558 18.05 43.70 -3.34
N ILE A 559 16.80 43.27 -3.52
CA ILE A 559 15.82 43.11 -2.43
C ILE A 559 16.22 41.95 -1.52
N GLU A 560 16.71 40.83 -2.04
CA GLU A 560 17.24 39.72 -1.23
C GLU A 560 18.35 40.20 -0.28
N ARG A 561 19.30 40.97 -0.83
CA ARG A 561 20.38 41.56 -0.04
C ARG A 561 19.83 42.52 1.02
N MET A 562 18.87 43.37 0.68
CA MET A 562 18.25 44.29 1.62
C MET A 562 17.47 43.57 2.73
N THR A 563 16.73 42.52 2.38
CA THR A 563 15.96 41.68 3.32
C THR A 563 16.87 41.06 4.36
N CYS A 564 17.99 40.45 3.93
CA CYS A 564 18.97 39.86 4.84
C CYS A 564 19.61 40.89 5.80
N LEU A 565 19.81 42.13 5.34
CA LEU A 565 20.39 43.19 6.16
C LEU A 565 19.39 43.73 7.19
N LEU A 566 18.15 43.97 6.76
CA LEU A 566 17.10 44.53 7.60
C LEU A 566 16.59 43.51 8.65
N ASP A 567 16.76 42.20 8.43
CA ASP A 567 16.29 41.15 9.34
C ASP A 567 17.23 40.99 10.52
N LYS A 568 18.54 41.03 10.23
CA LYS A 568 19.58 40.90 11.25
C LYS A 568 19.65 42.12 12.15
N ASP A 569 19.46 43.31 11.58
CA ASP A 569 19.50 44.60 12.30
C ASP A 569 20.64 44.68 13.32
N THR A 570 21.85 44.39 12.86
CA THR A 570 23.07 44.45 13.67
C THR A 570 23.93 45.65 13.30
N ASP A 571 24.95 45.94 14.10
CA ASP A 571 25.96 46.95 13.77
C ASP A 571 26.60 46.68 12.39
N MET A 572 26.80 45.41 12.03
CA MET A 572 27.26 44.99 10.70
C MET A 572 26.23 45.20 9.60
N ALA A 573 24.94 45.16 9.92
CA ALA A 573 23.90 45.52 8.95
C ALA A 573 24.02 46.99 8.55
N CYS A 574 24.36 47.90 9.48
CA CYS A 574 24.67 49.30 9.14
C CYS A 574 25.86 49.41 8.18
N VAL A 575 26.93 48.64 8.41
CA VAL A 575 28.13 48.64 7.55
C VAL A 575 27.80 48.18 6.13
N HIS A 576 27.15 47.04 6.01
CA HIS A 576 26.82 46.46 4.72
C HIS A 576 25.73 47.26 3.99
N PHE A 577 24.80 47.87 4.72
CA PHE A 577 23.78 48.73 4.13
C PHE A 577 24.38 50.06 3.66
N ALA A 578 25.33 50.64 4.39
CA ALA A 578 26.14 51.77 3.93
C ALA A 578 26.94 51.42 2.67
N SER A 579 27.59 50.25 2.61
CA SER A 579 28.27 49.76 1.40
C SER A 579 27.29 49.59 0.23
N LEU A 580 26.09 49.06 0.48
CA LEU A 580 25.10 48.83 -0.57
C LEU A 580 24.57 50.15 -1.16
N ILE A 581 24.35 51.15 -0.32
CA ILE A 581 23.98 52.52 -0.73
C ILE A 581 25.15 53.19 -1.47
N ALA A 582 26.37 53.03 -0.98
CA ALA A 582 27.57 53.52 -1.65
C ALA A 582 27.85 52.78 -2.98
N GLU A 583 27.46 51.53 -3.18
CA GLU A 583 27.69 50.81 -4.44
C GLU A 583 26.58 51.07 -5.48
N LYS A 584 25.33 51.20 -5.05
CA LYS A 584 24.17 51.19 -5.94
C LYS A 584 23.57 52.58 -6.08
N ARG A 585 23.73 53.16 -7.27
CA ARG A 585 23.18 54.47 -7.65
C ARG A 585 21.68 54.59 -7.36
N SER A 586 20.89 53.55 -7.63
CA SER A 586 19.43 53.52 -7.37
C SER A 586 19.06 53.70 -5.89
N LEU A 587 19.91 53.25 -4.97
CA LEU A 587 19.73 53.46 -3.53
C LEU A 587 20.38 54.77 -3.06
N ARG A 588 21.47 55.20 -3.70
CA ARG A 588 22.14 56.48 -3.42
C ARG A 588 21.35 57.70 -3.88
N GLU A 589 20.44 57.55 -4.84
CA GLU A 589 19.57 58.64 -5.29
C GLU A 589 18.22 58.65 -4.53
N CYS A 590 17.80 57.55 -3.88
CA CYS A 590 16.61 57.56 -3.00
C CYS A 590 16.94 58.09 -1.61
N ASP A 591 16.27 59.16 -1.21
CA ASP A 591 16.37 59.70 0.13
C ASP A 591 15.79 58.75 1.20
N CYS A 592 14.78 57.96 0.82
CA CYS A 592 14.08 57.00 1.67
C CYS A 592 15.03 56.02 2.40
N TRP A 593 15.97 55.41 1.68
CA TRP A 593 16.91 54.42 2.22
C TRP A 593 18.08 55.06 2.98
N LYS A 594 18.48 56.30 2.64
CA LYS A 594 19.47 57.06 3.41
C LYS A 594 18.93 57.46 4.77
N ARG A 595 17.68 57.93 4.81
CA ARG A 595 16.96 58.25 6.05
C ARG A 595 16.77 57.00 6.90
N TRP A 596 16.51 55.85 6.27
CA TRP A 596 16.47 54.57 6.98
C TRP A 596 17.83 54.19 7.60
N LEU A 597 18.94 54.28 6.85
CA LEU A 597 20.29 54.03 7.37
C LEU A 597 20.65 54.99 8.51
N ARG A 598 20.21 56.26 8.42
CA ARG A 598 20.39 57.24 9.48
C ARG A 598 19.68 56.82 10.77
N CYS A 599 18.40 56.44 10.70
CA CYS A 599 17.67 55.95 11.87
C CYS A 599 18.34 54.71 12.49
N MET A 600 18.90 53.82 11.67
CA MET A 600 19.67 52.66 12.17
C MET A 600 20.94 53.08 12.93
N ILE A 601 21.66 54.11 12.45
CA ILE A 601 22.89 54.61 13.10
C ILE A 601 22.54 55.35 14.41
N GLU A 602 21.53 56.22 14.37
CA GLU A 602 21.07 57.01 15.53
C GLU A 602 20.58 56.12 16.68
N GLN A 603 19.84 55.05 16.37
CA GLN A 603 19.37 54.09 17.37
C GLN A 603 20.52 53.43 18.15
N ARG A 604 21.72 53.32 17.57
CA ARG A 604 22.88 52.63 18.17
C ARG A 604 23.83 53.57 18.91
N GLY A 605 23.79 54.87 18.63
CA GLY A 605 24.57 55.88 19.35
C GLY A 605 26.09 55.67 19.31
N SER A 606 26.80 56.14 20.36
CA SER A 606 28.26 56.04 20.49
C SER A 606 28.80 54.62 20.63
N LEU A 607 27.94 53.63 20.91
CA LEU A 607 28.30 52.22 21.01
C LEU A 607 28.62 51.63 19.63
N LEU A 608 28.08 52.19 18.54
CA LEU A 608 28.30 51.70 17.19
C LEU A 608 29.79 51.71 16.83
N LEU A 609 30.49 52.84 17.00
CA LEU A 609 31.91 52.94 16.67
C LEU A 609 32.78 52.01 17.50
N ARG A 610 32.50 51.93 18.80
CA ARG A 610 33.23 51.04 19.71
C ARG A 610 32.99 49.58 19.35
N ASN A 611 31.78 49.21 18.94
CA ASN A 611 31.50 47.85 18.51
C ASN A 611 32.11 47.55 17.13
N LEU A 612 32.14 48.52 16.22
CA LEU A 612 32.66 48.34 14.88
C LEU A 612 34.19 48.33 14.86
N SER A 613 34.88 49.16 15.64
CA SER A 613 36.35 49.12 15.77
C SER A 613 36.79 47.77 16.31
N ARG A 614 36.00 47.19 17.20
CA ARG A 614 36.22 45.86 17.80
C ARG A 614 35.90 44.69 16.91
N ASN A 615 35.14 44.88 15.83
CA ASN A 615 34.56 43.78 15.08
C ASN A 615 34.78 43.88 13.56
N LEU A 616 35.26 45.00 13.02
CA LEU A 616 35.59 45.14 11.60
C LEU A 616 37.06 44.79 11.32
N PRO A 617 37.35 44.08 10.21
CA PRO A 617 38.70 44.01 9.66
C PRO A 617 39.23 45.42 9.32
N LEU A 618 40.54 45.65 9.40
CA LEU A 618 41.12 47.00 9.32
C LEU A 618 40.81 47.65 7.97
N LYS A 619 40.99 46.90 6.89
CA LYS A 619 40.64 47.33 5.52
C LYS A 619 39.16 47.65 5.40
N SER A 620 38.29 46.88 6.06
CA SER A 620 36.84 47.10 6.03
C SER A 620 36.40 48.25 6.92
N TRP A 621 37.10 48.53 8.01
CA TRP A 621 36.92 49.73 8.83
C TRP A 621 37.17 50.98 8.01
N PHE A 622 38.34 51.09 7.38
CA PHE A 622 38.66 52.23 6.53
C PHE A 622 37.72 52.33 5.33
N LYS A 623 37.33 51.20 4.73
CA LYS A 623 36.34 51.18 3.62
C LYS A 623 34.94 51.60 4.08
N TRP A 624 34.54 51.26 5.30
CA TRP A 624 33.25 51.67 5.85
C TRP A 624 33.20 53.17 6.10
N ILE A 625 34.27 53.75 6.63
CA ILE A 625 34.43 55.20 6.81
C ILE A 625 34.33 55.90 5.45
N GLU A 626 35.01 55.39 4.41
CA GLU A 626 34.89 55.89 3.02
C GLU A 626 33.46 55.76 2.46
N ASN A 627 32.79 54.63 2.69
CA ASN A 627 31.40 54.41 2.23
C ASN A 627 30.40 55.35 2.90
N LEU A 628 30.61 55.68 4.17
CA LEU A 628 29.80 56.68 4.89
C LEU A 628 30.01 58.07 4.29
N GLU A 629 31.25 58.45 3.98
CA GLU A 629 31.58 59.70 3.30
C GLU A 629 30.93 59.77 1.91
N LEU A 630 30.88 58.66 1.16
CA LEU A 630 30.20 58.57 -0.13
C LEU A 630 28.66 58.59 -0.05
N ALA A 631 28.08 58.10 1.05
CA ALA A 631 26.63 58.04 1.24
C ALA A 631 26.04 59.38 1.73
N PHE A 632 26.79 60.10 2.56
CA PHE A 632 26.34 61.32 3.25
C PHE A 632 27.09 62.62 2.83
N GLY A 633 28.23 62.53 2.14
CA GLY A 633 29.09 63.66 1.77
C GLY A 633 29.99 64.16 2.92
N PRO A 634 30.91 65.11 2.67
CA PRO A 634 31.70 65.77 3.72
C PRO A 634 30.77 66.70 4.53
N MET A 635 30.41 66.36 5.76
CA MET A 635 29.34 67.05 6.52
C MET A 635 29.85 67.96 7.66
N PRO A 636 29.22 69.14 7.83
CA PRO A 636 28.55 69.51 9.11
C PRO A 636 27.19 70.24 8.90
N PRO A 637 26.40 70.62 9.94
CA PRO A 637 26.12 69.99 11.24
C PRO A 637 24.61 69.64 11.37
N ARG A 638 24.30 68.41 11.79
CA ARG A 638 23.14 67.98 12.63
C ARG A 638 23.04 66.44 12.62
N PHE A 639 24.13 65.80 13.04
CA PHE A 639 24.04 64.57 13.82
C PHE A 639 24.25 65.00 15.28
N ASP A 640 23.27 65.70 15.87
CA ASP A 640 23.39 66.23 17.22
C ASP A 640 23.46 65.12 18.30
N VAL A 641 23.42 63.83 17.90
CA VAL A 641 23.23 62.69 18.80
C VAL A 641 24.44 61.74 18.86
N ILE A 642 25.41 61.80 17.93
CA ILE A 642 26.64 60.97 17.98
C ILE A 642 27.90 61.83 17.81
N PRO A 643 28.49 62.36 18.91
CA PRO A 643 29.68 63.24 18.89
C PRO A 643 30.95 62.60 18.30
N THR A 644 30.90 61.28 18.06
CA THR A 644 32.07 60.41 17.86
C THR A 644 32.39 60.15 16.37
N ILE A 645 31.41 60.27 15.45
CA ILE A 645 31.66 60.24 13.99
C ILE A 645 31.80 61.69 13.54
N ASN A 646 33.01 62.24 13.72
CA ASN A 646 33.35 63.63 13.44
C ASN A 646 34.52 63.72 12.45
N GLU A 647 34.79 64.92 11.95
CA GLU A 647 35.86 65.19 10.99
C GLU A 647 37.25 64.69 11.46
N GLY A 648 37.54 64.78 12.76
CA GLY A 648 38.79 64.30 13.36
C GLY A 648 38.99 62.78 13.23
N LEU A 649 37.92 61.98 13.27
CA LEU A 649 38.00 60.54 13.05
C LEU A 649 38.38 60.20 11.60
N PHE A 650 37.88 60.96 10.61
CA PHE A 650 38.22 60.77 9.20
C PHE A 650 39.69 61.13 8.93
N GLN A 651 40.19 62.23 9.52
CA GLN A 651 41.58 62.67 9.38
C GLN A 651 42.59 61.69 10.04
N TRP A 652 42.34 61.28 11.29
CA TRP A 652 43.19 60.31 11.99
C TRP A 652 43.23 58.95 11.29
N SER A 653 42.07 58.50 10.80
CA SER A 653 41.95 57.24 10.05
C SER A 653 42.80 57.25 8.78
N THR A 654 42.86 58.40 8.10
CA THR A 654 43.68 58.57 6.88
C THR A 654 45.18 58.51 7.20
N PHE A 655 45.65 59.26 8.20
CA PHE A 655 47.06 59.29 8.60
C PHE A 655 47.61 57.92 9.04
N LEU A 656 46.85 57.18 9.86
CA LEU A 656 47.23 55.85 10.32
C LEU A 656 47.43 54.86 9.18
N TRP A 657 46.53 54.89 8.21
CA TRP A 657 46.57 53.97 7.08
C TRP A 657 47.75 54.27 6.15
N GLU A 658 48.04 55.55 5.89
CA GLU A 658 49.15 55.96 5.02
C GLU A 658 50.54 55.74 5.64
N THR A 659 50.70 55.96 6.95
CA THR A 659 52.02 55.94 7.60
C THR A 659 52.39 54.57 8.18
N TYR A 660 51.42 53.86 8.77
CA TYR A 660 51.67 52.61 9.50
C TYR A 660 50.80 51.45 8.99
N GLY A 661 50.21 51.57 7.80
CA GLY A 661 49.28 50.58 7.24
C GLY A 661 49.83 49.15 7.28
N ASP A 662 51.09 48.95 6.89
CA ASP A 662 51.72 47.62 6.90
C ASP A 662 51.94 47.08 8.33
N VAL A 663 52.31 47.93 9.29
CA VAL A 663 52.45 47.55 10.70
C VAL A 663 51.10 47.18 11.29
N LEU A 664 50.05 47.95 11.00
CA LEU A 664 48.69 47.70 11.49
C LEU A 664 48.07 46.43 10.89
N VAL A 665 48.35 46.14 9.60
CA VAL A 665 47.96 44.88 8.97
C VAL A 665 48.69 43.70 9.61
N ARG A 666 50.00 43.82 9.89
CA ARG A 666 50.77 42.78 10.61
C ARG A 666 50.25 42.58 12.04
N LEU A 667 49.91 43.65 12.74
CA LEU A 667 49.33 43.62 14.09
C LEU A 667 47.96 42.94 14.11
N GLN A 668 47.06 43.32 13.19
CA GLN A 668 45.75 42.70 13.07
C GLN A 668 45.85 41.21 12.72
N ALA A 669 46.79 40.82 11.86
CA ALA A 669 47.01 39.43 11.48
C ALA A 669 47.52 38.56 12.66
N ARG A 670 48.12 39.19 13.69
CA ARG A 670 48.78 38.50 14.80
C ARG A 670 47.95 38.45 16.08
N SER A 671 47.17 39.48 16.40
CA SER A 671 46.42 39.54 17.67
C SER A 671 45.14 38.71 17.67
N GLY A 672 44.59 38.36 16.50
CA GLY A 672 43.35 37.58 16.35
C GLY A 672 42.07 38.28 16.83
N ALA A 673 42.16 39.16 17.83
CA ALA A 673 41.08 39.94 18.40
C ALA A 673 41.00 41.31 17.71
N ARG A 674 39.89 41.55 17.02
CA ARG A 674 39.57 42.81 16.33
C ARG A 674 39.46 44.00 17.30
N SER A 675 39.28 43.78 18.60
CA SER A 675 39.27 44.79 19.68
C SER A 675 40.62 45.36 20.11
N THR A 676 41.72 44.89 19.51
CA THR A 676 43.09 45.19 19.99
C THR A 676 43.60 46.55 19.57
N LEU A 677 43.01 47.11 18.52
CA LEU A 677 43.45 48.35 17.90
C LEU A 677 42.49 49.50 18.19
N ASP A 678 41.44 49.31 19.01
CA ASP A 678 40.46 50.36 19.33
C ASP A 678 41.13 51.65 19.79
N TRP A 679 42.05 51.54 20.74
CA TRP A 679 42.77 52.68 21.30
C TRP A 679 43.78 53.28 20.32
N ILE A 680 44.17 52.54 19.28
CA ILE A 680 45.00 53.00 18.17
C ILE A 680 44.12 53.70 17.11
N LEU A 681 42.98 53.12 16.74
CA LEU A 681 42.08 53.59 15.67
C LEU A 681 41.22 54.79 16.08
N LEU A 682 40.92 54.94 17.37
CA LEU A 682 40.01 55.96 17.88
C LEU A 682 40.74 57.17 18.49
N GLN A 683 42.04 57.08 18.80
CA GLN A 683 42.81 58.14 19.48
C GLN A 683 44.28 58.22 19.01
N ASP A 684 44.80 59.44 18.86
CA ASP A 684 46.21 59.73 18.54
C ASP A 684 47.03 59.95 19.84
N SER A 685 48.14 59.22 20.04
CA SER A 685 49.01 59.35 21.23
C SER A 685 50.50 59.06 20.94
N GLU A 686 51.41 59.65 21.73
CA GLU A 686 52.88 59.51 21.58
C GLU A 686 53.38 58.07 21.84
N MET A 687 52.84 57.40 22.85
CA MET A 687 53.15 55.99 23.17
C MET A 687 52.77 55.03 22.03
N THR A 688 51.64 55.30 21.35
CA THR A 688 51.22 54.54 20.15
C THR A 688 52.27 54.65 19.05
N ARG A 689 52.84 55.84 18.85
CA ARG A 689 53.85 56.10 17.81
C ARG A 689 55.18 55.40 18.12
N GLU A 690 55.67 55.45 19.37
CA GLU A 690 56.90 54.75 19.79
C GLU A 690 56.80 53.23 19.65
N LEU A 691 55.69 52.64 20.09
CA LEU A 691 55.45 51.19 19.99
C LEU A 691 55.42 50.73 18.52
N LEU A 692 54.71 51.46 17.66
CA LEU A 692 54.62 51.15 16.22
C LEU A 692 56.01 51.24 15.54
N SER A 693 56.87 52.16 15.98
CA SER A 693 58.24 52.29 15.45
C SER A 693 59.15 51.08 15.76
N LEU A 694 59.12 50.55 16.99
CA LEU A 694 59.89 49.36 17.38
C LEU A 694 59.43 48.09 16.66
N MET A 695 58.17 48.06 16.25
CA MET A 695 57.55 46.94 15.53
C MET A 695 57.76 46.98 14.02
N ASP A 696 58.30 48.09 13.51
CA ASP A 696 58.51 48.28 12.08
C ASP A 696 59.74 47.51 11.57
N SER A 697 60.71 47.19 12.43
CA SER A 697 61.97 46.50 12.08
C SER A 697 62.22 45.21 12.88
N PRO A 698 61.61 44.06 12.51
CA PRO A 698 61.71 42.82 13.27
C PRO A 698 63.04 42.05 13.02
N PRO A 699 63.58 41.31 14.01
CA PRO A 699 64.82 40.53 13.85
C PRO A 699 64.65 39.31 12.92
N GLN A 700 65.74 38.88 12.27
CA GLN A 700 65.78 37.79 11.27
C GLN A 700 66.56 36.54 11.74
N ASP A 701 67.04 36.53 12.98
CA ASP A 701 67.84 35.45 13.56
C ASP A 701 66.97 34.51 14.44
N ASN A 702 67.62 33.67 15.25
CA ASN A 702 66.96 32.73 16.18
C ASN A 702 66.12 33.42 17.29
N ARG A 703 66.13 34.75 17.38
CA ARG A 703 65.28 35.53 18.29
C ARG A 703 63.88 35.77 17.72
N ARG A 704 63.69 35.57 16.42
CA ARG A 704 62.42 35.79 15.72
C ARG A 704 61.22 35.10 16.39
N PRO A 705 61.29 33.83 16.83
CA PRO A 705 60.10 33.21 17.40
C PRO A 705 59.73 33.84 18.76
N ILE A 706 60.69 34.33 19.54
CA ILE A 706 60.43 35.06 20.79
C ILE A 706 59.96 36.49 20.52
N TYR A 707 60.50 37.16 19.50
CA TYR A 707 59.95 38.44 19.03
C TYR A 707 58.47 38.29 18.70
N ASP A 708 58.12 37.21 17.99
CA ASP A 708 56.73 36.92 17.66
C ASP A 708 55.91 36.55 18.92
N THR A 709 56.46 35.83 19.91
CA THR A 709 55.79 35.58 21.21
C THR A 709 55.54 36.87 22.00
N VAL A 710 56.51 37.77 22.06
CA VAL A 710 56.39 39.06 22.76
C VAL A 710 55.36 39.93 22.07
N VAL A 711 55.43 40.07 20.74
CA VAL A 711 54.43 40.83 19.96
C VAL A 711 53.02 40.23 20.12
N LYS A 712 52.88 38.89 20.14
CA LYS A 712 51.61 38.20 20.42
C LYS A 712 51.05 38.52 21.81
N GLY A 713 51.91 38.84 22.78
CA GLY A 713 51.50 39.17 24.14
C GLY A 713 50.84 40.54 24.31
N LEU A 714 50.82 41.40 23.27
CA LEU A 714 50.20 42.73 23.36
C LEU A 714 48.69 42.60 23.63
N LEU A 715 48.24 43.16 24.75
CA LEU A 715 46.83 43.14 25.15
C LEU A 715 46.00 44.10 24.31
N ALA A 716 44.74 43.71 24.13
CA ALA A 716 43.82 44.43 23.28
C ALA A 716 43.47 45.87 23.74
N ASP A 717 43.61 46.13 25.03
CA ASP A 717 43.36 47.44 25.64
C ASP A 717 44.65 48.26 25.82
N GLY A 718 45.78 47.76 25.33
CA GLY A 718 47.08 48.45 25.42
C GLY A 718 47.66 48.55 26.83
N ARG A 719 47.05 47.93 27.86
CA ARG A 719 47.50 48.08 29.26
C ARG A 719 48.91 47.56 29.53
N ASN A 720 49.38 46.59 28.74
CA ASN A 720 50.74 46.06 28.83
C ASN A 720 51.69 46.59 27.74
N ALA A 721 51.30 47.63 27.00
CA ALA A 721 52.11 48.20 25.91
C ALA A 721 53.53 48.58 26.38
N VAL A 722 53.67 49.04 27.64
CA VAL A 722 54.95 49.34 28.28
C VAL A 722 55.81 48.07 28.47
N THR A 723 55.22 46.98 28.96
CA THR A 723 55.90 45.69 29.15
C THR A 723 56.33 45.08 27.81
N ILE A 724 55.52 45.25 26.76
CA ILE A 724 55.83 44.80 25.39
C ILE A 724 57.03 45.56 24.83
N ARG A 725 57.01 46.89 24.95
CA ARG A 725 58.14 47.75 24.57
C ARG A 725 59.43 47.32 25.29
N ASP A 726 59.36 47.10 26.60
CA ASP A 726 60.52 46.74 27.41
C ASP A 726 61.05 45.33 27.06
N SER A 727 60.16 44.38 26.77
CA SER A 727 60.52 43.01 26.35
C SER A 727 61.16 42.98 24.97
N LEU A 728 60.64 43.76 24.01
CA LEU A 728 61.23 43.89 22.68
C LEU A 728 62.61 44.55 22.76
N SER A 729 62.78 45.55 23.63
CA SER A 729 64.08 46.17 23.91
C SER A 729 65.08 45.17 24.52
N GLN A 730 64.68 44.36 25.50
CA GLN A 730 65.54 43.36 26.15
C GLN A 730 65.92 42.18 25.23
N LEU A 731 65.02 41.75 24.34
CA LEU A 731 65.27 40.68 23.37
C LEU A 731 66.45 40.99 22.44
N THR A 732 66.65 42.27 22.09
CA THR A 732 67.81 42.69 21.30
C THR A 732 69.16 42.45 22.00
N LYS A 733 69.15 42.29 23.34
CA LYS A 733 70.34 42.19 24.19
C LYS A 733 70.57 40.79 24.83
N ALA A 734 69.71 39.81 24.58
CA ALA A 734 69.75 38.49 25.23
C ALA A 734 70.75 37.48 24.63
N SER A 735 71.17 36.50 25.45
CA SER A 735 72.11 35.41 25.10
C SER A 735 71.44 34.24 24.37
N LYS A 736 72.22 33.37 23.72
CA LYS A 736 71.68 32.19 23.00
C LYS A 736 70.94 31.22 23.93
N LEU A 737 71.44 31.03 25.16
CA LEU A 737 70.82 30.15 26.15
C LEU A 737 69.52 30.77 26.69
N GLY A 738 69.49 32.09 26.92
CA GLY A 738 68.29 32.81 27.30
C GLY A 738 67.17 32.72 26.26
N VAL A 739 67.50 32.92 24.98
CA VAL A 739 66.55 32.76 23.87
C VAL A 739 66.00 31.32 23.80
N ASN A 740 66.87 30.31 23.90
CA ASN A 740 66.44 28.90 23.89
C ASN A 740 65.56 28.53 25.09
N SER A 741 65.82 29.12 26.26
CA SER A 741 65.03 28.90 27.46
C SER A 741 63.62 29.48 27.31
N CYS A 742 63.52 30.70 26.75
CA CYS A 742 62.23 31.29 26.40
C CYS A 742 61.49 30.46 25.33
N LEU A 743 62.19 29.88 24.35
CA LEU A 743 61.56 29.05 23.30
C LEU A 743 60.96 27.77 23.87
N ARG A 744 61.69 27.11 24.78
CA ARG A 744 61.20 25.91 25.45
C ARG A 744 60.02 26.23 26.36
N LEU A 745 60.06 27.35 27.08
CA LEU A 745 58.96 27.80 27.91
C LEU A 745 57.71 28.11 27.09
N ALA A 746 57.86 28.85 25.98
CA ALA A 746 56.75 29.18 25.09
C ALA A 746 56.12 27.93 24.45
N LYS A 747 56.95 26.99 23.99
CA LYS A 747 56.48 25.71 23.44
C LYS A 747 55.69 24.89 24.48
N ARG A 748 56.21 24.79 25.70
CA ARG A 748 55.55 24.06 26.79
C ARG A 748 54.27 24.74 27.27
N HIS A 749 54.19 26.06 27.22
CA HIS A 749 52.95 26.78 27.50
C HIS A 749 51.89 26.59 26.41
N GLU A 750 52.28 26.50 25.13
CA GLU A 750 51.34 26.20 24.03
C GLU A 750 50.84 24.75 24.05
N GLU A 751 51.71 23.80 24.42
CA GLU A 751 51.41 22.36 24.36
C GLU A 751 50.82 21.81 25.68
N ASP A 752 51.16 22.36 26.85
CA ASP A 752 50.91 21.74 28.16
C ASP A 752 50.14 22.64 29.16
N SER A 753 49.58 22.06 30.23
CA SER A 753 48.80 22.81 31.24
C SER A 753 49.69 23.79 32.04
N GLU A 754 49.14 24.94 32.46
CA GLU A 754 49.81 26.01 33.25
C GLU A 754 50.77 25.49 34.37
N PRO A 755 50.42 24.47 35.18
CA PRO A 755 51.32 23.96 36.24
C PRO A 755 52.64 23.38 35.70
N ILE A 756 52.64 22.83 34.48
CA ILE A 756 53.80 22.23 33.82
C ILE A 756 54.72 23.33 33.28
N ALA A 757 54.13 24.36 32.68
CA ALA A 757 54.85 25.54 32.23
C ALA A 757 55.44 26.32 33.43
N ALA A 758 54.71 26.42 34.55
CA ALA A 758 55.17 27.03 35.80
C ALA A 758 56.33 26.27 36.45
N THR A 759 56.26 24.93 36.44
CA THR A 759 57.37 24.08 36.94
C THR A 759 58.60 24.21 36.04
N THR A 760 58.40 24.23 34.72
CA THR A 760 59.48 24.46 33.73
C THR A 760 60.15 25.82 33.93
N LEU A 761 59.35 26.87 34.19
CA LEU A 761 59.84 28.21 34.51
C LEU A 761 60.67 28.23 35.81
N ALA A 762 60.16 27.58 36.87
CA ALA A 762 60.86 27.52 38.16
C ALA A 762 62.22 26.83 38.03
N ILE A 763 62.32 25.76 37.24
CA ILE A 763 63.57 25.05 36.96
C ILE A 763 64.56 25.94 36.21
N TRP A 764 64.12 26.62 35.15
CA TRP A 764 65.01 27.51 34.39
C TRP A 764 65.47 28.73 35.19
N LEU A 765 64.61 29.32 36.02
CA LEU A 765 64.98 30.46 36.87
C LEU A 765 65.98 30.09 37.98
N GLN A 766 66.05 28.82 38.37
CA GLN A 766 67.04 28.28 39.31
C GLN A 766 68.35 27.86 38.62
N SER A 767 68.42 27.87 37.29
CA SER A 767 69.64 27.54 36.56
C SER A 767 70.69 28.64 36.72
N GLU A 768 71.88 28.25 37.19
CA GLU A 768 73.04 29.14 37.32
C GLU A 768 73.59 29.61 35.95
N GLU A 769 73.17 28.99 34.85
CA GLU A 769 73.68 29.26 33.50
C GLU A 769 73.05 30.50 32.82
N LEU A 770 71.98 31.10 33.38
CA LEU A 770 71.28 32.27 32.79
C LEU A 770 71.77 33.64 33.32
N THR A 771 72.00 34.61 32.41
CA THR A 771 72.41 35.99 32.74
C THR A 771 71.26 36.86 33.31
N PRO A 772 71.54 38.03 33.92
CA PRO A 772 70.48 38.92 34.42
C PRO A 772 69.51 39.41 33.33
N VAL A 773 70.01 39.70 32.12
CA VAL A 773 69.17 40.09 30.97
C VAL A 773 68.32 38.91 30.49
N ASP A 774 68.87 37.69 30.51
CA ASP A 774 68.12 36.48 30.15
C ASP A 774 67.03 36.17 31.18
N ARG A 775 67.29 36.37 32.47
CA ARG A 775 66.29 36.21 33.53
C ARG A 775 65.19 37.25 33.43
N ALA A 776 65.53 38.52 33.17
CA ALA A 776 64.54 39.58 32.96
C ALA A 776 63.67 39.32 31.72
N LEU A 777 64.27 38.88 30.61
CA LEU A 777 63.54 38.47 29.42
C LEU A 777 62.65 37.24 29.68
N LEU A 778 63.17 36.21 30.37
CA LEU A 778 62.42 35.00 30.70
C LEU A 778 61.24 35.31 31.64
N GLN A 779 61.41 36.20 32.62
CA GLN A 779 60.36 36.68 33.51
C GLN A 779 59.32 37.51 32.78
N ASN A 780 59.73 38.40 31.88
CA ASN A 780 58.82 39.20 31.06
C ASN A 780 58.03 38.32 30.08
N VAL A 781 58.68 37.36 29.41
CA VAL A 781 58.01 36.37 28.56
C VAL A 781 57.07 35.49 29.39
N ALA A 782 57.47 35.05 30.59
CA ALA A 782 56.60 34.31 31.48
C ALA A 782 55.37 35.12 31.93
N ALA A 783 55.54 36.41 32.23
CA ALA A 783 54.45 37.32 32.58
C ALA A 783 53.49 37.54 31.40
N LEU A 784 54.03 37.66 30.17
CA LEU A 784 53.24 37.75 28.94
C LEU A 784 52.48 36.45 28.63
N LEU A 785 53.04 35.29 29.00
CA LEU A 785 52.39 33.98 28.93
C LEU A 785 51.55 33.67 30.18
N ASN A 786 51.42 34.61 31.12
CA ASN A 786 50.62 34.49 32.34
C ASN A 786 51.02 33.30 33.26
N ILE A 787 52.28 32.89 33.25
CA ILE A 787 52.80 31.74 34.01
C ILE A 787 53.24 32.22 35.41
N ARG A 788 52.57 31.74 36.47
CA ARG A 788 52.89 32.09 37.87
C ARG A 788 53.88 31.10 38.49
N SER A 789 54.92 31.59 39.15
CA SER A 789 56.02 30.77 39.70
C SER A 789 55.78 30.15 41.08
N GLN A 790 54.54 30.07 41.56
CA GLN A 790 54.25 29.47 42.88
C GLN A 790 53.96 27.97 42.74
N GLY A 791 54.87 27.16 43.29
CA GLY A 791 54.79 25.71 43.27
C GLY A 791 53.64 25.18 44.13
N THR A 792 52.78 24.38 43.52
CA THR A 792 51.83 23.53 44.22
C THR A 792 52.20 22.08 43.96
N GLU A 793 52.40 21.31 45.04
CA GLU A 793 52.77 19.89 45.06
C GLU A 793 51.68 18.93 44.51
N SER A 794 50.88 19.36 43.53
CA SER A 794 49.75 18.59 43.01
C SER A 794 49.59 18.69 41.50
N SER A 795 50.40 17.97 40.71
CA SER A 795 50.00 17.61 39.34
C SER A 795 50.73 16.40 38.71
N SER A 796 51.18 15.40 39.49
CA SER A 796 51.80 14.18 38.93
C SER A 796 50.93 13.48 37.87
N ALA A 797 49.61 13.55 38.00
CA ALA A 797 48.65 13.00 37.03
C ALA A 797 48.53 13.82 35.72
N ALA A 798 48.71 15.14 35.75
CA ALA A 798 48.66 15.99 34.54
C ALA A 798 49.96 15.87 33.72
N ILE A 799 51.09 15.77 34.41
CA ILE A 799 52.40 15.47 33.80
C ILE A 799 52.36 14.08 33.11
N PHE A 800 51.77 13.08 33.76
CA PHE A 800 51.57 11.75 33.16
C PHE A 800 50.63 11.76 31.94
N ALA A 801 49.60 12.60 31.93
CA ALA A 801 48.66 12.73 30.82
C ALA A 801 49.27 13.43 29.59
N VAL A 802 50.17 14.41 29.81
CA VAL A 802 50.96 15.05 28.75
C VAL A 802 51.95 14.06 28.15
N LEU A 803 52.70 13.32 28.97
CA LEU A 803 53.58 12.25 28.49
C LEU A 803 52.81 11.21 27.65
N LYS A 804 51.55 10.92 28.01
CA LYS A 804 50.67 10.02 27.26
C LYS A 804 50.18 10.60 25.92
N ARG A 805 50.08 11.92 25.80
CA ARG A 805 49.69 12.63 24.57
C ARG A 805 50.87 12.73 23.60
N ASP A 806 52.05 13.07 24.11
CA ASP A 806 53.30 13.03 23.34
C ASP A 806 53.53 11.61 22.79
N PHE A 807 53.20 10.58 23.58
CA PHE A 807 53.23 9.18 23.15
C PHE A 807 52.24 8.87 22.01
N ALA A 808 51.07 9.53 21.97
CA ALA A 808 50.08 9.36 20.90
C ALA A 808 50.47 10.09 19.60
N ASP A 809 51.07 11.28 19.69
CA ASP A 809 51.59 12.03 18.53
C ASP A 809 52.78 11.30 17.86
N ILE A 810 53.58 10.58 18.67
CA ILE A 810 54.61 9.65 18.19
C ILE A 810 53.99 8.47 17.41
N LEU A 811 52.87 7.92 17.88
CA LEU A 811 52.16 6.83 17.18
C LEU A 811 51.58 7.28 15.82
N GLU A 812 51.10 8.51 15.71
CA GLU A 812 50.53 9.06 14.47
C GLU A 812 51.62 9.38 13.43
N LYS A 813 52.76 9.92 13.87
CA LYS A 813 53.98 10.00 13.05
C LYS A 813 54.47 8.62 12.61
N GLY A 814 54.35 7.61 13.47
CA GLY A 814 54.59 6.21 13.13
C GLY A 814 53.69 5.69 12.00
N ARG A 815 52.40 6.04 12.01
CA ARG A 815 51.45 5.69 10.93
C ARG A 815 51.79 6.37 9.60
N HIS A 816 52.22 7.63 9.62
CA HIS A 816 52.64 8.34 8.42
C HIS A 816 53.93 7.74 7.82
N LEU A 817 54.88 7.34 8.69
CA LEU A 817 56.07 6.60 8.28
C LEU A 817 55.71 5.23 7.70
N GLU A 818 54.71 4.54 8.23
CA GLU A 818 54.20 3.26 7.69
C GLU A 818 53.55 3.43 6.30
N TYR A 819 52.83 4.53 6.07
CA TYR A 819 52.29 4.87 4.75
C TYR A 819 53.42 5.09 3.72
N LEU A 820 54.45 5.85 4.10
CA LEU A 820 55.64 6.05 3.28
C LEU A 820 56.41 4.74 3.05
N ARG A 821 56.53 3.90 4.08
CA ARG A 821 57.13 2.57 4.01
C ARG A 821 56.39 1.71 2.98
N ARG A 822 55.06 1.68 3.01
CA ARG A 822 54.23 0.93 2.05
C ARG A 822 54.39 1.44 0.62
N GLY A 823 54.37 2.76 0.42
CA GLY A 823 54.59 3.37 -0.90
C GLY A 823 55.96 3.06 -1.48
N LEU A 824 57.02 3.14 -0.66
CA LEU A 824 58.39 2.81 -1.09
C LEU A 824 58.58 1.30 -1.30
N THR A 825 57.97 0.46 -0.47
CA THR A 825 58.03 -1.01 -0.59
C THR A 825 57.30 -1.51 -1.84
N ALA A 826 56.18 -0.89 -2.22
CA ALA A 826 55.48 -1.17 -3.46
C ALA A 826 56.29 -0.80 -4.71
N HIS A 827 57.19 0.18 -4.59
CA HIS A 827 58.01 0.65 -5.68
C HIS A 827 59.32 -0.15 -5.84
N ASP A 828 60.00 -0.48 -4.73
CA ASP A 828 61.17 -1.36 -4.66
C ASP A 828 61.35 -1.92 -3.24
N ALA A 829 60.92 -3.16 -3.03
CA ALA A 829 60.95 -3.82 -1.74
C ALA A 829 62.38 -4.08 -1.22
N ALA A 830 63.36 -4.28 -2.10
CA ALA A 830 64.73 -4.62 -1.72
C ALA A 830 65.51 -3.39 -1.23
N ARG A 831 65.40 -2.26 -1.94
CA ARG A 831 66.00 -0.99 -1.52
C ARG A 831 65.35 -0.43 -0.26
N THR A 832 64.03 -0.54 -0.14
CA THR A 832 63.29 -0.03 1.01
C THR A 832 63.67 -0.77 2.30
N ASN A 833 63.80 -2.10 2.25
CA ASN A 833 64.28 -2.88 3.41
C ASN A 833 65.73 -2.56 3.79
N THR A 834 66.57 -2.18 2.83
CA THR A 834 67.96 -1.75 3.09
C THR A 834 68.01 -0.35 3.71
N LEU A 835 67.10 0.54 3.32
CA LEU A 835 66.94 1.89 3.88
C LEU A 835 66.42 1.85 5.32
N ILE A 836 65.42 1.01 5.61
CA ILE A 836 64.88 0.82 6.97
C ILE A 836 65.96 0.29 7.92
N LYS A 837 66.72 -0.72 7.50
CA LYS A 837 67.88 -1.24 8.26
C LYS A 837 68.97 -0.21 8.53
N ARG A 838 69.06 0.88 7.75
CA ARG A 838 70.00 1.99 7.99
C ARG A 838 69.44 3.08 8.91
N LEU A 839 68.12 3.20 9.01
CA LEU A 839 67.44 4.22 9.81
C LEU A 839 67.12 3.76 11.24
N GLU A 840 66.90 2.46 11.45
CA GLU A 840 66.59 1.89 12.77
C GLU A 840 67.86 1.61 13.58
N GLY A 841 68.40 2.66 14.20
CA GLY A 841 69.36 2.54 15.30
C GLY A 841 68.66 2.22 16.62
N SER A 842 68.55 0.92 16.95
CA SER A 842 68.34 0.33 18.28
C SER A 842 67.31 0.95 19.26
N SER A 843 66.14 0.33 19.42
CA SER A 843 65.64 -0.19 20.72
C SER A 843 64.20 -0.73 20.63
N HIS A 844 64.01 -1.95 21.16
CA HIS A 844 62.74 -2.65 21.33
C HIS A 844 61.83 -2.05 22.41
N THR A 845 60.51 -2.10 22.20
CA THR A 845 59.57 -2.63 23.20
C THR A 845 58.37 -3.24 22.48
N GLU A 846 58.28 -4.57 22.57
CA GLU A 846 57.04 -5.31 22.43
C GLU A 846 56.08 -4.87 23.54
N ASP A 847 54.86 -4.47 23.18
CA ASP A 847 53.69 -4.75 24.03
C ASP A 847 52.67 -5.48 23.15
N ALA A 848 52.79 -6.79 23.21
CA ALA A 848 51.95 -7.75 22.57
C ALA A 848 50.55 -7.72 23.18
N PHE A 849 49.54 -7.25 22.45
CA PHE A 849 48.21 -7.88 22.44
C PHE A 849 47.44 -7.32 21.24
N ILE A 850 47.17 -8.20 20.27
CA ILE A 850 46.32 -8.02 19.09
C ILE A 850 47.01 -7.28 17.91
N ASN A 851 47.96 -7.96 17.26
CA ASN A 851 48.35 -7.64 15.89
C ASN A 851 47.16 -7.92 14.95
N ILE A 852 46.60 -6.89 14.30
CA ILE A 852 45.67 -7.08 13.16
C ILE A 852 46.51 -7.66 12.01
N PRO A 853 46.25 -8.90 11.53
CA PRO A 853 47.03 -9.49 10.45
C PRO A 853 46.88 -8.69 9.16
N SER A 854 47.96 -8.54 8.40
CA SER A 854 47.98 -7.79 7.14
C SER A 854 46.97 -8.27 6.09
N SER A 855 46.51 -9.53 6.17
CA SER A 855 45.50 -10.09 5.27
C SER A 855 44.05 -9.70 5.58
N HIS A 856 43.78 -9.05 6.72
CA HIS A 856 42.42 -8.70 7.18
C HIS A 856 42.23 -7.19 7.42
N LEU A 857 43.15 -6.36 6.94
CA LEU A 857 43.10 -4.90 7.11
C LEU A 857 41.88 -4.24 6.43
N ASP A 858 41.30 -4.88 5.42
CA ASP A 858 40.16 -4.35 4.66
C ASP A 858 38.80 -4.65 5.32
N VAL A 859 38.75 -5.57 6.30
CA VAL A 859 37.50 -6.07 6.91
C VAL A 859 37.48 -5.93 8.44
N ILE A 860 38.58 -5.53 9.07
CA ILE A 860 38.69 -5.27 10.51
C ILE A 860 39.21 -3.85 10.71
N GLU A 861 38.37 -2.99 11.27
CA GLU A 861 38.70 -1.60 11.59
C GLU A 861 38.79 -1.41 13.10
N GLN A 862 39.83 -0.70 13.58
CA GLN A 862 39.94 -0.32 14.98
C GLN A 862 39.24 1.03 15.20
N ILE A 863 38.15 1.03 15.96
CA ILE A 863 37.34 2.22 16.28
C ILE A 863 37.90 2.94 17.53
N ASP A 864 38.37 2.17 18.52
CA ASP A 864 39.03 2.69 19.73
C ASP A 864 40.12 1.70 20.19
N THR A 865 40.93 2.07 21.17
CA THR A 865 42.02 1.30 21.80
C THR A 865 41.64 -0.15 22.10
N TYR A 866 40.37 -0.42 22.41
CA TYR A 866 39.86 -1.77 22.70
C TYR A 866 38.55 -2.09 21.95
N GLU A 867 38.13 -1.27 20.98
CA GLU A 867 36.89 -1.45 20.22
C GLU A 867 37.21 -1.64 18.74
N PHE A 868 36.67 -2.71 18.16
CA PHE A 868 36.94 -3.13 16.78
C PHE A 868 35.63 -3.39 16.04
N GLU A 869 35.58 -3.02 14.76
CA GLU A 869 34.48 -3.29 13.85
C GLU A 869 34.92 -4.35 12.82
N LEU A 870 34.17 -5.44 12.75
CA LEU A 870 34.38 -6.54 11.82
C LEU A 870 33.25 -6.53 10.79
N VAL A 871 33.62 -6.47 9.51
CA VAL A 871 32.69 -6.32 8.38
C VAL A 871 32.60 -7.62 7.58
N PHE A 872 31.37 -8.11 7.40
CA PHE A 872 31.07 -9.30 6.61
C PHE A 872 30.23 -8.89 5.38
N PRO A 873 30.82 -8.83 4.18
CA PRO A 873 30.12 -8.48 2.96
C PRO A 873 29.05 -9.52 2.59
N LEU A 874 27.86 -9.04 2.22
CA LEU A 874 26.72 -9.87 1.81
C LEU A 874 26.38 -9.73 0.32
N LEU A 875 27.19 -8.98 -0.44
CA LEU A 875 26.98 -8.63 -1.86
C LEU A 875 26.84 -9.84 -2.80
N ASN A 876 27.43 -10.98 -2.42
CA ASN A 876 27.42 -12.20 -3.24
C ASN A 876 26.25 -13.14 -2.92
N LEU A 877 25.33 -12.75 -2.02
CA LEU A 877 24.16 -13.57 -1.70
C LEU A 877 23.14 -13.54 -2.85
N LYS A 878 22.84 -14.72 -3.39
CA LYS A 878 21.77 -14.89 -4.37
C LYS A 878 20.41 -14.53 -3.76
N PRO A 879 19.44 -14.04 -4.56
CA PRO A 879 18.14 -13.58 -4.05
C PRO A 879 17.40 -14.62 -3.21
N LEU A 880 17.38 -15.89 -3.66
CA LEU A 880 16.73 -16.96 -2.90
C LEU A 880 17.38 -17.18 -1.53
N ARG A 881 18.71 -17.16 -1.49
CA ARG A 881 19.48 -17.34 -0.25
C ARG A 881 19.32 -16.16 0.70
N ALA A 882 19.33 -14.92 0.20
CA ALA A 882 19.04 -13.72 0.99
C ALA A 882 17.64 -13.80 1.62
N LYS A 883 16.63 -14.19 0.83
CA LYS A 883 15.26 -14.36 1.30
C LYS A 883 15.12 -15.46 2.36
N ALA A 884 15.79 -16.60 2.19
CA ALA A 884 15.79 -17.69 3.16
C ALA A 884 16.49 -17.34 4.48
N LEU A 885 17.48 -16.45 4.43
CA LEU A 885 18.16 -15.88 5.59
C LEU A 885 17.40 -14.68 6.19
N ALA A 886 16.26 -14.29 5.64
CA ALA A 886 15.52 -13.10 6.06
C ALA A 886 16.40 -11.83 6.10
N ILE A 887 17.20 -11.66 5.04
CA ILE A 887 18.02 -10.49 4.78
C ILE A 887 17.30 -9.63 3.73
N ASP A 888 17.09 -8.36 4.04
CA ASP A 888 16.45 -7.40 3.13
C ASP A 888 17.31 -7.13 1.89
N GLU A 889 16.68 -6.81 0.76
CA GLU A 889 17.36 -6.53 -0.51
C GLU A 889 18.28 -5.30 -0.45
N ASN A 890 18.08 -4.39 0.51
CA ASN A 890 18.91 -3.19 0.68
C ASN A 890 20.16 -3.41 1.53
N VAL A 891 20.20 -4.50 2.30
CA VAL A 891 21.35 -4.82 3.16
C VAL A 891 22.56 -5.21 2.30
N ARG A 892 23.73 -4.70 2.66
CA ARG A 892 25.00 -4.94 1.93
C ARG A 892 26.04 -5.66 2.78
N MET A 893 26.00 -5.49 4.09
CA MET A 893 26.96 -6.06 5.02
C MET A 893 26.36 -6.35 6.39
N LEU A 894 26.94 -7.32 7.08
CA LEU A 894 26.73 -7.55 8.51
C LEU A 894 27.94 -6.99 9.26
N ILE A 895 27.66 -6.17 10.28
CA ILE A 895 28.67 -5.50 11.10
C ILE A 895 28.66 -6.13 12.49
N LEU A 896 29.83 -6.55 12.96
CA LEU A 896 30.08 -6.97 14.33
C LEU A 896 31.01 -5.98 15.01
N ARG A 897 30.53 -5.26 16.03
CA ARG A 897 31.39 -4.45 16.91
C ARG A 897 31.75 -5.21 18.16
N LEU A 898 33.04 -5.23 18.49
CA LEU A 898 33.62 -6.01 19.57
C LEU A 898 34.48 -5.12 20.48
N ARG A 899 34.23 -5.17 21.78
CA ARG A 899 35.02 -4.55 22.83
C ARG A 899 35.81 -5.61 23.58
N THR A 900 37.13 -5.52 23.46
CA THR A 900 38.09 -6.42 24.12
C THR A 900 38.42 -5.91 25.53
N PRO A 901 38.69 -6.81 26.49
CA PRO A 901 38.94 -6.43 27.87
C PRO A 901 40.35 -5.90 28.13
N ARG A 902 40.46 -4.89 29.02
CA ARG A 902 41.75 -4.30 29.46
C ARG A 902 42.55 -5.20 30.43
N LYS A 903 41.87 -5.90 31.35
CA LYS A 903 42.38 -6.90 32.32
C LYS A 903 41.19 -7.71 32.86
N LEU A 904 41.13 -9.04 32.65
CA LEU A 904 40.13 -9.97 33.21
C LEU A 904 38.62 -9.63 33.01
N ALA A 905 38.29 -8.60 32.23
CA ALA A 905 36.92 -8.22 31.93
C ALA A 905 36.30 -9.14 30.85
N PRO A 906 34.98 -9.31 30.83
CA PRO A 906 34.28 -10.03 29.77
C PRO A 906 34.26 -9.24 28.45
N VAL A 907 34.36 -9.94 27.31
CA VAL A 907 34.22 -9.35 25.97
C VAL A 907 32.80 -8.81 25.80
N GLU A 908 32.64 -7.63 25.20
CA GLU A 908 31.33 -7.10 24.87
C GLU A 908 31.15 -6.97 23.36
N PHE A 909 29.95 -7.22 22.80
CA PHE A 909 29.73 -7.12 21.35
C PHE A 909 28.33 -6.63 20.97
N CYS A 910 28.17 -6.11 19.77
CA CYS A 910 26.88 -5.95 19.12
C CYS A 910 26.97 -6.31 17.63
N VAL A 911 25.86 -6.79 17.04
CA VAL A 911 25.80 -7.18 15.63
C VAL A 911 24.55 -6.62 14.98
N HIS A 912 24.66 -6.13 13.74
CA HIS A 912 23.56 -5.54 12.98
C HIS A 912 23.85 -5.55 11.48
N PHE A 913 22.82 -5.32 10.67
CA PHE A 913 22.95 -5.15 9.21
C PHE A 913 23.19 -3.68 8.84
N HIS A 914 23.86 -3.43 7.72
CA HIS A 914 24.06 -2.10 7.15
C HIS A 914 23.88 -2.11 5.61
N PRO A 915 23.19 -1.11 5.03
CA PRO A 915 22.37 -0.11 5.71
C PRO A 915 21.16 -0.76 6.42
N SER A 916 20.69 -0.15 7.50
CA SER A 916 19.51 -0.61 8.24
C SER A 916 18.29 0.27 7.95
N ASP A 917 17.09 -0.30 7.80
CA ASP A 917 15.83 0.44 7.59
C ASP A 917 15.55 1.53 8.63
N ASP A 918 16.17 1.46 9.82
CA ASP A 918 16.00 2.39 10.93
C ASP A 918 17.07 3.53 10.97
N GLU A 919 17.80 3.81 9.87
CA GLU A 919 18.88 4.81 9.77
C GLU A 919 18.45 6.30 9.90
N ALA A 920 17.19 6.58 10.23
CA ALA A 920 16.68 7.95 10.42
C ALA A 920 16.91 8.55 11.83
N GLY A 921 17.65 7.88 12.72
CA GLY A 921 17.91 8.37 14.09
C GLY A 921 19.27 7.97 14.65
N ASP A 922 19.88 8.88 15.41
CA ASP A 922 21.17 8.78 16.11
C ASP A 922 21.32 7.43 16.85
N GLN A 923 22.05 6.46 16.24
CA GLN A 923 22.11 5.07 16.71
C GLN A 923 22.98 4.95 17.98
N ARG A 924 22.35 4.67 19.12
CA ARG A 924 23.07 4.25 20.33
C ARG A 924 23.39 2.76 20.25
N HIS A 925 24.62 2.40 19.87
CA HIS A 925 25.10 1.02 19.95
C HIS A 925 25.12 0.52 21.40
N ARG A 926 24.42 -0.58 21.66
CA ARG A 926 24.36 -1.21 22.98
C ARG A 926 25.04 -2.59 22.92
N HIS A 927 26.22 -2.66 23.53
CA HIS A 927 27.04 -3.86 23.58
C HIS A 927 26.52 -4.84 24.64
N ARG A 928 26.49 -6.13 24.30
CA ARG A 928 26.22 -7.22 25.23
C ARG A 928 27.51 -7.75 25.78
N ARG A 929 27.56 -7.90 27.09
CA ARG A 929 28.61 -8.58 27.83
C ARG A 929 28.50 -10.10 27.71
N VAL A 930 29.61 -10.76 27.36
CA VAL A 930 29.72 -12.22 27.31
C VAL A 930 30.41 -12.72 28.56
N THR A 931 29.69 -13.45 29.40
CA THR A 931 30.28 -14.13 30.57
C THR A 931 30.73 -15.54 30.20
N ILE A 932 31.72 -16.08 30.92
CA ILE A 932 32.09 -17.49 30.85
C ILE A 932 30.87 -18.33 31.25
N MET A 933 30.50 -19.33 30.46
CA MET A 933 29.23 -20.07 30.56
C MET A 933 27.97 -19.19 30.54
N GLY A 934 28.05 -18.01 29.90
CA GLY A 934 26.92 -17.08 29.78
C GLY A 934 25.72 -17.67 29.06
N LYS A 935 24.53 -17.31 29.53
CA LYS A 935 23.27 -17.74 28.91
C LYS A 935 23.11 -17.07 27.54
N GLU A 936 22.80 -17.88 26.53
CA GLU A 936 22.58 -17.41 25.16
C GLU A 936 21.43 -16.38 25.06
N PRO A 937 21.53 -15.38 24.18
CA PRO A 937 20.54 -14.32 23.99
C PRO A 937 19.15 -14.78 23.59
N GLN A 938 18.11 -14.19 24.19
CA GLN A 938 16.77 -14.18 23.58
C GLN A 938 16.49 -12.91 22.76
N TYR A 939 17.17 -11.80 23.04
CA TYR A 939 16.94 -10.51 22.37
C TYR A 939 18.24 -9.94 21.80
N GLN A 940 18.11 -9.13 20.74
CA GLN A 940 19.20 -8.31 20.20
C GLN A 940 19.76 -7.35 21.23
N SER A 941 21.04 -7.05 21.08
CA SER A 941 21.76 -6.16 21.99
C SER A 941 21.63 -4.69 21.57
N CYS A 942 21.61 -4.42 20.26
CA CYS A 942 21.52 -3.10 19.63
C CYS A 942 20.09 -2.78 19.16
N SER A 943 19.82 -1.54 18.74
CA SER A 943 18.51 -1.10 18.20
C SER A 943 18.12 -1.68 16.84
N ALA A 944 18.89 -2.65 16.33
CA ALA A 944 18.62 -3.30 15.06
C ALA A 944 17.36 -4.19 15.16
N ARG A 945 16.63 -4.31 14.04
CA ARG A 945 15.47 -5.21 13.92
C ARG A 945 15.87 -6.66 14.22
N ASP A 946 15.06 -7.33 15.04
CA ASP A 946 15.16 -8.78 15.23
C ASP A 946 14.86 -9.54 13.93
N THR A 947 15.86 -10.26 13.40
CA THR A 947 15.71 -11.17 12.25
C THR A 947 16.17 -12.57 12.62
N ARG A 948 15.68 -13.59 11.90
CA ARG A 948 16.10 -15.00 12.11
C ARG A 948 17.62 -15.17 11.99
N THR A 949 18.27 -14.51 11.03
CA THR A 949 19.73 -14.55 10.88
C THR A 949 20.45 -13.85 12.03
N LEU A 950 20.07 -12.62 12.39
CA LEU A 950 20.75 -11.93 13.49
C LEU A 950 20.52 -12.67 14.82
N TYR A 951 19.37 -13.31 15.03
CA TYR A 951 19.10 -14.15 16.19
C TYR A 951 20.08 -15.33 16.26
N GLN A 952 20.30 -16.06 15.15
CA GLN A 952 21.27 -17.15 15.08
C GLN A 952 22.71 -16.67 15.30
N VAL A 953 23.10 -15.59 14.61
CA VAL A 953 24.46 -15.02 14.66
C VAL A 953 24.81 -14.53 16.07
N ASN A 954 23.88 -13.89 16.79
CA ASN A 954 24.13 -13.49 18.18
C ASN A 954 24.43 -14.69 19.08
N ARG A 955 23.69 -15.80 18.91
CA ARG A 955 23.90 -17.02 19.72
C ARG A 955 25.21 -17.71 19.33
N LEU A 956 25.53 -17.74 18.03
CA LEU A 956 26.82 -18.21 17.52
C LEU A 956 27.97 -17.43 18.17
N ILE A 957 27.96 -16.09 18.11
CA ILE A 957 29.01 -15.24 18.66
C ILE A 957 29.15 -15.45 20.17
N VAL A 958 28.04 -15.57 20.91
CA VAL A 958 28.11 -15.87 22.36
C VAL A 958 28.79 -17.21 22.61
N ARG A 959 28.44 -18.27 21.89
CA ARG A 959 29.13 -19.58 22.05
C ARG A 959 30.63 -19.48 21.77
N LEU A 960 30.99 -18.81 20.68
CA LEU A 960 32.39 -18.61 20.26
C LEU A 960 33.19 -17.84 21.32
N LEU A 961 32.60 -16.80 21.90
CA LEU A 961 33.27 -15.95 22.88
C LEU A 961 33.20 -16.52 24.31
N SER A 962 32.21 -17.35 24.62
CA SER A 962 32.08 -18.02 25.93
C SER A 962 33.14 -19.09 26.17
N THR A 963 33.76 -19.62 25.11
CA THR A 963 34.92 -20.52 25.21
C THR A 963 36.25 -19.79 25.43
N GLY A 964 36.23 -18.45 25.38
CA GLY A 964 37.42 -17.59 25.49
C GLY A 964 37.68 -16.81 24.20
N PHE A 965 38.20 -15.60 24.34
CA PHE A 965 38.62 -14.77 23.21
C PHE A 965 40.10 -15.01 22.90
N GLU A 966 40.38 -15.56 21.71
CA GLU A 966 41.74 -15.86 21.26
C GLU A 966 42.36 -14.67 20.51
N SER A 967 41.76 -14.25 19.39
CA SER A 967 42.21 -13.11 18.59
C SER A 967 41.08 -12.56 17.70
N LEU A 968 41.28 -11.34 17.14
CA LEU A 968 40.35 -10.76 16.17
C LEU A 968 40.26 -11.58 14.88
N LYS A 969 41.40 -12.09 14.40
CA LYS A 969 41.47 -12.94 13.20
C LYS A 969 40.63 -14.20 13.37
N ASP A 970 40.90 -14.92 14.46
CA ASP A 970 40.19 -16.15 14.79
C ASP A 970 38.68 -15.90 14.98
N THR A 971 38.31 -14.79 15.63
CA THR A 971 36.91 -14.38 15.76
C THR A 971 36.27 -14.13 14.39
N TYR A 972 36.93 -13.40 13.49
CA TYR A 972 36.44 -13.15 12.13
C TYR A 972 36.25 -14.44 11.35
N GLU A 973 37.28 -15.30 11.30
CA GLU A 973 37.26 -16.57 10.57
C GLU A 973 36.18 -17.52 11.12
N LYS A 974 36.04 -17.64 12.45
CA LYS A 974 35.00 -18.46 13.09
C LYS A 974 33.58 -17.92 12.84
N VAL A 975 33.39 -16.59 12.86
CA VAL A 975 32.09 -15.98 12.53
C VAL A 975 31.76 -16.15 11.05
N ALA A 976 32.72 -15.94 10.14
CA ALA A 976 32.55 -16.16 8.71
C ALA A 976 32.19 -17.62 8.40
N ALA A 977 32.95 -18.58 8.95
CA ALA A 977 32.65 -20.01 8.81
C ALA A 977 31.29 -20.38 9.41
N GLY A 978 30.91 -19.73 10.51
CA GLY A 978 29.59 -19.87 11.12
C GLY A 978 28.47 -19.35 10.19
N LEU A 979 28.65 -18.18 9.57
CA LEU A 979 27.72 -17.61 8.60
C LEU A 979 27.49 -18.55 7.40
N ASP A 980 28.56 -19.18 6.91
CA ASP A 980 28.49 -20.14 5.79
C ASP A 980 27.78 -21.45 6.16
N SER A 981 27.82 -21.85 7.43
CA SER A 981 27.26 -23.10 7.94
C SER A 981 25.93 -22.93 8.69
N MET A 982 25.37 -21.72 8.77
CA MET A 982 24.09 -21.44 9.47
C MET A 982 22.93 -22.30 8.98
N ASN A 983 22.91 -22.59 7.68
CA ASN A 983 21.86 -23.36 7.02
C ASN A 983 21.98 -24.88 7.24
N ARG A 984 23.03 -25.31 7.93
CA ARG A 984 23.26 -26.70 8.33
C ARG A 984 23.16 -26.89 9.84
N THR A 985 23.05 -25.81 10.61
CA THR A 985 23.11 -25.87 12.08
C THR A 985 21.78 -25.47 12.70
N CYS A 986 21.53 -26.00 13.89
CA CYS A 986 20.35 -25.64 14.66
C CYS A 986 20.41 -24.16 15.06
N ILE A 987 19.33 -23.43 14.80
CA ILE A 987 19.21 -22.02 15.15
C ILE A 987 19.36 -21.74 16.66
N ILE A 988 19.01 -22.71 17.51
CA ILE A 988 19.02 -22.56 18.97
C ILE A 988 20.26 -23.09 19.66
N CYS A 989 20.79 -24.25 19.25
CA CYS A 989 21.93 -24.88 19.94
C CYS A 989 23.18 -25.04 19.07
N GLY A 990 23.10 -24.75 17.77
CA GLY A 990 24.23 -24.89 16.84
C GLY A 990 24.57 -26.32 16.41
N LYS A 991 23.85 -27.35 16.89
CA LYS A 991 24.03 -28.75 16.47
C LYS A 991 23.86 -28.90 14.96
N ASP A 992 24.73 -29.67 14.30
CA ASP A 992 24.58 -30.01 12.88
C ASP A 992 23.27 -30.79 12.65
N LEU A 993 22.47 -30.31 11.70
CA LEU A 993 21.21 -30.87 11.26
C LEU A 993 21.41 -31.94 10.19
N GLY A 994 22.64 -32.20 9.75
CA GLY A 994 22.99 -33.27 8.82
C GLY A 994 22.35 -33.12 7.43
N ALA A 995 21.87 -31.94 7.07
CA ALA A 995 21.31 -31.59 5.78
C ALA A 995 21.60 -30.12 5.48
N LYS A 996 21.88 -29.79 4.22
CA LYS A 996 22.05 -28.40 3.76
C LYS A 996 20.69 -27.81 3.43
N LEU A 997 20.16 -26.99 4.33
CA LEU A 997 18.85 -26.36 4.17
C LEU A 997 19.00 -24.99 3.51
N TRP A 998 17.88 -24.36 3.17
CA TRP A 998 17.85 -22.95 2.76
C TRP A 998 17.65 -22.03 3.96
N ARG A 999 16.82 -22.48 4.91
CA ARG A 999 16.42 -21.73 6.10
C ARG A 999 16.84 -22.47 7.37
N SER A 1000 17.41 -21.75 8.33
CA SER A 1000 17.80 -22.31 9.63
C SER A 1000 16.58 -22.76 10.43
N THR A 1001 16.68 -23.88 11.14
CA THR A 1001 15.57 -24.48 11.90
C THR A 1001 16.06 -25.13 13.20
N THR A 1002 15.15 -25.75 13.95
CA THR A 1002 15.44 -26.38 15.25
C THR A 1002 15.72 -27.86 15.12
N CYS A 1003 16.56 -28.43 16.00
CA CYS A 1003 16.95 -29.84 15.93
C CYS A 1003 16.13 -30.78 16.84
N SER A 1004 15.29 -30.22 17.71
CA SER A 1004 14.53 -30.98 18.71
C SER A 1004 13.32 -30.17 19.19
N VAL A 1005 12.36 -30.85 19.82
CA VAL A 1005 11.19 -30.23 20.44
C VAL A 1005 11.60 -29.20 21.51
N LEU A 1006 12.64 -29.49 22.29
CA LEU A 1006 13.17 -28.54 23.29
C LEU A 1006 13.72 -27.28 22.62
N CYS A 1007 14.49 -27.42 21.54
CA CYS A 1007 14.94 -26.27 20.77
C CYS A 1007 13.78 -25.51 20.13
N TYR A 1008 12.75 -26.19 19.65
CA TYR A 1008 11.53 -25.55 19.12
C TYR A 1008 10.83 -24.71 20.19
N GLN A 1009 10.64 -25.24 21.39
CA GLN A 1009 10.06 -24.51 22.52
C GLN A 1009 10.91 -23.28 22.88
N MET A 1010 12.23 -23.43 22.98
CA MET A 1010 13.13 -22.30 23.25
C MET A 1010 13.13 -21.24 22.14
N PHE A 1011 12.92 -21.66 20.88
CA PHE A 1011 12.81 -20.72 19.77
C PHE A 1011 11.50 -19.94 19.82
N ASN A 1012 10.40 -20.57 20.25
CA ASN A 1012 9.12 -19.90 20.44
C ASN A 1012 9.12 -18.85 21.57
N ASP A 1013 10.15 -18.82 22.42
CA ASP A 1013 10.39 -17.75 23.39
C ASP A 1013 11.11 -16.52 22.79
N SER A 1014 11.51 -16.58 21.52
CA SER A 1014 12.17 -15.47 20.83
C SER A 1014 11.18 -14.33 20.49
N PRO A 1015 11.67 -13.11 20.18
CA PRO A 1015 10.82 -11.99 19.81
C PRO A 1015 9.86 -12.34 18.68
N ILE A 1016 8.64 -11.82 18.74
CA ILE A 1016 7.61 -12.10 17.75
C ILE A 1016 8.05 -11.72 16.34
N GLU A 1017 8.88 -10.68 16.19
CA GLU A 1017 9.49 -10.27 14.93
C GLU A 1017 10.44 -11.32 14.34
N THR A 1018 11.15 -12.07 15.19
CA THR A 1018 11.99 -13.21 14.77
C THR A 1018 11.12 -14.34 14.26
N LEU A 1019 10.04 -14.64 14.98
CA LEU A 1019 9.11 -15.75 14.70
C LEU A 1019 8.27 -15.52 13.45
N LEU A 1020 7.90 -14.28 13.15
CA LEU A 1020 7.02 -13.93 12.04
C LEU A 1020 7.78 -13.41 10.81
N ASN A 1021 9.07 -13.74 10.65
CA ASN A 1021 9.85 -13.27 9.51
C ASN A 1021 9.22 -13.61 8.15
N ASP A 1022 8.65 -14.80 8.00
CA ASP A 1022 8.00 -15.21 6.74
C ASP A 1022 6.81 -14.31 6.38
N LEU A 1023 6.10 -13.76 7.38
CA LEU A 1023 4.98 -12.84 7.17
C LEU A 1023 5.44 -11.52 6.55
N TYR A 1024 6.68 -11.12 6.80
CA TYR A 1024 7.30 -9.96 6.17
C TYR A 1024 7.93 -10.30 4.82
N MET A 1025 8.67 -11.42 4.73
CA MET A 1025 9.46 -11.78 3.55
C MET A 1025 8.61 -12.33 2.39
N ASP A 1026 7.54 -13.07 2.68
CA ASP A 1026 6.67 -13.68 1.66
C ASP A 1026 5.23 -13.87 2.20
N PRO A 1027 4.46 -12.78 2.35
CA PRO A 1027 3.09 -12.84 2.89
C PRO A 1027 2.19 -13.90 2.21
N PRO A 1028 2.22 -14.09 0.87
CA PRO A 1028 1.41 -15.14 0.22
C PRO A 1028 1.66 -16.56 0.74
N VAL A 1029 2.87 -16.88 1.20
CA VAL A 1029 3.18 -18.19 1.81
C VAL A 1029 2.44 -18.35 3.13
N VAL A 1030 2.43 -17.31 3.97
CA VAL A 1030 1.71 -17.37 5.25
C VAL A 1030 0.21 -17.50 5.02
N ASP A 1031 -0.35 -16.81 4.02
CA ASP A 1031 -1.76 -16.96 3.64
C ASP A 1031 -2.08 -18.39 3.14
N LEU A 1032 -1.19 -19.03 2.37
CA LEU A 1032 -1.32 -20.44 1.99
C LEU A 1032 -1.37 -21.34 3.23
N LEU A 1033 -0.44 -21.15 4.18
CA LEU A 1033 -0.38 -21.97 5.39
C LEU A 1033 -1.63 -21.80 6.25
N LEU A 1034 -2.11 -20.56 6.43
CA LEU A 1034 -3.34 -20.27 7.17
C LEU A 1034 -4.57 -20.85 6.46
N THR A 1035 -4.61 -20.82 5.12
CA THR A 1035 -5.67 -21.47 4.33
C THR A 1035 -5.69 -22.98 4.55
N ALA A 1036 -4.52 -23.64 4.57
CA ALA A 1036 -4.41 -25.06 4.87
C ALA A 1036 -4.87 -25.40 6.30
N VAL A 1037 -4.47 -24.58 7.28
CA VAL A 1037 -4.87 -24.73 8.69
C VAL A 1037 -6.38 -24.51 8.86
N PHE A 1038 -6.95 -23.52 8.18
CA PHE A 1038 -8.40 -23.27 8.19
C PHE A 1038 -9.18 -24.46 7.62
N ALA A 1039 -8.74 -24.97 6.47
CA ALA A 1039 -9.37 -26.14 5.84
C ALA A 1039 -9.32 -27.37 6.76
N ALA A 1040 -8.18 -27.61 7.42
CA ALA A 1040 -8.02 -28.67 8.40
C ALA A 1040 -8.95 -28.47 9.62
N ALA A 1041 -9.12 -27.24 10.10
CA ALA A 1041 -10.02 -26.95 11.21
C ALA A 1041 -11.49 -27.23 10.85
N LYS A 1042 -11.90 -26.91 9.62
CA LYS A 1042 -13.26 -27.10 9.07
C LYS A 1042 -13.58 -28.54 8.64
N LEU A 1043 -12.61 -29.46 8.67
CA LEU A 1043 -12.87 -30.86 8.38
C LEU A 1043 -13.99 -31.38 9.31
N LYS A 1044 -14.96 -32.15 8.78
CA LYS A 1044 -16.10 -32.63 9.58
C LYS A 1044 -15.74 -33.79 10.53
N ARG A 1045 -14.63 -34.48 10.25
CA ARG A 1045 -14.14 -35.63 11.03
C ARG A 1045 -13.33 -35.16 12.23
N THR A 1046 -13.90 -35.32 13.43
CA THR A 1046 -13.28 -34.93 14.71
C THR A 1046 -12.33 -35.99 15.27
N ASP A 1047 -12.41 -37.22 14.77
CA ASP A 1047 -11.55 -38.36 15.12
C ASP A 1047 -10.14 -38.25 14.51
N ILE A 1048 -9.95 -37.33 13.57
CA ILE A 1048 -8.68 -37.06 12.91
C ILE A 1048 -8.14 -35.71 13.40
N ASP A 1049 -6.91 -35.71 13.90
CA ASP A 1049 -6.13 -34.50 14.15
C ASP A 1049 -5.06 -34.30 13.06
N LEU A 1050 -5.19 -33.22 12.29
CA LEU A 1050 -4.22 -32.81 11.25
C LEU A 1050 -3.36 -31.63 11.68
N LEU A 1051 -3.65 -31.08 12.86
CA LEU A 1051 -3.07 -29.85 13.42
C LEU A 1051 -2.46 -30.15 14.79
N ASP A 1052 -1.82 -31.31 14.93
CA ASP A 1052 -1.16 -31.73 16.16
C ASP A 1052 -0.20 -30.66 16.69
N GLY A 1053 -0.37 -30.33 17.97
CA GLY A 1053 0.39 -29.28 18.65
C GLY A 1053 -0.04 -27.85 18.33
N CYS A 1054 -1.15 -27.62 17.62
CA CYS A 1054 -1.71 -26.28 17.42
C CYS A 1054 -2.11 -25.64 18.75
N PRO A 1055 -1.70 -24.39 19.03
CA PRO A 1055 -1.99 -23.74 20.30
C PRO A 1055 -3.46 -23.30 20.43
N ILE A 1056 -4.22 -23.31 19.34
CA ILE A 1056 -5.62 -22.88 19.30
C ILE A 1056 -6.49 -24.11 19.10
N SER A 1057 -7.59 -24.19 19.87
CA SER A 1057 -8.54 -25.28 19.73
C SER A 1057 -9.18 -25.26 18.33
N ARG A 1058 -9.46 -26.44 17.79
CA ARG A 1058 -10.06 -26.58 16.45
C ARG A 1058 -11.37 -25.80 16.28
N VAL A 1059 -12.16 -25.69 17.35
CA VAL A 1059 -13.44 -24.96 17.36
C VAL A 1059 -13.23 -23.46 17.26
N ASN A 1060 -12.19 -22.93 17.91
CA ASN A 1060 -11.91 -21.49 17.95
C ASN A 1060 -11.04 -21.02 16.78
N LEU A 1061 -10.32 -21.92 16.11
CA LEU A 1061 -9.43 -21.60 14.99
C LEU A 1061 -10.07 -20.69 13.93
N PRO A 1062 -11.30 -20.95 13.42
CA PRO A 1062 -11.94 -20.05 12.45
C PRO A 1062 -12.14 -18.63 12.99
N ILE A 1063 -12.52 -18.48 14.26
CA ILE A 1063 -12.78 -17.17 14.88
C ILE A 1063 -11.47 -16.41 15.05
N VAL A 1064 -10.41 -17.07 15.55
CA VAL A 1064 -9.09 -16.47 15.71
C VAL A 1064 -8.52 -16.06 14.36
N LEU A 1065 -8.67 -16.91 13.34
CA LEU A 1065 -8.24 -16.62 11.98
C LEU A 1065 -8.99 -15.42 11.39
N ASP A 1066 -10.31 -15.36 11.50
CA ASP A 1066 -11.12 -14.27 10.95
C ASP A 1066 -10.81 -12.90 11.60
N GLY A 1067 -10.18 -12.89 12.78
CA GLY A 1067 -9.68 -11.67 13.43
C GLY A 1067 -8.31 -11.20 12.92
N ILE A 1068 -7.56 -12.02 12.17
CA ILE A 1068 -6.28 -11.64 11.56
C ILE A 1068 -6.58 -10.78 10.33
N PRO A 1069 -5.99 -9.57 10.20
CA PRO A 1069 -6.23 -8.74 9.03
C PRO A 1069 -5.66 -9.40 7.75
N PRO A 1070 -6.13 -8.99 6.56
CA PRO A 1070 -5.66 -9.56 5.30
C PRO A 1070 -4.13 -9.60 5.21
N ILE A 1071 -3.57 -10.76 4.86
CA ILE A 1071 -2.12 -11.00 4.97
C ILE A 1071 -1.28 -10.05 4.10
N HIS A 1072 -1.80 -9.63 2.95
CA HIS A 1072 -1.15 -8.64 2.09
C HIS A 1072 -0.93 -7.27 2.78
N SER A 1073 -1.71 -6.94 3.82
CA SER A 1073 -1.53 -5.68 4.57
C SER A 1073 -0.21 -5.62 5.34
N PHE A 1074 0.36 -6.78 5.70
CA PHE A 1074 1.63 -6.88 6.44
C PHE A 1074 2.87 -6.61 5.59
N GLY A 1075 2.75 -6.62 4.26
CA GLY A 1075 3.83 -6.26 3.32
C GLY A 1075 4.03 -4.75 3.15
N THR A 1076 3.19 -3.91 3.77
CA THR A 1076 3.35 -2.45 3.80
C THR A 1076 4.27 -2.05 4.97
N GLY A 1077 5.07 -0.97 4.86
CA GLY A 1077 6.07 -0.52 5.85
C GLY A 1077 5.59 -0.27 7.30
N TYR A 1078 4.37 -0.68 7.64
CA TYR A 1078 3.74 -0.64 8.96
C TYR A 1078 3.73 -1.99 9.71
N TYR A 1079 4.45 -3.01 9.22
CA TYR A 1079 4.54 -4.38 9.79
C TYR A 1079 4.64 -4.43 11.34
N ARG A 1080 5.55 -3.66 11.96
CA ARG A 1080 5.71 -3.62 13.43
C ARG A 1080 4.46 -3.10 14.16
N LYS A 1081 3.75 -2.12 13.58
CA LYS A 1081 2.52 -1.59 14.15
C LYS A 1081 1.37 -2.58 14.02
N LEU A 1082 1.33 -3.35 12.93
CA LEU A 1082 0.31 -4.38 12.70
C LEU A 1082 0.49 -5.57 13.65
N ILE A 1083 1.71 -6.07 13.83
CA ILE A 1083 1.99 -7.14 14.79
C ILE A 1083 1.56 -6.76 16.21
N ARG A 1084 1.83 -5.51 16.63
CA ARG A 1084 1.42 -5.01 17.96
C ARG A 1084 -0.10 -4.92 18.15
N ARG A 1085 -0.89 -4.95 17.07
CA ARG A 1085 -2.36 -4.95 17.13
C ARG A 1085 -2.94 -6.36 17.17
N LEU A 1086 -2.15 -7.39 16.88
CA LEU A 1086 -2.58 -8.77 16.98
C LEU A 1086 -2.73 -9.15 18.46
N ASP A 1087 -3.79 -9.87 18.79
CA ASP A 1087 -3.97 -10.42 20.13
C ASP A 1087 -3.00 -11.59 20.39
N GLN A 1088 -3.01 -12.11 21.63
CA GLN A 1088 -2.10 -13.18 22.03
C GLN A 1088 -2.38 -14.52 21.32
N GLU A 1089 -3.64 -14.84 21.03
CA GLU A 1089 -4.01 -16.09 20.36
C GLU A 1089 -3.59 -16.06 18.88
N GLN A 1090 -3.80 -14.92 18.22
CA GLN A 1090 -3.36 -14.66 16.84
C GLN A 1090 -1.84 -14.73 16.72
N GLN A 1091 -1.09 -14.11 17.65
CA GLN A 1091 0.37 -14.19 17.65
C GLN A 1091 0.87 -15.62 17.85
N ARG A 1092 0.25 -16.38 18.78
CA ARG A 1092 0.58 -17.80 19.00
C ARG A 1092 0.29 -18.64 17.77
N LEU A 1093 -0.86 -18.42 17.12
CA LEU A 1093 -1.23 -19.13 15.90
C LEU A 1093 -0.25 -18.85 14.77
N LEU A 1094 0.03 -17.59 14.47
CA LEU A 1094 0.97 -17.21 13.40
C LEU A 1094 2.38 -17.73 13.66
N SER A 1095 2.85 -17.64 14.92
CA SER A 1095 4.15 -18.20 15.30
C SER A 1095 4.20 -19.71 15.07
N TRP A 1096 3.16 -20.43 15.52
CA TRP A 1096 3.07 -21.87 15.29
C TRP A 1096 3.02 -22.21 13.80
N VAL A 1097 2.23 -21.49 13.00
CA VAL A 1097 2.10 -21.73 11.56
C VAL A 1097 3.42 -21.54 10.82
N CYS A 1098 4.18 -20.48 11.13
CA CYS A 1098 5.43 -20.18 10.43
C CYS A 1098 6.61 -21.08 10.85
N ASN A 1099 6.60 -21.56 12.10
CA ASN A 1099 7.77 -22.20 12.72
C ASN A 1099 7.61 -23.69 13.01
N ASN A 1100 6.38 -24.22 13.11
CA ASN A 1100 6.17 -25.65 13.32
C ASN A 1100 6.48 -26.47 12.06
N TYR A 1101 6.41 -25.85 10.87
CA TYR A 1101 7.00 -26.40 9.66
C TYR A 1101 8.50 -26.06 9.59
N GLN A 1102 9.34 -27.10 9.72
CA GLN A 1102 10.80 -26.95 9.77
C GLN A 1102 11.49 -26.74 8.41
N GLY A 1103 10.76 -26.83 7.30
CA GLY A 1103 11.31 -26.58 5.96
C GLY A 1103 11.25 -25.11 5.55
N PHE A 1104 11.36 -24.83 4.26
CA PHE A 1104 11.24 -23.48 3.69
C PHE A 1104 10.36 -23.48 2.44
N ILE A 1105 9.35 -22.61 2.44
CA ILE A 1105 8.43 -22.39 1.31
C ILE A 1105 8.55 -20.94 0.87
N LEU A 1106 8.49 -20.72 -0.44
CA LEU A 1106 8.42 -19.40 -1.03
C LEU A 1106 7.43 -19.37 -2.19
N SER A 1107 6.88 -18.20 -2.48
CA SER A 1107 6.23 -17.93 -3.76
C SER A 1107 7.24 -18.16 -4.89
N ALA A 1108 6.85 -18.88 -5.95
CA ALA A 1108 7.75 -19.23 -7.04
C ALA A 1108 8.27 -17.95 -7.74
N PRO A 1109 9.59 -17.68 -7.69
CA PRO A 1109 10.17 -16.54 -8.39
C PRO A 1109 10.07 -16.76 -9.91
N SER A 1110 10.13 -15.68 -10.69
CA SER A 1110 9.95 -15.73 -12.15
C SER A 1110 10.85 -16.76 -12.86
N SER A 1111 12.06 -16.98 -12.36
CA SER A 1111 13.03 -17.95 -12.90
C SER A 1111 12.70 -19.43 -12.63
N MET A 1112 11.82 -19.70 -11.66
CA MET A 1112 11.43 -21.06 -11.25
C MET A 1112 9.93 -21.29 -11.36
N ARG A 1113 9.20 -20.33 -11.93
CA ARG A 1113 7.78 -20.47 -12.24
C ARG A 1113 7.63 -21.32 -13.49
N VAL A 1114 6.67 -22.23 -13.49
CA VAL A 1114 6.28 -23.00 -14.68
C VAL A 1114 5.22 -22.19 -15.44
N PRO A 1115 5.54 -21.52 -16.57
CA PRO A 1115 4.64 -20.51 -17.14
C PRO A 1115 3.30 -21.06 -17.62
N SER A 1116 3.28 -22.31 -18.08
CA SER A 1116 2.08 -23.01 -18.54
C SER A 1116 1.20 -23.54 -17.42
N MET A 1117 1.65 -23.52 -16.16
CA MET A 1117 0.84 -23.94 -15.01
C MET A 1117 -0.08 -22.80 -14.54
N PRO A 1118 -1.41 -23.00 -14.50
CA PRO A 1118 -2.35 -21.95 -14.11
C PRO A 1118 -2.31 -21.66 -12.61
N GLY A 1119 -2.61 -20.41 -12.26
CA GLY A 1119 -2.75 -19.96 -10.87
C GLY A 1119 -1.44 -19.60 -10.17
N THR A 1120 -1.49 -19.68 -8.83
CA THR A 1120 -0.36 -19.32 -7.95
C THR A 1120 0.52 -20.55 -7.71
N GLN A 1121 1.83 -20.35 -7.70
CA GLN A 1121 2.80 -21.43 -7.57
C GLN A 1121 3.74 -21.14 -6.40
N PHE A 1122 3.96 -22.15 -5.58
CA PHE A 1122 4.91 -22.09 -4.48
C PHE A 1122 5.96 -23.18 -4.63
N ILE A 1123 7.15 -22.90 -4.12
CA ILE A 1123 8.28 -23.81 -4.11
C ILE A 1123 8.58 -24.20 -2.68
N LEU A 1124 8.67 -25.51 -2.44
CA LEU A 1124 9.31 -26.07 -1.26
C LEU A 1124 10.80 -26.21 -1.55
N ALA A 1125 11.58 -25.20 -1.14
CA ALA A 1125 13.02 -25.19 -1.35
C ALA A 1125 13.70 -26.32 -0.55
N ASN A 1126 13.21 -26.60 0.65
CA ASN A 1126 13.53 -27.80 1.41
C ASN A 1126 12.40 -28.18 2.38
N GLY A 1127 12.26 -29.47 2.67
CA GLY A 1127 11.42 -30.01 3.74
C GLY A 1127 12.12 -30.08 5.09
N ASN A 1128 11.66 -30.98 5.96
CA ASN A 1128 12.30 -31.19 7.26
C ASN A 1128 13.73 -31.78 7.11
N PRO A 1129 14.65 -31.53 8.07
CA PRO A 1129 16.06 -31.89 7.89
C PRO A 1129 16.30 -33.40 7.74
N GLU A 1130 15.54 -34.23 8.46
CA GLU A 1130 15.68 -35.68 8.42
C GLU A 1130 15.24 -36.26 7.08
N ARG A 1131 14.15 -35.76 6.51
CA ARG A 1131 13.65 -36.16 5.18
C ARG A 1131 14.57 -35.68 4.08
N GLU A 1132 15.09 -34.46 4.15
CA GLU A 1132 16.07 -33.99 3.16
C GLU A 1132 17.32 -34.86 3.16
N ARG A 1133 17.81 -35.25 4.34
CA ARG A 1133 18.96 -36.15 4.46
C ARG A 1133 18.66 -37.53 3.88
N ALA A 1134 17.52 -38.12 4.24
CA ALA A 1134 17.12 -39.45 3.74
C ALA A 1134 16.90 -39.44 2.22
N PHE A 1135 16.20 -38.43 1.71
CA PHE A 1135 15.95 -38.25 0.29
C PHE A 1135 17.24 -38.03 -0.51
N ALA A 1136 18.16 -37.19 0.00
CA ALA A 1136 19.45 -36.95 -0.65
C ALA A 1136 20.28 -38.23 -0.82
N ALA A 1137 20.20 -39.17 0.13
CA ALA A 1137 20.86 -40.47 0.00
C ALA A 1137 20.33 -41.27 -1.19
N HIS A 1138 19.01 -41.32 -1.40
CA HIS A 1138 18.41 -42.01 -2.54
C HIS A 1138 18.72 -41.34 -3.89
N VAL A 1139 18.68 -40.01 -3.95
CA VAL A 1139 18.98 -39.27 -5.19
C VAL A 1139 20.44 -39.42 -5.61
N ALA A 1140 21.37 -39.42 -4.66
CA ALA A 1140 22.79 -39.63 -4.95
C ALA A 1140 23.06 -40.99 -5.60
N GLU A 1141 22.29 -42.01 -5.23
CA GLU A 1141 22.43 -43.38 -5.74
C GLU A 1141 21.72 -43.60 -7.08
N HIS A 1142 20.50 -43.05 -7.25
CA HIS A 1142 19.61 -43.44 -8.35
C HIS A 1142 19.09 -42.29 -9.22
N GLY A 1143 19.49 -41.04 -8.95
CA GLY A 1143 18.90 -39.86 -9.57
C GLY A 1143 17.45 -39.60 -9.12
N SER A 1144 16.79 -38.65 -9.78
CA SER A 1144 15.40 -38.29 -9.49
C SER A 1144 14.62 -37.88 -10.73
N GLN A 1145 13.29 -37.93 -10.63
CA GLN A 1145 12.35 -37.53 -11.67
C GLN A 1145 11.15 -36.75 -11.10
N VAL A 1146 10.42 -36.07 -11.98
CA VAL A 1146 9.22 -35.30 -11.64
C VAL A 1146 7.98 -36.19 -11.75
N VAL A 1147 7.17 -36.21 -10.69
CA VAL A 1147 5.85 -36.85 -10.64
C VAL A 1147 4.86 -35.94 -9.91
N PHE A 1148 3.58 -36.30 -9.87
CA PHE A 1148 2.53 -35.47 -9.30
C PHE A 1148 1.72 -36.21 -8.24
N HIS A 1149 1.13 -35.43 -7.32
CA HIS A 1149 0.20 -35.90 -6.30
C HIS A 1149 -0.91 -34.87 -6.09
N GLY A 1150 -2.18 -35.27 -6.19
CA GLY A 1150 -3.31 -34.42 -5.84
C GLY A 1150 -3.77 -34.70 -4.43
N THR A 1151 -4.14 -33.65 -3.71
CA THR A 1151 -4.60 -33.76 -2.32
C THR A 1151 -5.59 -32.65 -1.99
N SER A 1152 -6.38 -32.82 -0.94
CA SER A 1152 -7.24 -31.76 -0.41
C SER A 1152 -6.45 -30.76 0.44
N MET A 1153 -6.94 -29.52 0.51
CA MET A 1153 -6.30 -28.42 1.23
C MET A 1153 -6.17 -28.68 2.74
N ASP A 1154 -7.10 -29.41 3.36
CA ASP A 1154 -7.06 -29.77 4.77
C ASP A 1154 -5.83 -30.63 5.13
N ARG A 1155 -5.26 -31.36 4.16
CA ARG A 1155 -4.09 -32.21 4.38
C ARG A 1155 -2.78 -31.48 4.19
N LEU A 1156 -2.77 -30.35 3.48
CA LEU A 1156 -1.55 -29.69 3.03
C LEU A 1156 -0.62 -29.37 4.20
N TYR A 1157 -1.12 -28.77 5.29
CA TYR A 1157 -0.27 -28.39 6.42
C TYR A 1157 0.35 -29.61 7.13
N SER A 1158 -0.36 -30.74 7.19
CA SER A 1158 0.20 -31.99 7.71
C SER A 1158 1.25 -32.57 6.75
N ILE A 1159 0.98 -32.55 5.43
CA ILE A 1159 1.94 -32.96 4.40
C ILE A 1159 3.20 -32.10 4.43
N LEU A 1160 3.10 -30.80 4.71
CA LEU A 1160 4.28 -29.94 4.84
C LEU A 1160 5.16 -30.39 6.01
N ARG A 1161 4.57 -30.66 7.17
CA ARG A 1161 5.32 -31.03 8.38
C ARG A 1161 5.88 -32.44 8.32
N HIS A 1162 5.03 -33.38 7.94
CA HIS A 1162 5.29 -34.79 8.01
C HIS A 1162 5.63 -35.41 6.69
N GLY A 1163 5.56 -34.67 5.57
CA GLY A 1163 5.61 -35.16 4.20
C GLY A 1163 4.43 -36.06 3.81
N LEU A 1164 4.50 -36.64 2.62
CA LEU A 1164 3.54 -37.68 2.23
C LEU A 1164 3.79 -38.92 3.09
N LEU A 1165 2.71 -39.48 3.63
CA LEU A 1165 2.69 -40.62 4.55
C LEU A 1165 1.90 -41.77 3.94
N ILE A 1166 2.27 -43.00 4.30
CA ILE A 1166 1.48 -44.18 3.96
C ILE A 1166 0.33 -44.25 4.97
N THR A 1167 -0.89 -44.03 4.49
CA THR A 1167 -2.10 -43.98 5.32
C THR A 1167 -3.07 -45.12 5.02
N THR A 1168 -2.66 -46.10 4.22
CA THR A 1168 -3.46 -47.31 3.94
C THR A 1168 -3.89 -47.99 5.23
N ASP A 1169 -5.16 -48.42 5.28
CA ASP A 1169 -5.78 -49.06 6.45
C ASP A 1169 -5.77 -48.23 7.74
N THR A 1170 -5.57 -46.92 7.63
CA THR A 1170 -5.72 -45.97 8.75
C THR A 1170 -6.98 -45.11 8.58
N PRO A 1171 -7.48 -44.45 9.63
CA PRO A 1171 -8.57 -43.47 9.53
C PRO A 1171 -8.28 -42.33 8.54
N LEU A 1172 -7.00 -42.06 8.22
CA LEU A 1172 -6.56 -41.03 7.27
C LEU A 1172 -6.73 -41.45 5.79
N MET A 1173 -7.05 -42.71 5.50
CA MET A 1173 -7.30 -43.18 4.13
C MET A 1173 -8.60 -42.59 3.58
N VAL A 1174 -8.52 -41.93 2.42
CA VAL A 1174 -9.68 -41.31 1.74
C VAL A 1174 -10.10 -42.12 0.52
N HIS A 1175 -9.11 -42.59 -0.25
CA HIS A 1175 -9.31 -43.40 -1.44
C HIS A 1175 -8.67 -44.77 -1.15
N GLY A 1176 -9.46 -45.85 -1.25
CA GLY A 1176 -9.02 -47.19 -0.85
C GLY A 1176 -7.75 -47.67 -1.59
N ALA A 1177 -7.13 -48.73 -1.09
CA ALA A 1177 -5.83 -49.20 -1.56
C ALA A 1177 -5.90 -50.23 -2.71
N VAL A 1178 -6.62 -49.91 -3.79
CA VAL A 1178 -6.87 -50.83 -4.91
C VAL A 1178 -5.59 -51.28 -5.62
N ALA A 1179 -4.57 -50.41 -5.71
CA ALA A 1179 -3.27 -50.73 -6.32
C ALA A 1179 -2.21 -51.18 -5.29
N GLY A 1180 -2.60 -51.43 -4.04
CA GLY A 1180 -1.73 -51.85 -2.95
C GLY A 1180 -1.42 -50.75 -1.92
N VAL A 1181 -0.63 -51.13 -0.91
CA VAL A 1181 -0.24 -50.27 0.21
C VAL A 1181 0.87 -49.30 -0.21
N GLY A 1182 0.66 -47.99 -0.07
CA GLY A 1182 1.70 -47.00 -0.34
C GLY A 1182 1.16 -45.60 -0.65
N ILE A 1183 2.07 -44.72 -1.07
CA ILE A 1183 1.76 -43.36 -1.52
C ILE A 1183 1.53 -43.37 -3.04
N TYR A 1184 0.39 -42.86 -3.46
CA TYR A 1184 -0.03 -42.85 -4.86
C TYR A 1184 0.47 -41.59 -5.57
N LEU A 1185 1.21 -41.77 -6.66
CA LEU A 1185 1.73 -40.70 -7.52
C LEU A 1185 1.38 -41.00 -8.99
N ALA A 1186 1.40 -40.00 -9.86
CA ALA A 1186 1.21 -40.20 -11.30
C ALA A 1186 2.18 -39.34 -12.12
N ASP A 1187 2.53 -39.82 -13.32
CA ASP A 1187 3.31 -39.03 -14.29
C ASP A 1187 2.53 -37.82 -14.81
N GLU A 1188 1.22 -37.97 -15.01
CA GLU A 1188 0.38 -36.92 -15.56
C GLU A 1188 -0.28 -36.09 -14.44
N PRO A 1189 -0.12 -34.75 -14.46
CA PRO A 1189 -0.69 -33.88 -13.43
C PRO A 1189 -2.23 -33.88 -13.44
N SER A 1190 -2.86 -34.07 -14.61
CA SER A 1190 -4.32 -34.17 -14.73
C SER A 1190 -4.90 -35.40 -14.01
N LYS A 1191 -4.19 -36.54 -14.02
CA LYS A 1191 -4.59 -37.76 -13.29
C LYS A 1191 -4.53 -37.53 -11.78
N SER A 1192 -3.48 -36.87 -11.31
CA SER A 1192 -3.33 -36.49 -9.90
C SER A 1192 -4.39 -35.49 -9.46
N LEU A 1193 -4.73 -34.50 -10.29
CA LEU A 1193 -5.66 -33.42 -9.92
C LEU A 1193 -7.07 -33.92 -9.57
N VAL A 1194 -7.52 -35.06 -10.10
CA VAL A 1194 -8.84 -35.65 -9.78
C VAL A 1194 -8.98 -35.96 -8.28
N TYR A 1195 -7.88 -36.18 -7.57
CA TYR A 1195 -7.84 -36.41 -6.13
C TYR A 1195 -7.82 -35.12 -5.30
N SER A 1196 -7.86 -33.95 -5.94
CA SER A 1196 -7.94 -32.65 -5.28
C SER A 1196 -9.37 -32.09 -5.33
N PRO A 1197 -10.14 -32.10 -4.23
CA PRO A 1197 -11.40 -31.35 -4.17
C PRO A 1197 -11.16 -29.83 -4.17
N ILE A 1198 -12.16 -29.06 -4.60
CA ILE A 1198 -12.14 -27.59 -4.53
C ILE A 1198 -12.18 -27.16 -3.05
N SER A 1199 -11.25 -26.31 -2.64
CA SER A 1199 -11.20 -25.78 -1.27
C SER A 1199 -11.86 -24.41 -1.12
N SER A 1200 -12.59 -24.21 -0.01
CA SER A 1200 -12.95 -22.89 0.50
C SER A 1200 -11.78 -22.29 1.29
N GLY A 1201 -11.54 -20.99 1.12
CA GLY A 1201 -10.59 -20.22 1.92
C GLY A 1201 -11.20 -19.72 3.23
N TRP A 1202 -10.39 -19.02 4.04
CA TRP A 1202 -10.85 -18.27 5.21
C TRP A 1202 -11.25 -16.83 4.81
N SER A 1203 -11.94 -16.08 5.68
CA SER A 1203 -12.64 -14.85 5.27
C SER A 1203 -11.74 -13.73 4.72
N GLN A 1204 -10.51 -13.60 5.22
CA GLN A 1204 -9.53 -12.61 4.75
C GLN A 1204 -8.44 -13.22 3.87
N GLY A 1205 -8.57 -14.51 3.52
CA GLY A 1205 -7.59 -15.24 2.72
C GLY A 1205 -7.74 -14.99 1.23
N SER A 1206 -6.61 -15.03 0.52
CA SER A 1206 -6.56 -14.80 -0.93
C SER A 1206 -6.91 -16.06 -1.74
N PHE A 1207 -6.91 -17.23 -1.09
CA PHE A 1207 -7.04 -18.52 -1.76
C PHE A 1207 -8.40 -19.18 -1.47
N SER A 1208 -9.36 -18.97 -2.39
CA SER A 1208 -10.65 -19.65 -2.38
C SER A 1208 -10.97 -20.22 -3.76
N ASN A 1209 -11.75 -21.30 -3.82
CA ASN A 1209 -12.15 -21.97 -5.07
C ASN A 1209 -10.96 -22.48 -5.90
N VAL A 1210 -9.97 -23.04 -5.22
CA VAL A 1210 -8.73 -23.58 -5.82
C VAL A 1210 -8.63 -25.10 -5.64
N LEU A 1211 -8.00 -25.73 -6.61
CA LEU A 1211 -7.53 -27.11 -6.61
C LEU A 1211 -6.04 -27.12 -6.27
N LEU A 1212 -5.60 -28.13 -5.53
CA LEU A 1212 -4.26 -28.27 -5.00
C LEU A 1212 -3.56 -29.45 -5.67
N LEU A 1213 -2.49 -29.15 -6.39
CA LEU A 1213 -1.63 -30.15 -7.02
C LEU A 1213 -0.20 -29.99 -6.51
N LEU A 1214 0.40 -31.09 -6.09
CA LEU A 1214 1.80 -31.13 -5.66
C LEU A 1214 2.68 -31.60 -6.81
N GLY A 1215 3.74 -30.85 -7.08
CA GLY A 1215 4.85 -31.32 -7.89
C GLY A 1215 5.88 -31.99 -6.99
N VAL A 1216 6.15 -33.26 -7.27
CA VAL A 1216 6.89 -34.17 -6.41
C VAL A 1216 8.16 -34.61 -7.12
N GLU A 1217 9.26 -34.60 -6.38
CA GLU A 1217 10.53 -35.17 -6.78
C GLU A 1217 10.63 -36.58 -6.21
N LEU A 1218 10.77 -37.57 -7.09
CA LEU A 1218 10.84 -38.99 -6.74
C LEU A 1218 12.23 -39.53 -7.05
N ALA A 1219 12.87 -40.13 -6.05
CA ALA A 1219 14.20 -40.71 -6.17
C ALA A 1219 14.15 -42.15 -6.69
N GLY A 1220 15.01 -42.43 -7.65
CA GLY A 1220 15.19 -43.74 -8.30
C GLY A 1220 14.05 -44.19 -9.22
N PRO A 1221 14.27 -45.31 -9.94
CA PRO A 1221 13.37 -45.76 -10.98
C PRO A 1221 12.01 -46.23 -10.41
N VAL A 1222 10.99 -46.13 -11.26
CA VAL A 1222 9.66 -46.70 -11.06
C VAL A 1222 9.32 -47.61 -12.23
N SER A 1223 8.53 -48.65 -11.97
CA SER A 1223 7.96 -49.48 -13.02
C SER A 1223 7.05 -48.64 -13.91
N VAL A 1224 7.18 -48.74 -15.24
CA VAL A 1224 6.33 -48.04 -16.21
C VAL A 1224 4.87 -48.41 -15.93
N ASN A 1225 4.11 -47.47 -15.36
CA ASN A 1225 2.72 -47.67 -15.00
C ASN A 1225 2.01 -46.33 -14.91
N GLU A 1226 0.71 -46.29 -15.19
CA GLU A 1226 -0.04 -45.02 -15.21
C GLU A 1226 -0.18 -44.35 -13.82
N MET A 1227 -0.02 -45.13 -12.75
CA MET A 1227 0.04 -44.68 -11.35
C MET A 1227 1.12 -45.49 -10.61
N TYR A 1228 1.88 -44.81 -9.76
CA TYR A 1228 2.91 -45.39 -8.92
C TYR A 1228 2.41 -45.52 -7.48
N VAL A 1229 2.72 -46.66 -6.86
CA VAL A 1229 2.51 -46.87 -5.42
C VAL A 1229 3.88 -46.99 -4.77
N ILE A 1230 4.24 -45.95 -4.01
CA ILE A 1230 5.55 -45.86 -3.37
C ILE A 1230 5.44 -46.36 -1.94
N SER A 1231 6.16 -47.44 -1.64
CA SER A 1231 6.20 -48.09 -0.32
C SER A 1231 7.22 -47.48 0.64
N ASP A 1232 8.15 -46.67 0.13
CA ASP A 1232 9.17 -45.95 0.93
C ASP A 1232 8.98 -44.43 0.81
N PRO A 1233 8.40 -43.78 1.84
CA PRO A 1233 8.16 -42.33 1.85
C PRO A 1233 9.45 -41.49 1.80
N THR A 1234 10.61 -42.05 2.14
CA THR A 1234 11.89 -41.33 2.15
C THR A 1234 12.44 -41.08 0.75
N ARG A 1235 11.92 -41.79 -0.27
CA ARG A 1235 12.19 -41.55 -1.69
C ARG A 1235 11.43 -40.37 -2.28
N ILE A 1236 10.57 -39.71 -1.53
CA ILE A 1236 9.64 -38.68 -2.02
C ILE A 1236 9.94 -37.34 -1.38
N MET A 1237 10.00 -36.29 -2.21
CA MET A 1237 10.04 -34.92 -1.72
C MET A 1237 9.07 -34.02 -2.48
N VAL A 1238 8.22 -33.30 -1.76
CA VAL A 1238 7.36 -32.27 -2.36
C VAL A 1238 8.23 -31.04 -2.65
N ARG A 1239 8.17 -30.53 -3.89
CA ARG A 1239 8.97 -29.38 -4.34
C ARG A 1239 8.12 -28.24 -4.89
N TYR A 1240 6.94 -28.52 -5.44
CA TYR A 1240 5.99 -27.51 -5.88
C TYR A 1240 4.63 -27.69 -5.21
N ILE A 1241 3.98 -26.56 -4.97
CA ILE A 1241 2.56 -26.48 -4.67
C ILE A 1241 1.91 -25.60 -5.74
N PHE A 1242 1.02 -26.18 -6.52
CA PHE A 1242 0.23 -25.48 -7.52
C PHE A 1242 -1.18 -25.25 -7.01
N MET A 1243 -1.58 -23.98 -6.96
CA MET A 1243 -2.92 -23.52 -6.59
C MET A 1243 -3.68 -23.17 -7.85
N CYS A 1244 -4.37 -24.15 -8.42
CA CYS A 1244 -5.04 -24.03 -9.71
C CYS A 1244 -6.50 -23.57 -9.51
N PRO A 1245 -6.96 -22.48 -10.15
CA PRO A 1245 -8.37 -22.08 -10.10
C PRO A 1245 -9.31 -23.19 -10.57
N ALA A 1246 -10.50 -23.29 -9.97
CA ALA A 1246 -11.52 -24.26 -10.41
C ALA A 1246 -11.82 -24.12 -11.92
N GLY A 1247 -11.85 -25.24 -12.63
CA GLY A 1247 -12.08 -25.27 -14.09
C GLY A 1247 -10.84 -24.99 -14.95
N SER A 1248 -9.65 -24.80 -14.37
CA SER A 1248 -8.41 -24.61 -15.13
C SER A 1248 -8.01 -25.87 -15.91
N GLN A 1249 -7.55 -25.69 -17.15
CA GLN A 1249 -6.91 -26.76 -17.92
C GLN A 1249 -5.45 -26.94 -17.48
N ILE A 1250 -5.09 -28.17 -17.10
CA ILE A 1250 -3.73 -28.50 -16.67
C ILE A 1250 -2.90 -28.98 -17.87
N PRO A 1251 -1.68 -28.44 -18.08
CA PRO A 1251 -0.81 -28.88 -19.16
C PRO A 1251 -0.34 -30.33 -18.95
N ILE A 1252 -0.05 -31.03 -20.06
CA ILE A 1252 0.54 -32.37 -20.02
C ILE A 1252 1.95 -32.34 -19.42
N ALA A 1253 2.35 -33.44 -18.78
CA ALA A 1253 3.62 -33.53 -18.06
C ALA A 1253 4.84 -33.13 -18.90
N ALA A 1254 4.89 -33.54 -20.18
CA ALA A 1254 6.00 -33.25 -21.09
C ALA A 1254 6.31 -31.75 -21.25
N HIS A 1255 5.31 -30.87 -21.09
CA HIS A 1255 5.49 -29.42 -21.22
C HIS A 1255 6.02 -28.75 -19.96
N ILE A 1256 5.94 -29.40 -18.80
CA ILE A 1256 6.24 -28.78 -17.49
C ILE A 1256 7.40 -29.46 -16.75
N THR A 1257 7.57 -30.76 -16.95
CA THR A 1257 8.59 -31.55 -16.24
C THR A 1257 10.02 -31.10 -16.51
N PRO A 1258 10.44 -30.64 -17.73
CA PRO A 1258 11.81 -30.16 -17.92
C PRO A 1258 12.12 -28.91 -17.09
N ALA A 1259 11.19 -27.95 -17.04
CA ALA A 1259 11.34 -26.74 -16.24
C ALA A 1259 11.43 -27.06 -14.73
N MET A 1260 10.54 -27.94 -14.26
CA MET A 1260 10.55 -28.40 -12.87
C MET A 1260 11.84 -29.14 -12.52
N GLN A 1261 12.35 -30.00 -13.40
CA GLN A 1261 13.60 -30.73 -13.18
C GLN A 1261 14.81 -29.79 -13.08
N ILE A 1262 14.86 -28.73 -13.90
CA ILE A 1262 15.87 -27.67 -13.78
C ILE A 1262 15.78 -27.02 -12.40
N THR A 1263 14.58 -26.65 -11.95
CA THR A 1263 14.40 -26.08 -10.61
C THR A 1263 14.84 -27.05 -9.51
N PHE A 1264 14.51 -28.34 -9.59
CA PHE A 1264 14.94 -29.33 -8.61
C PHE A 1264 16.47 -29.40 -8.52
N ASN A 1265 17.16 -29.40 -9.66
CA ASN A 1265 18.61 -29.38 -9.72
C ASN A 1265 19.21 -28.09 -9.12
N MET A 1266 18.58 -26.93 -9.38
CA MET A 1266 19.01 -25.64 -8.81
C MET A 1266 18.85 -25.59 -7.29
N LEU A 1267 17.74 -26.13 -6.77
CA LEU A 1267 17.48 -26.22 -5.33
C LEU A 1267 18.50 -27.13 -4.63
N ARG A 1268 18.83 -28.30 -5.21
CA ARG A 1268 19.83 -29.22 -4.63
C ARG A 1268 21.25 -28.68 -4.68
N SER A 1269 21.63 -28.03 -5.78
CA SER A 1269 22.97 -27.45 -5.93
C SER A 1269 23.17 -26.21 -5.05
N GLY A 1270 22.10 -25.57 -4.57
CA GLY A 1270 22.18 -24.30 -3.85
C GLY A 1270 22.51 -23.12 -4.77
N LEU A 1271 22.36 -23.29 -6.10
CA LEU A 1271 22.64 -22.26 -7.11
C LEU A 1271 21.44 -21.38 -7.43
N ALA A 1272 20.30 -21.65 -6.80
CA ALA A 1272 19.03 -20.97 -6.98
C ALA A 1272 19.02 -19.52 -6.46
#